data_AF-A0A927C4J6-F1
#
_entry.id   AF-A0A927C4J6-F1
#
_cell.length_a   1.000
_cell.length_b   1.000
_cell.length_c   1.000
_cell.angle_alpha   90.00
_cell.angle_beta   90.00
_cell.angle_gamma   90.00
#
_symmetry.space_group_name_H-M   'P 1'
#
loop_
_entity.id
_entity.type
_entity.pdbx_description
1 polymer ?
#
loop_
_entity_poly.entity_id
_entity_poly.type
_entity_poly.pdbx_seq_one_letter_code
_entity_poly.pdbx_strand_id
1 'polypeptide(L)'
;MIKLIRDGKTAWSILFLIVLLAAAVPGLYAANQVPDPDAYPDVELLDDRFGIALPLGGGAIAADGLLNEAAWAGAPGMGQFRTFFDVQPAERDTIMKAVYDAENLYIALQSPLGYDAAPQAERVFVLLGTPDDEYKYYMIPVNITTDSHPVSINFNNWTGQDPQDSRQTFVNLVLTQKVAPVVAKQPDGSWTAEMTIPWSALGSPQLAPGTELRLNAVRYYGPDSSHPASAWSPVRTSALIDDDRNRPLAQRGFILHAGITNEGRMGSLYLAGPPIPDSAGLAEPWQTQQPRLKFKSFGEKVLMFKKSSFPQLKHAELRLVWTTPSGERTVLDDVALSKIKSDYTIEFSHPAPLEDGQYRLQLAAFGPGSGAVKLADFSFDRNSLIQAGEHMYRVPAPGAPVTSVTYAPPTAEVQQLLQLIPDKVGFFAAGIPHNTQLGFRSANYTWSAANPWKITSADTQKLDYPNEQYPETDTLTVTNKLGQQVEYPYYTDSSGKRYFLSAHLWHYQRQHAVKRTKELAAADPLGAARLLYRFSQAYPGWVRINDTVWIQYPLAGSAAPPYPYFGGIWERWTLQELVALRPLADAFAEVDKTDAFELLSVETGVDVRSKIVDGMLLPSLKEVFSYPTLNHNIEYSNWIGLIQLGKALKEPQYIHEAVKRMADFAESGFYMDGFWKEITLSYHNQTSNGLRGTTGYAAGWTDPPGYLSSITGQRFDNFDPSVSVPQLGALLNVPNLLAYPNGYYYPINDTWAFQKATAPQNVSSLLMPGAGIAKLIRGQGAGQSQLYMTFSPKYGHDHKDPLNLALYAEGQELLPDIGYTHTFYRQWTLSTLGHNTVVVDGKDASIKEDGKRGGTLSAFVRLSASGDVQAMRAHQENAYPGLDHYSREPWFVGFDGAAGGEGYVLDLFRVSGGAKHEYTLNGDANRDAAITADVPLTPYGPYLVEGNPTIIHPAQETDTGGTSDNQYYGYIYVRDVQTADVPGGSYKLTMTTSSGNADLAGMKVFGFAGAGDNRLFIGEAPSLRATRVTGLSADTNAQAVAYTMPKFVLRKEGADLSSQFVHVIEPYAGGAVPKIGNVQVLRSDAESREAIVAVSYGSITDIILSSPDNDGQPLTAGDLTMIGKMGFIRLENGAVKAMYLAGGTLLQKGSETLNGEGVFSGDIHRVLRAQLPGETNGFVTPAIVPPSVAGHYIVVDHPDQTTHAYRITGVTRNEAAGETVIAVDMDPGFDYTSEAVTADRPSRLHYFPGTTWNGTHTFRIDSVNRLAP
;
A
#
# COMPACT_ATOMS: atom_id res chain seq x y z
N MET A 1 -13.66 -25.11 72.91
CA MET A 1 -13.64 -25.60 74.31
C MET A 1 -12.88 -26.92 74.32
N ILE A 2 -11.82 -27.20 75.07
CA ILE A 2 -11.14 -26.59 76.22
C ILE A 2 -9.71 -27.17 76.26
N LYS A 3 -8.71 -26.29 76.25
CA LYS A 3 -7.52 -26.27 77.14
C LYS A 3 -6.73 -25.02 76.77
N LEU A 4 -7.04 -23.91 77.45
CA LEU A 4 -6.19 -23.28 78.46
C LEU A 4 -4.93 -22.63 77.85
N ILE A 5 -4.54 -21.37 78.09
CA ILE A 5 -5.04 -20.22 78.85
C ILE A 5 -3.89 -19.18 78.77
N ARG A 6 -4.18 -17.86 78.87
CA ARG A 6 -3.26 -16.76 79.33
C ARG A 6 -2.06 -16.44 78.43
N ASP A 7 -1.62 -15.20 78.20
CA ASP A 7 -1.68 -13.96 78.98
C ASP A 7 -1.77 -12.74 78.05
N GLY A 8 -2.46 -11.70 78.54
CA GLY A 8 -2.69 -10.44 77.83
C GLY A 8 -1.48 -9.51 77.85
N LYS A 9 -0.61 -9.60 76.84
CA LYS A 9 0.39 -8.56 76.51
C LYS A 9 0.66 -8.35 75.00
N THR A 10 -0.26 -8.75 74.12
CA THR A 10 -0.09 -8.60 72.65
C THR A 10 -1.23 -7.86 71.95
N ALA A 11 -2.14 -7.23 72.69
CA ALA A 11 -3.29 -6.53 72.10
C ALA A 11 -2.98 -5.10 71.64
N TRP A 12 -2.04 -4.41 72.28
CA TRP A 12 -1.76 -2.99 71.98
C TRP A 12 -0.85 -2.77 70.77
N SER A 13 0.07 -3.69 70.48
CA SER A 13 0.95 -3.59 69.30
C SER A 13 0.21 -3.93 67.99
N ILE A 14 -0.80 -4.79 68.06
CA ILE A 14 -1.64 -5.16 66.90
C ILE A 14 -2.65 -4.05 66.59
N LEU A 15 -3.21 -3.38 67.61
CA LEU A 15 -4.15 -2.28 67.39
C LEU A 15 -3.46 -1.06 66.74
N PHE A 16 -2.20 -0.77 67.10
CA PHE A 16 -1.45 0.33 66.49
C PHE A 16 -1.02 0.04 65.04
N LEU A 17 -0.73 -1.23 64.72
CA LEU A 17 -0.42 -1.66 63.35
C LEU A 17 -1.66 -1.64 62.44
N ILE A 18 -2.85 -1.99 62.98
CA ILE A 18 -4.12 -1.98 62.25
C ILE A 18 -4.58 -0.54 61.94
N VAL A 19 -4.35 0.42 62.85
CA VAL A 19 -4.69 1.83 62.62
C VAL A 19 -3.77 2.50 61.59
N LEU A 20 -2.49 2.09 61.50
CA LEU A 20 -1.57 2.55 60.46
C LEU A 20 -1.85 1.92 59.08
N LEU A 21 -2.31 0.67 59.01
CA LEU A 21 -2.74 0.07 57.74
C LEU A 21 -4.07 0.65 57.22
N ALA A 22 -4.97 1.07 58.11
CA ALA A 22 -6.26 1.68 57.73
C ALA A 22 -6.12 3.08 57.10
N ALA A 23 -4.99 3.77 57.30
CA ALA A 23 -4.71 5.08 56.69
C ALA A 23 -3.95 4.98 55.35
N ALA A 24 -3.43 3.81 54.98
CA ALA A 24 -2.65 3.61 53.75
C ALA A 24 -3.43 2.94 52.60
N VAL A 25 -4.64 2.41 52.86
CA VAL A 25 -5.48 1.77 51.85
C VAL A 25 -6.95 2.16 52.06
N PRO A 26 -7.51 3.11 51.30
CA PRO A 26 -8.95 3.32 51.29
C PRO A 26 -9.61 2.10 50.62
N GLY A 27 -10.35 1.27 51.36
CA GLY A 27 -11.15 0.19 50.77
C GLY A 27 -11.37 -1.09 51.59
N LEU A 28 -10.66 -1.30 52.71
CA LEU A 28 -10.68 -2.61 53.39
C LEU A 28 -11.99 -2.99 54.14
N TYR A 29 -13.02 -2.15 54.10
CA TYR A 29 -14.36 -2.46 54.62
C TYR A 29 -15.50 -1.95 53.72
N ALA A 30 -15.31 -1.97 52.40
CA ALA A 30 -16.47 -2.09 51.52
C ALA A 30 -16.94 -3.55 51.57
N ALA A 31 -18.13 -3.79 52.11
CA ALA A 31 -18.78 -5.08 51.95
C ALA A 31 -18.77 -5.45 50.45
N ASN A 32 -18.33 -6.67 50.12
CA ASN A 32 -18.39 -7.23 48.76
C ASN A 32 -19.84 -7.22 48.25
N GLN A 33 -20.30 -6.09 47.72
CA GLN A 33 -21.34 -6.08 46.72
C GLN A 33 -20.64 -6.45 45.41
N VAL A 34 -20.93 -7.65 44.90
CA VAL A 34 -20.66 -7.95 43.50
C VAL A 34 -21.32 -6.82 42.69
N PRO A 35 -20.57 -6.05 41.87
CA PRO A 35 -21.15 -5.00 41.04
C PRO A 35 -22.31 -5.59 40.23
N ASP A 36 -23.44 -4.90 40.17
CA ASP A 36 -24.57 -5.35 39.36
C ASP A 36 -24.10 -5.45 37.89
N PRO A 37 -24.06 -6.64 37.27
CA PRO A 37 -23.59 -6.78 35.88
C PRO A 37 -24.44 -6.00 34.88
N ASP A 38 -25.68 -5.66 35.26
CA ASP A 38 -26.53 -4.77 34.47
C ASP A 38 -26.01 -3.30 34.44
N ALA A 39 -25.03 -2.94 35.27
CA ALA A 39 -24.39 -1.62 35.27
C ALA A 39 -23.36 -1.42 34.13
N TYR A 40 -22.91 -2.51 33.50
CA TYR A 40 -21.97 -2.44 32.37
C TYR A 40 -22.72 -2.16 31.05
N PRO A 41 -22.15 -1.33 30.15
CA PRO A 41 -22.69 -1.08 28.82
C PRO A 41 -22.80 -2.35 27.97
N ASP A 42 -23.84 -2.43 27.14
CA ASP A 42 -24.03 -3.50 26.18
C ASP A 42 -23.08 -3.36 24.99
N VAL A 43 -22.48 -4.48 24.61
CA VAL A 43 -21.81 -4.69 23.33
C VAL A 43 -22.83 -5.36 22.40
N GLU A 44 -23.05 -4.78 21.22
CA GLU A 44 -23.93 -5.38 20.21
C GLU A 44 -23.43 -6.79 19.85
N LEU A 45 -24.26 -7.78 20.15
CA LEU A 45 -23.97 -9.21 20.02
C LEU A 45 -24.89 -9.82 18.96
N LEU A 46 -24.34 -10.64 18.08
CA LEU A 46 -25.04 -11.41 17.07
C LEU A 46 -24.93 -12.90 17.41
N ASP A 47 -26.05 -13.58 17.57
CA ASP A 47 -26.15 -15.02 17.91
C ASP A 47 -26.72 -15.87 16.74
N ASP A 48 -26.83 -15.25 15.57
CA ASP A 48 -27.48 -15.76 14.36
C ASP A 48 -26.55 -15.73 13.13
N ARG A 49 -25.23 -15.62 13.35
CA ARG A 49 -24.17 -15.67 12.31
C ARG A 49 -23.57 -17.06 12.15
N PHE A 50 -24.38 -18.08 12.42
CA PHE A 50 -24.08 -19.44 12.04
C PHE A 50 -25.32 -20.17 11.50
N GLY A 51 -25.10 -21.21 10.70
CA GLY A 51 -26.15 -22.07 10.19
C GLY A 51 -25.69 -23.51 10.02
N ILE A 52 -26.64 -24.37 9.64
CA ILE A 52 -26.43 -25.81 9.48
C ILE A 52 -26.89 -26.22 8.10
N ALA A 53 -25.98 -26.78 7.31
CA ALA A 53 -26.35 -27.48 6.09
C ALA A 53 -26.81 -28.89 6.47
N LEU A 54 -28.08 -29.21 6.24
CA LEU A 54 -28.62 -30.54 6.54
C LEU A 54 -28.28 -31.54 5.42
N PRO A 55 -27.96 -32.81 5.76
CA PRO A 55 -27.79 -33.84 4.75
C PRO A 55 -29.12 -34.10 4.04
N LEU A 56 -29.05 -34.30 2.72
CA LEU A 56 -30.22 -34.54 1.90
C LEU A 56 -30.81 -35.94 2.22
N GLY A 57 -32.02 -35.97 2.78
CA GLY A 57 -32.70 -37.20 3.20
C GLY A 57 -33.28 -38.06 2.06
N GLY A 58 -32.94 -37.77 0.81
CA GLY A 58 -33.46 -38.41 -0.41
C GLY A 58 -34.23 -37.45 -1.35
N GLY A 59 -34.13 -37.67 -2.66
CA GLY A 59 -34.61 -36.76 -3.73
C GLY A 59 -33.46 -35.94 -4.33
N ALA A 60 -33.61 -35.37 -5.53
CA ALA A 60 -32.64 -34.44 -6.10
C ALA A 60 -33.19 -33.01 -5.99
N ILE A 61 -32.33 -32.02 -5.72
CA ILE A 61 -32.69 -30.61 -5.88
C ILE A 61 -32.64 -30.29 -7.38
N ALA A 62 -33.74 -29.82 -7.95
CA ALA A 62 -33.79 -29.48 -9.37
C ALA A 62 -33.01 -28.20 -9.68
N ALA A 63 -32.82 -27.33 -8.68
CA ALA A 63 -32.20 -26.02 -8.80
C ALA A 63 -32.91 -25.17 -9.89
N ASP A 64 -34.24 -25.22 -9.92
CA ASP A 64 -35.10 -24.50 -10.87
C ASP A 64 -35.47 -23.09 -10.38
N GLY A 65 -35.05 -22.74 -9.16
CA GLY A 65 -35.28 -21.46 -8.52
C GLY A 65 -36.58 -21.39 -7.71
N LEU A 66 -37.39 -22.45 -7.63
CA LEU A 66 -38.75 -22.40 -7.07
C LEU A 66 -38.86 -22.86 -5.59
N LEU A 67 -37.80 -23.43 -5.00
CA LEU A 67 -37.74 -23.89 -3.60
C LEU A 67 -38.93 -24.79 -3.23
N ASN A 68 -39.36 -25.65 -4.16
CA ASN A 68 -40.57 -26.45 -4.04
C ASN A 68 -40.32 -27.86 -3.49
N GLU A 69 -39.05 -28.22 -3.31
CA GLU A 69 -38.60 -29.51 -2.79
C GLU A 69 -38.74 -29.57 -1.25
N ALA A 70 -39.13 -30.74 -0.74
CA ALA A 70 -39.33 -30.97 0.68
C ALA A 70 -38.08 -30.70 1.55
N ALA A 71 -36.88 -30.85 0.96
CA ALA A 71 -35.61 -30.55 1.64
C ALA A 71 -35.54 -29.09 2.11
N TRP A 72 -36.07 -28.13 1.33
CA TRP A 72 -36.06 -26.71 1.70
C TRP A 72 -37.04 -26.34 2.80
N ALA A 73 -38.12 -27.12 2.96
CA ALA A 73 -39.05 -26.93 4.07
C ALA A 73 -38.42 -27.33 5.42
N GLY A 74 -37.53 -28.32 5.43
CA GLY A 74 -36.80 -28.78 6.62
C GLY A 74 -35.49 -28.02 6.90
N ALA A 75 -34.91 -27.34 5.91
CA ALA A 75 -33.67 -26.59 6.06
C ALA A 75 -33.86 -25.29 6.88
N PRO A 76 -33.07 -25.06 7.94
CA PRO A 76 -33.09 -23.81 8.70
C PRO A 76 -32.76 -22.60 7.83
N GLY A 77 -33.50 -21.51 8.01
CA GLY A 77 -33.23 -20.24 7.33
C GLY A 77 -32.19 -19.40 8.09
N MET A 78 -31.18 -18.92 7.37
CA MET A 78 -30.20 -17.92 7.79
C MET A 78 -30.62 -16.55 7.22
N GLY A 79 -31.40 -15.78 7.98
CA GLY A 79 -31.89 -14.44 7.60
C GLY A 79 -31.26 -13.31 8.42
N GLN A 80 -32.01 -12.23 8.62
CA GLN A 80 -31.62 -11.05 9.43
C GLN A 80 -30.40 -10.30 8.88
N PHE A 81 -30.38 -10.09 7.56
CA PHE A 81 -29.37 -9.27 6.91
C PHE A 81 -29.35 -7.86 7.49
N ARG A 82 -28.16 -7.26 7.57
CA ARG A 82 -27.94 -5.93 8.13
C ARG A 82 -27.38 -4.99 7.08
N THR A 83 -27.78 -3.72 7.14
CA THR A 83 -27.27 -2.67 6.26
C THR A 83 -25.78 -2.43 6.49
N PHE A 84 -25.08 -1.99 5.45
CA PHE A 84 -23.68 -1.61 5.55
C PHE A 84 -23.51 -0.42 6.50
N PHE A 85 -22.39 -0.40 7.22
CA PHE A 85 -21.96 0.59 8.21
C PHE A 85 -22.88 0.79 9.42
N ASP A 86 -24.17 1.05 9.23
CA ASP A 86 -25.13 1.34 10.31
C ASP A 86 -25.68 0.08 11.01
N VAL A 87 -25.50 -1.10 10.40
CA VAL A 87 -25.88 -2.43 10.95
C VAL A 87 -27.36 -2.53 11.33
N GLN A 88 -28.21 -1.75 10.66
CA GLN A 88 -29.66 -1.79 10.85
C GLN A 88 -30.26 -3.03 10.18
N PRO A 89 -31.38 -3.59 10.68
CA PRO A 89 -32.12 -4.63 9.97
C PRO A 89 -32.44 -4.19 8.54
N ALA A 90 -32.16 -5.04 7.56
CA ALA A 90 -32.51 -4.77 6.17
C ALA A 90 -34.05 -4.75 6.03
N GLU A 91 -34.59 -3.68 5.43
CA GLU A 91 -36.04 -3.55 5.18
C GLU A 91 -36.57 -4.73 4.34
N ARG A 92 -35.75 -5.19 3.38
CA ARG A 92 -36.02 -6.37 2.55
C ARG A 92 -34.99 -7.43 2.90
N ASP A 93 -35.35 -8.27 3.87
CA ASP A 93 -34.47 -9.34 4.33
C ASP A 93 -34.19 -10.36 3.20
N THR A 94 -33.03 -11.02 3.30
CA THR A 94 -32.64 -12.14 2.45
C THR A 94 -32.49 -13.36 3.35
N ILE A 95 -33.13 -14.46 3.00
CA ILE A 95 -33.03 -15.69 3.78
C ILE A 95 -32.27 -16.71 2.95
N MET A 96 -31.17 -17.22 3.51
CA MET A 96 -30.38 -18.29 2.91
C MET A 96 -30.73 -19.63 3.54
N LYS A 97 -30.69 -20.69 2.76
CA LYS A 97 -30.81 -22.08 3.24
C LYS A 97 -29.73 -22.93 2.59
N ALA A 98 -29.27 -23.94 3.30
CA ALA A 98 -28.26 -24.86 2.80
C ALA A 98 -28.63 -26.31 3.10
N VAL A 99 -28.44 -27.18 2.11
CA VAL A 99 -28.49 -28.64 2.24
C VAL A 99 -27.36 -29.24 1.43
N TYR A 100 -26.99 -30.48 1.70
CA TYR A 100 -25.88 -31.10 0.98
C TYR A 100 -26.05 -32.60 0.79
N ASP A 101 -25.41 -33.15 -0.23
CA ASP A 101 -25.26 -34.59 -0.45
C ASP A 101 -23.78 -34.98 -0.61
N ALA A 102 -23.52 -36.20 -1.08
CA ALA A 102 -22.16 -36.70 -1.25
C ALA A 102 -21.33 -35.95 -2.29
N GLU A 103 -21.97 -35.28 -3.26
CA GLU A 103 -21.33 -34.65 -4.42
C GLU A 103 -21.46 -33.12 -4.41
N ASN A 104 -22.52 -32.58 -3.80
CA ASN A 104 -22.89 -31.18 -3.92
C ASN A 104 -23.30 -30.53 -2.60
N LEU A 105 -22.98 -29.25 -2.49
CA LEU A 105 -23.66 -28.27 -1.64
C LEU A 105 -24.75 -27.57 -2.44
N TYR A 106 -25.94 -27.44 -1.88
CA TYR A 106 -27.02 -26.65 -2.45
C TYR A 106 -27.28 -25.45 -1.57
N ILE A 107 -27.36 -24.26 -2.18
CA ILE A 107 -27.75 -23.02 -1.50
C ILE A 107 -29.02 -22.49 -2.15
N ALA A 108 -30.01 -22.17 -1.33
CA ALA A 108 -31.19 -21.42 -1.75
C ALA A 108 -31.19 -20.04 -1.11
N LEU A 109 -31.68 -19.05 -1.86
CA LEU A 109 -31.85 -17.66 -1.45
C LEU A 109 -33.31 -17.26 -1.66
N GLN A 110 -33.86 -16.44 -0.79
CA GLN A 110 -35.20 -15.87 -0.97
C GLN A 110 -35.29 -14.44 -0.42
N SER A 111 -35.95 -13.54 -1.16
CA SER A 111 -36.42 -12.24 -0.69
C SER A 111 -37.95 -12.30 -0.63
N PRO A 112 -38.55 -12.46 0.56
CA PRO A 112 -40.00 -12.66 0.69
C PRO A 112 -40.81 -11.39 0.41
N LEU A 113 -40.17 -10.22 0.43
CA LEU A 113 -40.78 -8.93 0.12
C LEU A 113 -40.31 -8.45 -1.25
N GLY A 114 -41.25 -7.95 -2.05
CA GLY A 114 -40.99 -7.35 -3.35
C GLY A 114 -40.89 -5.82 -3.33
N TYR A 115 -41.22 -5.17 -4.45
CA TYR A 115 -41.05 -3.74 -4.66
C TYR A 115 -42.27 -3.09 -5.31
N ASP A 116 -42.49 -1.81 -4.98
CA ASP A 116 -43.39 -0.97 -5.77
C ASP A 116 -42.76 -0.61 -7.14
N ALA A 117 -41.44 -0.45 -7.18
CA ALA A 117 -40.64 -0.28 -8.39
C ALA A 117 -39.31 -1.04 -8.27
N ALA A 118 -39.00 -1.89 -9.25
CA ALA A 118 -37.79 -2.70 -9.20
C ALA A 118 -36.51 -1.84 -9.31
N PRO A 119 -35.46 -2.14 -8.52
CA PRO A 119 -34.15 -1.50 -8.66
C PRO A 119 -33.53 -1.80 -10.03
N GLN A 120 -32.66 -0.90 -10.49
CA GLN A 120 -32.03 -1.03 -11.81
C GLN A 120 -30.93 -2.12 -11.84
N ALA A 121 -30.30 -2.41 -10.71
CA ALA A 121 -29.23 -3.41 -10.63
C ALA A 121 -29.17 -4.16 -9.29
N GLU A 122 -30.07 -5.13 -9.07
CA GLU A 122 -30.06 -6.02 -7.91
C GLU A 122 -29.24 -7.29 -8.13
N ARG A 123 -28.29 -7.52 -7.23
CA ARG A 123 -27.45 -8.72 -7.18
C ARG A 123 -27.25 -9.22 -5.76
N VAL A 124 -27.09 -10.53 -5.62
CA VAL A 124 -26.57 -11.16 -4.40
C VAL A 124 -25.23 -11.81 -4.69
N PHE A 125 -24.22 -11.53 -3.89
CA PHE A 125 -22.90 -12.16 -3.97
C PHE A 125 -22.73 -13.09 -2.78
N VAL A 126 -22.75 -14.40 -3.03
CA VAL A 126 -22.44 -15.41 -2.00
C VAL A 126 -20.94 -15.64 -1.99
N LEU A 127 -20.32 -15.61 -0.82
CA LEU A 127 -18.89 -15.84 -0.61
C LEU A 127 -18.69 -17.02 0.34
N LEU A 128 -17.87 -17.99 -0.08
CA LEU A 128 -17.54 -19.20 0.66
C LEU A 128 -16.02 -19.30 0.89
N GLY A 129 -15.61 -19.72 2.08
CA GLY A 129 -14.25 -20.16 2.38
C GLY A 129 -14.26 -21.58 2.94
N THR A 130 -13.28 -22.39 2.55
CA THR A 130 -13.11 -23.77 3.05
C THR A 130 -12.03 -23.83 4.13
N PRO A 131 -11.96 -24.92 4.92
CA PRO A 131 -10.86 -25.13 5.87
C PRO A 131 -9.55 -25.57 5.20
N ASP A 132 -9.59 -25.99 3.92
CA ASP A 132 -8.41 -26.51 3.21
C ASP A 132 -7.40 -25.40 2.87
N ASP A 133 -7.86 -24.17 2.69
CA ASP A 133 -7.04 -23.00 2.38
C ASP A 133 -7.70 -21.74 2.99
N GLU A 134 -7.04 -21.14 3.97
CA GLU A 134 -7.59 -20.02 4.72
C GLU A 134 -7.67 -18.72 3.91
N TYR A 135 -6.88 -18.58 2.83
CA TYR A 135 -6.83 -17.38 1.99
C TYR A 135 -7.59 -17.53 0.66
N LYS A 136 -8.15 -18.71 0.38
CA LYS A 136 -8.92 -18.96 -0.83
C LYS A 136 -10.41 -18.87 -0.59
N TYR A 137 -11.07 -18.07 -1.42
CA TYR A 137 -12.49 -17.82 -1.35
C TYR A 137 -13.18 -18.06 -2.69
N TYR A 138 -14.41 -18.53 -2.64
CA TYR A 138 -15.24 -18.86 -3.79
C TYR A 138 -16.45 -17.93 -3.80
N MET A 139 -16.59 -17.15 -4.86
CA MET A 139 -17.70 -16.22 -5.02
C MET A 139 -18.71 -16.72 -6.06
N ILE A 140 -19.98 -16.52 -5.77
CA ILE A 140 -21.10 -16.89 -6.63
C ILE A 140 -22.00 -15.66 -6.80
N PRO A 141 -21.84 -14.88 -7.87
CA PRO A 141 -22.77 -13.80 -8.19
C PRO A 141 -24.12 -14.34 -8.67
N VAL A 142 -25.20 -13.86 -8.07
CA VAL A 142 -26.60 -14.16 -8.41
C VAL A 142 -27.25 -12.88 -8.92
N ASN A 143 -27.48 -12.81 -10.23
CA ASN A 143 -28.10 -11.64 -10.85
C ASN A 143 -29.61 -11.73 -10.70
N ILE A 144 -30.19 -10.84 -9.91
CA ILE A 144 -31.64 -10.78 -9.75
C ILE A 144 -32.22 -10.00 -10.92
N THR A 145 -31.76 -8.77 -11.19
CA THR A 145 -32.19 -7.97 -12.35
C THR A 145 -31.21 -8.09 -13.52
N THR A 146 -31.70 -7.80 -14.73
CA THR A 146 -30.85 -7.58 -15.90
C THR A 146 -30.39 -6.12 -15.90
N ASP A 147 -29.10 -5.89 -15.67
CA ASP A 147 -28.56 -4.56 -15.38
C ASP A 147 -28.42 -3.63 -16.60
N SER A 148 -28.59 -2.33 -16.37
CA SER A 148 -28.01 -1.26 -17.20
C SER A 148 -26.53 -1.01 -16.91
N HIS A 149 -26.07 -1.31 -15.68
CA HIS A 149 -24.71 -1.09 -15.19
C HIS A 149 -24.10 -2.39 -14.63
N PRO A 150 -22.99 -2.92 -15.18
CA PRO A 150 -22.36 -4.09 -14.58
C PRO A 150 -21.67 -3.73 -13.26
N VAL A 151 -21.96 -4.49 -12.20
CA VAL A 151 -21.29 -4.34 -10.89
C VAL A 151 -20.48 -5.58 -10.56
N SER A 152 -19.17 -5.42 -10.33
CA SER A 152 -18.34 -6.44 -9.69
C SER A 152 -18.13 -6.11 -8.20
N ILE A 153 -17.66 -7.09 -7.43
CA ILE A 153 -17.33 -6.90 -6.02
C ILE A 153 -15.93 -7.48 -5.74
N ASN A 154 -15.17 -6.78 -4.89
CA ASN A 154 -14.02 -7.32 -4.19
C ASN A 154 -14.31 -7.32 -2.68
N PHE A 155 -13.92 -8.40 -2.02
CA PHE A 155 -14.27 -8.66 -0.61
C PHE A 155 -13.17 -8.28 0.37
N ASN A 156 -12.15 -7.60 -0.11
CA ASN A 156 -11.01 -7.10 0.65
C ASN A 156 -10.74 -5.64 0.31
N ASN A 157 -9.67 -5.11 0.89
CA ASN A 157 -9.27 -3.76 0.59
C ASN A 157 -8.59 -3.67 -0.78
N TRP A 158 -9.08 -2.78 -1.61
CA TRP A 158 -8.86 -2.81 -3.06
C TRP A 158 -7.50 -2.35 -3.53
N THR A 159 -6.82 -1.58 -2.69
CA THR A 159 -5.51 -1.05 -3.03
C THR A 159 -4.45 -2.17 -3.04
N GLY A 160 -4.73 -3.33 -2.42
CA GLY A 160 -3.75 -4.43 -2.29
C GLY A 160 -2.48 -4.00 -1.54
N GLN A 161 -2.63 -2.96 -0.72
CA GLN A 161 -1.57 -2.28 0.01
C GLN A 161 -1.37 -2.89 1.40
N ASP A 162 -2.31 -3.71 1.87
CA ASP A 162 -2.07 -4.64 2.98
C ASP A 162 -1.40 -5.92 2.43
N PRO A 163 -0.25 -6.34 2.97
CA PRO A 163 0.32 -7.65 2.72
C PRO A 163 -0.67 -8.82 2.66
N GLN A 164 -1.65 -8.87 3.58
CA GLN A 164 -2.61 -9.96 3.70
C GLN A 164 -3.56 -10.03 2.51
N ASP A 165 -3.98 -8.87 1.98
CA ASP A 165 -4.87 -8.81 0.82
C ASP A 165 -4.25 -9.50 -0.40
N SER A 166 -2.93 -9.38 -0.55
CA SER A 166 -2.20 -9.98 -1.67
C SER A 166 -2.11 -11.51 -1.62
N ARG A 167 -2.36 -12.11 -0.45
CA ARG A 167 -2.40 -13.58 -0.27
C ARG A 167 -3.78 -14.15 -0.62
N GLN A 168 -4.81 -13.31 -0.59
CA GLN A 168 -6.19 -13.76 -0.80
C GLN A 168 -6.45 -14.03 -2.27
N THR A 169 -7.08 -15.17 -2.55
CA THR A 169 -7.48 -15.55 -3.91
C THR A 169 -8.99 -15.71 -4.00
N PHE A 170 -9.58 -15.13 -5.04
CA PHE A 170 -11.03 -15.16 -5.28
C PHE A 170 -11.34 -15.91 -6.56
N VAL A 171 -12.10 -17.00 -6.45
CA VAL A 171 -12.54 -17.81 -7.58
C VAL A 171 -14.01 -17.52 -7.87
N ASN A 172 -14.30 -16.94 -9.04
CA ASN A 172 -15.67 -16.73 -9.47
C ASN A 172 -16.23 -18.01 -10.13
N LEU A 173 -17.12 -18.71 -9.44
CA LEU A 173 -17.63 -20.01 -9.88
C LEU A 173 -18.62 -19.91 -11.05
N VAL A 174 -19.24 -18.75 -11.25
CA VAL A 174 -20.15 -18.51 -12.38
C VAL A 174 -19.35 -18.18 -13.64
N LEU A 175 -18.35 -17.31 -13.54
CA LEU A 175 -17.47 -16.98 -14.67
C LEU A 175 -16.65 -18.19 -15.14
N THR A 176 -16.26 -19.08 -14.21
CA THR A 176 -15.57 -20.34 -14.54
C THR A 176 -16.52 -21.46 -14.99
N GLN A 177 -17.82 -21.17 -15.17
CA GLN A 177 -18.86 -22.10 -15.62
C GLN A 177 -19.01 -23.37 -14.74
N LYS A 178 -18.62 -23.28 -13.46
CA LYS A 178 -18.74 -24.38 -12.50
C LYS A 178 -20.07 -24.39 -11.75
N VAL A 179 -20.72 -23.23 -11.64
CA VAL A 179 -22.01 -23.04 -10.95
C VAL A 179 -22.89 -22.13 -11.79
N ALA A 180 -24.19 -22.45 -11.89
CA ALA A 180 -25.19 -21.63 -12.56
C ALA A 180 -26.38 -21.38 -11.63
N PRO A 181 -26.44 -20.22 -10.96
CA PRO A 181 -27.60 -19.84 -10.15
C PRO A 181 -28.84 -19.64 -11.03
N VAL A 182 -29.99 -20.15 -10.57
CA VAL A 182 -31.29 -19.98 -11.24
C VAL A 182 -32.19 -19.14 -10.35
N VAL A 183 -32.78 -18.08 -10.91
CA VAL A 183 -33.61 -17.11 -10.18
C VAL A 183 -35.05 -17.18 -10.71
N ALA A 184 -36.02 -17.33 -9.80
CA ALA A 184 -37.43 -17.22 -10.08
C ALA A 184 -38.00 -15.94 -9.44
N LYS A 185 -38.57 -15.06 -10.27
CA LYS A 185 -39.22 -13.83 -9.81
C LYS A 185 -40.72 -13.95 -9.79
N GLN A 186 -41.34 -13.36 -8.78
CA GLN A 186 -42.78 -13.22 -8.67
C GLN A 186 -43.25 -11.85 -9.19
N PRO A 187 -44.54 -11.70 -9.59
CA PRO A 187 -45.08 -10.44 -10.10
C PRO A 187 -45.04 -9.27 -9.10
N ASP A 188 -45.02 -9.55 -7.79
CA ASP A 188 -44.91 -8.55 -6.74
C ASP A 188 -43.47 -8.05 -6.49
N GLY A 189 -42.50 -8.62 -7.22
CA GLY A 189 -41.07 -8.30 -7.09
C GLY A 189 -40.32 -9.16 -6.07
N SER A 190 -41.00 -10.03 -5.32
CA SER A 190 -40.34 -11.04 -4.50
C SER A 190 -39.63 -12.06 -5.40
N TRP A 191 -38.60 -12.73 -4.88
CA TRP A 191 -37.81 -13.65 -5.68
C TRP A 191 -37.19 -14.75 -4.83
N THR A 192 -36.89 -15.85 -5.51
CA THR A 192 -36.17 -17.00 -4.99
C THR A 192 -35.06 -17.39 -5.94
N ALA A 193 -33.99 -18.00 -5.43
CA ALA A 193 -32.89 -18.49 -6.25
C ALA A 193 -32.30 -19.78 -5.68
N GLU A 194 -31.82 -20.65 -6.56
CA GLU A 194 -31.15 -21.90 -6.20
C GLU A 194 -29.84 -22.04 -6.95
N MET A 195 -28.87 -22.70 -6.32
CA MET A 195 -27.61 -23.04 -6.95
C MET A 195 -27.08 -24.38 -6.42
N THR A 196 -26.58 -25.19 -7.36
CA THR A 196 -25.86 -26.44 -7.09
C THR A 196 -24.37 -26.17 -7.18
N ILE A 197 -23.64 -26.49 -6.11
CA ILE A 197 -22.20 -26.24 -5.98
C ILE A 197 -21.50 -27.59 -5.79
N PRO A 198 -20.86 -28.14 -6.82
CA PRO A 198 -20.09 -29.37 -6.68
C PRO A 198 -18.95 -29.18 -5.67
N TRP A 199 -18.72 -30.15 -4.79
CA TRP A 199 -17.61 -30.07 -3.84
C TRP A 199 -16.26 -29.90 -4.56
N SER A 200 -16.11 -30.58 -5.70
CA SER A 200 -14.94 -30.47 -6.58
C SER A 200 -14.68 -29.04 -7.09
N ALA A 201 -15.71 -28.19 -7.17
CA ALA A 201 -15.55 -26.77 -7.52
C ALA A 201 -14.85 -25.96 -6.41
N LEU A 202 -14.98 -26.41 -5.16
CA LEU A 202 -14.38 -25.83 -3.94
C LEU A 202 -13.00 -26.44 -3.60
N GLY A 203 -12.46 -27.29 -4.47
CA GLY A 203 -11.12 -27.88 -4.32
C GLY A 203 -11.05 -29.16 -3.51
N SER A 204 -12.16 -29.65 -2.96
CA SER A 204 -12.21 -30.89 -2.17
C SER A 204 -13.32 -31.81 -2.69
N PRO A 205 -13.06 -33.12 -2.93
CA PRO A 205 -14.06 -34.01 -3.49
C PRO A 205 -15.18 -34.36 -2.51
N GLN A 206 -14.97 -34.25 -1.19
CA GLN A 206 -15.97 -34.52 -0.16
C GLN A 206 -15.56 -33.93 1.20
N LEU A 207 -16.49 -33.27 1.90
CA LEU A 207 -16.28 -32.74 3.24
C LEU A 207 -16.99 -33.59 4.31
N ALA A 208 -16.38 -33.73 5.48
CA ALA A 208 -16.93 -34.52 6.58
C ALA A 208 -18.06 -33.79 7.34
N PRO A 209 -19.03 -34.50 7.93
CA PRO A 209 -19.91 -33.92 8.94
C PRO A 209 -19.09 -33.24 10.05
N GLY A 210 -19.52 -32.08 10.52
CA GLY A 210 -18.78 -31.26 11.48
C GLY A 210 -17.84 -30.24 10.85
N THR A 211 -17.63 -30.28 9.54
CA THR A 211 -16.81 -29.28 8.83
C THR A 211 -17.45 -27.90 8.92
N GLU A 212 -16.64 -26.90 9.25
CA GLU A 212 -17.00 -25.48 9.21
C GLU A 212 -16.64 -24.89 7.84
N LEU A 213 -17.63 -24.38 7.12
CA LEU A 213 -17.43 -23.48 5.99
C LEU A 213 -17.62 -22.04 6.44
N ARG A 214 -16.78 -21.13 5.96
CA ARG A 214 -16.96 -19.69 6.17
C ARG A 214 -17.94 -19.17 5.12
N LEU A 215 -18.99 -18.46 5.53
CA LEU A 215 -20.04 -17.98 4.62
C LEU A 215 -20.37 -16.51 4.91
N ASN A 216 -20.50 -15.71 3.84
CA ASN A 216 -21.24 -14.46 3.88
C ASN A 216 -22.01 -14.28 2.56
N ALA A 217 -23.04 -13.44 2.57
CA ALA A 217 -23.73 -13.03 1.36
C ALA A 217 -24.02 -11.53 1.42
N VAL A 218 -23.80 -10.85 0.29
CA VAL A 218 -23.99 -9.41 0.13
C VAL A 218 -25.09 -9.16 -0.89
N ARG A 219 -26.12 -8.41 -0.53
CA ARG A 219 -27.15 -7.92 -1.45
C ARG A 219 -26.91 -6.44 -1.75
N TYR A 220 -26.79 -6.12 -3.03
CA TYR A 220 -26.56 -4.76 -3.52
C TYR A 220 -27.55 -4.42 -4.62
N TYR A 221 -27.99 -3.16 -4.66
CA TYR A 221 -29.07 -2.68 -5.53
C TYR A 221 -28.59 -1.74 -6.65
N GLY A 222 -27.28 -1.55 -6.77
CA GLY A 222 -26.68 -0.63 -7.74
C GLY A 222 -26.49 0.78 -7.19
N PRO A 223 -25.67 1.60 -7.86
CA PRO A 223 -25.24 2.91 -7.38
C PRO A 223 -26.36 3.96 -7.33
N ASP A 224 -27.40 3.81 -8.15
CA ASP A 224 -28.51 4.76 -8.25
C ASP A 224 -29.73 4.35 -7.39
N SER A 225 -29.59 3.28 -6.60
CA SER A 225 -30.68 2.79 -5.77
C SER A 225 -30.83 3.57 -4.47
N SER A 226 -32.08 3.79 -4.06
CA SER A 226 -32.42 4.28 -2.73
C SER A 226 -32.36 3.21 -1.64
N HIS A 227 -32.16 1.94 -2.00
CA HIS A 227 -32.08 0.83 -1.06
C HIS A 227 -30.63 0.59 -0.61
N PRO A 228 -30.33 0.60 0.71
CA PRO A 228 -28.99 0.35 1.21
C PRO A 228 -28.48 -1.06 0.88
N ALA A 229 -27.16 -1.18 0.68
CA ALA A 229 -26.50 -2.49 0.63
C ALA A 229 -26.68 -3.22 1.97
N SER A 230 -26.80 -4.55 1.93
CA SER A 230 -26.91 -5.37 3.14
C SER A 230 -26.12 -6.67 3.04
N ALA A 231 -25.76 -7.25 4.18
CA ALA A 231 -25.06 -8.53 4.25
C ALA A 231 -25.55 -9.38 5.42
N TRP A 232 -25.37 -10.70 5.31
CA TRP A 232 -25.68 -11.63 6.41
C TRP A 232 -24.78 -11.35 7.61
N SER A 233 -23.46 -11.45 7.42
CA SER A 233 -22.51 -10.91 8.40
C SER A 233 -22.26 -9.42 8.10
N PRO A 234 -22.53 -8.50 9.05
CA PRO A 234 -22.58 -7.06 8.74
C PRO A 234 -21.24 -6.47 8.33
N VAL A 235 -21.23 -5.68 7.26
CA VAL A 235 -20.05 -4.97 6.73
C VAL A 235 -19.97 -3.57 7.33
N ARG A 236 -18.80 -3.15 7.83
CA ARG A 236 -18.59 -1.79 8.34
C ARG A 236 -17.91 -0.88 7.32
N THR A 237 -16.92 -1.37 6.58
CA THR A 237 -16.16 -0.57 5.62
C THR A 237 -16.48 -0.96 4.18
N SER A 238 -16.68 0.05 3.33
CA SER A 238 -16.95 -0.17 1.90
C SER A 238 -16.65 1.07 1.06
N ALA A 239 -16.43 0.86 -0.24
CA ALA A 239 -16.26 1.94 -1.21
C ALA A 239 -16.75 1.50 -2.60
N LEU A 240 -17.18 2.45 -3.41
CA LEU A 240 -17.55 2.24 -4.81
C LEU A 240 -16.53 2.91 -5.74
N ILE A 241 -16.02 2.19 -6.73
CA ILE A 241 -15.18 2.75 -7.80
C ILE A 241 -15.98 2.89 -9.08
N ASP A 242 -15.98 4.10 -9.63
CA ASP A 242 -16.42 4.43 -10.99
C ASP A 242 -15.23 4.99 -11.77
N ASP A 243 -14.53 4.11 -12.50
CA ASP A 243 -13.39 4.44 -13.34
C ASP A 243 -13.66 4.22 -14.84
N ASP A 244 -14.90 3.86 -15.21
CA ASP A 244 -15.27 3.57 -16.60
C ASP A 244 -15.54 4.85 -17.39
N ARG A 245 -14.45 5.44 -17.87
CA ARG A 245 -14.47 6.67 -18.69
C ARG A 245 -14.94 6.42 -20.12
N ASN A 246 -14.96 5.17 -20.58
CA ASN A 246 -15.18 4.82 -21.97
C ASN A 246 -16.67 4.59 -22.29
N ARG A 247 -17.49 4.31 -21.27
CA ARG A 247 -18.93 4.16 -21.44
C ARG A 247 -19.71 5.43 -21.05
N PRO A 248 -20.83 5.71 -21.76
CA PRO A 248 -21.79 6.71 -21.31
C PRO A 248 -22.22 6.43 -19.87
N LEU A 249 -22.54 7.48 -19.10
CA LEU A 249 -22.89 7.38 -17.68
C LEU A 249 -23.85 6.22 -17.41
N ALA A 250 -24.96 6.14 -18.16
CA ALA A 250 -26.02 5.13 -18.03
C ALA A 250 -25.61 3.66 -18.35
N GLN A 251 -24.36 3.40 -18.71
CA GLN A 251 -23.84 2.06 -19.04
C GLN A 251 -22.54 1.72 -18.30
N ARG A 252 -22.07 2.58 -17.40
CA ARG A 252 -20.79 2.39 -16.71
C ARG A 252 -20.79 1.18 -15.82
N GLY A 253 -19.61 0.55 -15.73
CA GLY A 253 -19.36 -0.50 -14.77
C GLY A 253 -18.87 0.08 -13.45
N PHE A 254 -19.22 -0.59 -12.35
CA PHE A 254 -18.79 -0.21 -11.02
C PHE A 254 -18.12 -1.38 -10.31
N ILE A 255 -17.18 -1.07 -9.45
CA ILE A 255 -16.53 -2.04 -8.58
C ILE A 255 -16.89 -1.69 -7.14
N LEU A 256 -17.60 -2.61 -6.48
CA LEU A 256 -17.89 -2.54 -5.06
C LEU A 256 -16.72 -3.13 -4.27
N HIS A 257 -16.21 -2.40 -3.30
CA HIS A 257 -15.28 -2.91 -2.31
C HIS A 257 -15.99 -3.00 -0.97
N ALA A 258 -15.91 -4.16 -0.33
CA ALA A 258 -16.47 -4.40 0.99
C ALA A 258 -15.41 -5.10 1.84
N GLY A 259 -15.04 -4.52 2.99
CA GLY A 259 -14.07 -5.11 3.90
C GLY A 259 -14.67 -6.31 4.61
N ILE A 260 -14.59 -7.49 3.99
CA ILE A 260 -15.20 -8.73 4.48
C ILE A 260 -14.13 -9.73 4.93
N THR A 261 -13.25 -10.15 4.02
CA THR A 261 -12.26 -11.20 4.30
C THR A 261 -11.13 -10.70 5.18
N ASN A 262 -10.68 -9.47 4.97
CA ASN A 262 -9.64 -8.80 5.77
C ASN A 262 -10.14 -8.35 7.17
N GLU A 263 -11.46 -8.27 7.38
CA GLU A 263 -12.06 -7.88 8.66
C GLU A 263 -12.77 -9.07 9.36
N GLY A 264 -12.52 -10.31 8.91
CA GLY A 264 -13.08 -11.52 9.51
C GLY A 264 -14.61 -11.60 9.48
N ARG A 265 -15.30 -10.87 8.59
CA ARG A 265 -16.77 -10.74 8.57
C ARG A 265 -17.43 -11.91 7.86
N MET A 266 -17.17 -13.11 8.34
CA MET A 266 -17.68 -14.36 7.82
C MET A 266 -18.41 -15.12 8.93
N GLY A 267 -19.64 -15.56 8.66
CA GLY A 267 -20.36 -16.47 9.54
C GLY A 267 -19.94 -17.93 9.33
N SER A 268 -20.44 -18.82 10.18
CA SER A 268 -20.13 -20.26 10.14
C SER A 268 -21.27 -21.04 9.48
N LEU A 269 -20.98 -21.88 8.48
CA LEU A 269 -21.90 -22.89 7.97
C LEU A 269 -21.38 -24.28 8.31
N TYR A 270 -22.03 -24.96 9.25
CA TYR A 270 -21.63 -26.29 9.70
C TYR A 270 -22.32 -27.39 8.90
N LEU A 271 -21.58 -28.39 8.43
CA LEU A 271 -22.15 -29.56 7.77
C LEU A 271 -22.72 -30.53 8.81
N ALA A 272 -24.02 -30.84 8.73
CA ALA A 272 -24.82 -31.64 9.67
C ALA A 272 -24.93 -31.10 11.11
N GLY A 273 -23.90 -30.45 11.65
CA GLY A 273 -23.88 -29.83 12.97
C GLY A 273 -22.48 -29.34 13.33
N PRO A 274 -22.33 -28.48 14.35
CA PRO A 274 -21.03 -28.01 14.79
C PRO A 274 -20.18 -29.14 15.39
N PRO A 275 -18.83 -29.10 15.27
CA PRO A 275 -17.96 -30.13 15.83
C PRO A 275 -17.89 -30.03 17.36
N ILE A 276 -17.75 -31.17 18.04
CA ILE A 276 -17.38 -31.20 19.46
C ILE A 276 -15.90 -30.80 19.58
N PRO A 277 -15.53 -29.83 20.43
CA PRO A 277 -14.12 -29.50 20.66
C PRO A 277 -13.31 -30.73 21.05
N ASP A 278 -12.16 -30.95 20.39
CA ASP A 278 -11.23 -32.07 20.61
C ASP A 278 -11.84 -33.49 20.42
N SER A 279 -12.93 -33.63 19.66
CA SER A 279 -13.60 -34.91 19.40
C SER A 279 -14.17 -34.99 17.98
N ALA A 280 -14.32 -36.22 17.45
CA ALA A 280 -14.89 -36.48 16.13
C ALA A 280 -16.44 -36.45 16.09
N GLY A 281 -17.10 -36.12 17.20
CA GLY A 281 -18.57 -36.05 17.29
C GLY A 281 -19.15 -34.68 16.92
N LEU A 282 -20.47 -34.62 16.81
CA LEU A 282 -21.23 -33.38 16.57
C LEU A 282 -21.88 -32.86 17.86
N ALA A 283 -21.75 -31.57 18.11
CA ALA A 283 -22.44 -30.87 19.17
C ALA A 283 -23.86 -30.49 18.72
N GLU A 284 -24.78 -30.41 19.68
CA GLU A 284 -26.09 -29.83 19.47
C GLU A 284 -25.94 -28.29 19.35
N PRO A 285 -26.39 -27.67 18.25
CA PRO A 285 -26.40 -26.21 18.12
C PRO A 285 -27.25 -25.59 19.22
N TRP A 286 -26.76 -24.52 19.84
CA TRP A 286 -27.38 -23.92 21.01
C TRP A 286 -27.69 -22.45 20.81
N GLN A 287 -28.98 -22.16 20.68
CA GLN A 287 -29.53 -20.80 20.68
C GLN A 287 -29.88 -20.41 22.12
N THR A 288 -28.99 -19.65 22.76
CA THR A 288 -29.23 -19.14 24.13
C THR A 288 -30.40 -18.15 24.13
N GLN A 289 -31.15 -18.06 25.23
CA GLN A 289 -32.27 -17.13 25.34
C GLN A 289 -31.80 -15.78 25.89
N GLN A 290 -32.02 -14.72 25.11
CA GLN A 290 -31.66 -13.33 25.44
C GLN A 290 -30.17 -13.16 25.80
N PRO A 291 -29.23 -13.60 24.94
CA PRO A 291 -27.82 -13.37 25.20
C PRO A 291 -27.48 -11.88 25.17
N ARG A 292 -26.61 -11.47 26.09
CA ARG A 292 -26.10 -10.10 26.20
C ARG A 292 -24.62 -10.16 26.50
N LEU A 293 -23.82 -9.41 25.75
CA LEU A 293 -22.40 -9.23 26.04
C LEU A 293 -22.19 -7.84 26.64
N LYS A 294 -21.48 -7.77 27.76
CA LYS A 294 -21.25 -6.52 28.50
C LYS A 294 -19.78 -6.14 28.51
N PHE A 295 -19.50 -4.84 28.38
CA PHE A 295 -18.16 -4.29 28.48
C PHE A 295 -17.78 -4.02 29.95
N LYS A 296 -16.93 -4.89 30.52
CA LYS A 296 -16.42 -4.71 31.90
C LYS A 296 -15.16 -3.85 31.92
N SER A 297 -14.19 -4.19 31.07
CA SER A 297 -12.94 -3.45 30.86
C SER A 297 -12.38 -3.75 29.46
N PHE A 298 -11.24 -3.17 29.10
CA PHE A 298 -10.58 -3.44 27.81
C PHE A 298 -10.32 -4.95 27.60
N GLY A 299 -9.79 -5.65 28.61
CA GLY A 299 -9.43 -7.07 28.56
C GLY A 299 -10.45 -8.04 29.15
N GLU A 300 -11.55 -7.55 29.75
CA GLU A 300 -12.56 -8.41 30.38
C GLU A 300 -13.97 -8.10 29.83
N LYS A 301 -14.80 -9.14 29.73
CA LYS A 301 -16.21 -9.04 29.33
C LYS A 301 -17.09 -9.91 30.21
N VAL A 302 -18.40 -9.67 30.14
CA VAL A 302 -19.42 -10.49 30.80
C VAL A 302 -20.47 -10.95 29.80
N LEU A 303 -20.61 -12.25 29.61
CA LEU A 303 -21.68 -12.86 28.82
C LEU A 303 -22.84 -13.25 29.75
N MET A 304 -24.05 -12.83 29.42
CA MET A 304 -25.27 -13.12 30.18
C MET A 304 -26.32 -13.79 29.30
N PHE A 305 -27.03 -14.79 29.82
CA PHE A 305 -28.19 -15.42 29.14
C PHE A 305 -29.09 -16.14 30.16
N LYS A 306 -30.34 -16.43 29.77
CA LYS A 306 -31.32 -17.02 30.70
C LYS A 306 -30.94 -18.43 31.15
N LYS A 307 -31.12 -18.72 32.44
CA LYS A 307 -30.91 -20.07 33.01
C LYS A 307 -31.83 -21.13 32.40
N SER A 308 -33.01 -20.73 31.92
CA SER A 308 -33.95 -21.60 31.22
C SER A 308 -33.35 -22.23 29.97
N SER A 309 -32.32 -21.63 29.36
CA SER A 309 -31.62 -22.20 28.20
C SER A 309 -30.82 -23.46 28.51
N PHE A 310 -30.34 -23.63 29.75
CA PHE A 310 -29.66 -24.84 30.22
C PHE A 310 -29.66 -24.94 31.76
N PRO A 311 -30.71 -25.48 32.40
CA PRO A 311 -30.95 -25.34 33.85
C PRO A 311 -29.89 -25.93 34.83
N GLN A 312 -28.90 -26.69 34.35
CA GLN A 312 -27.93 -27.42 35.18
C GLN A 312 -26.45 -27.14 34.85
N LEU A 313 -26.14 -26.03 34.16
CA LEU A 313 -24.78 -25.68 33.74
C LEU A 313 -23.83 -25.50 34.93
N LYS A 314 -22.65 -26.13 34.89
CA LYS A 314 -21.54 -25.95 35.86
C LYS A 314 -20.31 -25.34 35.20
N HIS A 315 -19.46 -24.73 36.01
CA HIS A 315 -18.23 -24.08 35.53
C HIS A 315 -17.25 -25.08 34.86
N ALA A 316 -16.97 -26.23 35.48
CA ALA A 316 -16.07 -27.25 34.92
C ALA A 316 -16.57 -27.91 33.61
N GLU A 317 -17.79 -27.57 33.20
CA GLU A 317 -18.48 -28.07 32.02
C GLU A 317 -18.52 -26.99 30.91
N LEU A 318 -17.74 -25.90 31.03
CA LEU A 318 -17.68 -24.81 30.06
C LEU A 318 -16.33 -24.74 29.36
N ARG A 319 -16.35 -24.43 28.08
CA ARG A 319 -15.19 -23.96 27.33
C ARG A 319 -15.57 -22.78 26.46
N LEU A 320 -14.80 -21.68 26.58
CA LEU A 320 -14.93 -20.51 25.73
C LEU A 320 -13.74 -20.46 24.77
N VAL A 321 -14.01 -20.15 23.50
CA VAL A 321 -12.97 -19.91 22.50
C VAL A 321 -13.19 -18.52 21.91
N TRP A 322 -12.19 -17.66 22.05
CA TRP A 322 -12.12 -16.34 21.45
C TRP A 322 -11.42 -16.45 20.09
N THR A 323 -12.04 -15.93 19.03
CA THR A 323 -11.44 -15.86 17.70
C THR A 323 -11.31 -14.40 17.25
N THR A 324 -10.12 -14.02 16.82
CA THR A 324 -9.84 -12.69 16.24
C THR A 324 -10.34 -12.59 14.79
N PRO A 325 -10.48 -11.37 14.22
CA PRO A 325 -10.77 -11.16 12.80
C PRO A 325 -9.83 -11.91 11.85
N SER A 326 -8.54 -12.00 12.19
CA SER A 326 -7.52 -12.77 11.44
C SER A 326 -7.67 -14.29 11.57
N GLY A 327 -8.54 -14.78 12.47
CA GLY A 327 -8.81 -16.20 12.67
C GLY A 327 -7.99 -16.85 13.79
N GLU A 328 -7.17 -16.11 14.53
CA GLU A 328 -6.43 -16.63 15.69
C GLU A 328 -7.41 -17.07 16.78
N ARG A 329 -7.27 -18.31 17.26
CA ARG A 329 -8.16 -18.92 18.26
C ARG A 329 -7.46 -19.08 19.60
N THR A 330 -8.06 -18.55 20.65
CA THR A 330 -7.58 -18.67 22.03
C THR A 330 -8.65 -19.34 22.90
N VAL A 331 -8.31 -20.46 23.52
CA VAL A 331 -9.15 -21.05 24.57
C VAL A 331 -8.99 -20.20 25.84
N LEU A 332 -10.10 -19.79 26.44
CA LEU A 332 -10.07 -18.91 27.62
C LEU A 332 -10.06 -19.74 28.90
N ASP A 333 -9.01 -19.59 29.70
CA ASP A 333 -8.84 -20.32 30.96
C ASP A 333 -9.42 -19.57 32.17
N ASP A 334 -9.42 -18.23 32.14
CA ASP A 334 -9.96 -17.38 33.21
C ASP A 334 -11.44 -17.09 32.95
N VAL A 335 -12.29 -18.05 33.34
CA VAL A 335 -13.74 -17.99 33.15
C VAL A 335 -14.43 -18.18 34.49
N ALA A 336 -15.36 -17.30 34.87
CA ALA A 336 -16.12 -17.41 36.11
C ALA A 336 -17.63 -17.47 35.82
N LEU A 337 -18.25 -18.61 36.13
CA LEU A 337 -19.70 -18.79 36.02
C LEU A 337 -20.39 -18.44 37.34
N SER A 338 -21.28 -17.46 37.33
CA SER A 338 -22.17 -17.14 38.45
C SER A 338 -23.64 -17.15 38.03
N LYS A 339 -24.53 -17.07 39.03
CA LYS A 339 -25.98 -17.19 38.87
C LYS A 339 -26.65 -15.97 39.51
N ILE A 340 -27.09 -15.00 38.70
CA ILE A 340 -27.71 -13.77 39.19
C ILE A 340 -29.16 -13.70 38.69
N LYS A 341 -30.12 -13.58 39.61
CA LYS A 341 -31.57 -13.58 39.30
C LYS A 341 -31.97 -14.77 38.41
N SER A 342 -32.47 -14.54 37.19
CA SER A 342 -32.85 -15.55 36.20
C SER A 342 -31.78 -15.83 35.13
N ASP A 343 -30.59 -15.24 35.26
CA ASP A 343 -29.51 -15.31 34.25
C ASP A 343 -28.28 -16.08 34.76
N TYR A 344 -27.64 -16.79 33.85
CA TYR A 344 -26.23 -17.14 33.97
C TYR A 344 -25.39 -15.92 33.62
N THR A 345 -24.29 -15.73 34.33
CA THR A 345 -23.33 -14.66 34.12
C THR A 345 -21.95 -15.31 34.02
N ILE A 346 -21.29 -15.16 32.87
CA ILE A 346 -19.95 -15.68 32.61
C ILE A 346 -19.03 -14.47 32.48
N GLU A 347 -18.20 -14.24 33.48
CA GLU A 347 -17.10 -13.26 33.38
C GLU A 347 -15.88 -13.96 32.79
N PHE A 348 -15.17 -13.30 31.88
CA PHE A 348 -13.96 -13.86 31.28
C PHE A 348 -12.95 -12.80 30.86
N SER A 349 -11.68 -13.19 30.88
CA SER A 349 -10.55 -12.42 30.32
C SER A 349 -10.21 -12.92 28.92
N HIS A 350 -9.76 -12.04 28.03
CA HIS A 350 -9.41 -12.38 26.65
C HIS A 350 -8.16 -11.62 26.17
N PRO A 351 -7.49 -12.06 25.08
CA PRO A 351 -6.42 -11.30 24.43
C PRO A 351 -6.87 -9.89 24.02
N ALA A 352 -5.94 -8.94 23.94
CA ALA A 352 -6.26 -7.55 23.59
C ALA A 352 -6.99 -7.46 22.23
N PRO A 353 -8.18 -6.83 22.14
CA PRO A 353 -8.97 -6.76 20.92
C PRO A 353 -8.48 -5.62 20.00
N LEU A 354 -7.29 -5.78 19.42
CA LEU A 354 -6.62 -4.73 18.64
C LEU A 354 -6.91 -4.76 17.13
N GLU A 355 -7.45 -5.86 16.59
CA GLU A 355 -7.70 -6.04 15.16
C GLU A 355 -9.07 -5.47 14.77
N ASP A 356 -9.11 -4.68 13.70
CA ASP A 356 -10.36 -4.16 13.16
C ASP A 356 -11.18 -5.27 12.49
N GLY A 357 -12.45 -5.41 12.87
CA GLY A 357 -13.34 -6.40 12.27
C GLY A 357 -14.30 -7.07 13.25
N GLN A 358 -14.74 -8.26 12.86
CA GLN A 358 -15.67 -9.09 13.62
C GLN A 358 -14.91 -10.14 14.44
N TYR A 359 -15.17 -10.14 15.74
CA TYR A 359 -14.69 -11.16 16.67
C TYR A 359 -15.76 -12.23 16.86
N ARG A 360 -15.32 -13.45 17.18
CA ARG A 360 -16.19 -14.59 17.48
C ARG A 360 -15.92 -15.14 18.87
N LEU A 361 -16.98 -15.55 19.57
CA LEU A 361 -16.93 -16.20 20.86
C LEU A 361 -17.76 -17.47 20.82
N GLN A 362 -17.10 -18.62 20.84
CA GLN A 362 -17.76 -19.92 20.89
C GLN A 362 -17.88 -20.38 22.35
N LEU A 363 -19.07 -20.83 22.73
CA LEU A 363 -19.39 -21.36 24.06
C LEU A 363 -19.80 -22.83 23.92
N ALA A 364 -18.92 -23.74 24.35
CA ALA A 364 -19.23 -25.16 24.46
C ALA A 364 -19.63 -25.52 25.89
N ALA A 365 -20.76 -26.21 26.05
CA ALA A 365 -21.28 -26.72 27.31
C ALA A 365 -21.33 -28.25 27.29
N PHE A 366 -20.63 -28.91 28.23
CA PHE A 366 -20.51 -30.36 28.32
C PHE A 366 -21.49 -30.92 29.37
N GLY A 367 -22.44 -31.77 28.97
CA GLY A 367 -23.40 -32.36 29.90
C GLY A 367 -22.76 -33.27 30.98
N PRO A 368 -23.44 -33.53 32.12
CA PRO A 368 -22.96 -34.45 33.15
C PRO A 368 -22.80 -35.86 32.57
N GLY A 369 -21.57 -36.38 32.49
CA GLY A 369 -21.28 -37.69 31.92
C GLY A 369 -21.34 -37.71 30.38
N SER A 370 -20.38 -37.07 29.73
CA SER A 370 -19.94 -37.19 28.30
C SER A 370 -20.97 -37.31 27.16
N GLY A 371 -22.28 -37.14 27.39
CA GLY A 371 -23.32 -37.57 26.44
C GLY A 371 -23.90 -36.49 25.52
N ALA A 372 -23.98 -35.24 25.94
CA ALA A 372 -24.51 -34.15 25.10
C ALA A 372 -23.65 -32.89 25.26
N VAL A 373 -23.04 -32.46 24.15
CA VAL A 373 -22.28 -31.20 24.07
C VAL A 373 -23.14 -30.20 23.30
N LYS A 374 -23.38 -29.03 23.89
CA LYS A 374 -24.08 -27.93 23.24
C LYS A 374 -23.08 -26.85 22.82
N LEU A 375 -23.24 -26.25 21.64
CA LEU A 375 -22.36 -25.18 21.16
C LEU A 375 -23.17 -23.96 20.74
N ALA A 376 -22.91 -22.83 21.38
CA ALA A 376 -23.39 -21.52 20.95
C ALA A 376 -22.24 -20.76 20.27
N ASP A 377 -22.55 -20.04 19.20
CA ASP A 377 -21.57 -19.27 18.43
C ASP A 377 -22.05 -17.81 18.35
N PHE A 378 -21.27 -16.91 18.95
CA PHE A 378 -21.58 -15.49 19.01
C PHE A 378 -20.57 -14.69 18.21
N SER A 379 -21.02 -13.61 17.57
CA SER A 379 -20.16 -12.66 16.88
C SER A 379 -20.45 -11.23 17.34
N PHE A 380 -19.43 -10.39 17.40
CA PHE A 380 -19.57 -8.96 17.72
C PHE A 380 -18.48 -8.15 17.03
N ASP A 381 -18.78 -6.88 16.77
CA ASP A 381 -17.90 -5.99 16.02
C ASP A 381 -16.98 -5.19 16.97
N ARG A 382 -15.74 -4.94 16.55
CA ARG A 382 -14.81 -4.10 17.31
C ARG A 382 -15.35 -2.69 17.55
N ASN A 383 -16.11 -2.10 16.62
CA ASN A 383 -16.70 -0.78 16.85
C ASN A 383 -17.74 -0.82 17.98
N SER A 384 -18.50 -1.93 18.09
CA SER A 384 -19.48 -2.09 19.18
C SER A 384 -18.78 -2.25 20.54
N LEU A 385 -17.60 -2.89 20.58
CA LEU A 385 -16.75 -2.91 21.77
C LEU A 385 -16.27 -1.51 22.16
N ILE A 386 -15.75 -0.76 21.19
CA ILE A 386 -15.25 0.61 21.41
C ILE A 386 -16.39 1.49 21.93
N GLN A 387 -17.53 1.52 21.25
CA GLN A 387 -18.69 2.33 21.67
C GLN A 387 -19.17 1.98 23.09
N ALA A 388 -19.22 0.69 23.43
CA ALA A 388 -19.59 0.25 24.77
C ALA A 388 -18.59 0.73 25.83
N GLY A 389 -17.28 0.68 25.53
CA GLY A 389 -16.25 1.18 26.44
C GLY A 389 -16.25 2.70 26.56
N GLU A 390 -16.49 3.46 25.49
CA GLU A 390 -16.59 4.92 25.56
C GLU A 390 -17.81 5.37 26.38
N HIS A 391 -18.90 4.59 26.44
CA HIS A 391 -20.03 4.86 27.35
C HIS A 391 -19.67 4.73 28.85
N MET A 392 -18.60 4.00 29.20
CA MET A 392 -18.11 3.94 30.58
C MET A 392 -17.49 5.28 31.02
N TYR A 393 -16.97 6.04 30.07
CA TYR A 393 -16.33 7.31 30.35
C TYR A 393 -17.37 8.45 30.35
N ARG A 394 -17.50 9.11 31.50
CA ARG A 394 -18.31 10.33 31.62
C ARG A 394 -17.39 11.54 31.66
N VAL A 395 -17.36 12.32 30.57
CA VAL A 395 -16.74 13.65 30.57
C VAL A 395 -17.49 14.52 31.58
N PRO A 396 -16.85 15.03 32.65
CA PRO A 396 -17.44 16.09 33.45
C PRO A 396 -17.59 17.33 32.56
N ALA A 397 -18.74 18.01 32.58
CA ALA A 397 -18.89 19.28 31.88
C ALA A 397 -17.74 20.22 32.33
N PRO A 398 -16.93 20.77 31.40
CA PRO A 398 -15.86 21.67 31.79
C PRO A 398 -16.46 22.90 32.45
N GLY A 399 -16.23 23.06 33.75
CA GLY A 399 -16.50 24.29 34.50
C GLY A 399 -15.41 25.35 34.32
N ALA A 400 -14.76 25.40 33.15
CA ALA A 400 -13.76 26.43 32.87
C ALA A 400 -14.48 27.75 32.56
N PRO A 401 -14.14 28.85 33.23
CA PRO A 401 -14.69 30.15 32.87
C PRO A 401 -14.29 30.48 31.42
N VAL A 402 -15.29 30.69 30.56
CA VAL A 402 -15.09 31.16 29.18
C VAL A 402 -14.80 32.67 29.19
N THR A 403 -14.07 33.14 28.19
CA THR A 403 -13.77 34.57 28.00
C THR A 403 -15.01 35.28 27.46
N SER A 404 -15.48 36.32 28.15
CA SER A 404 -16.63 37.09 27.67
C SER A 404 -16.29 37.95 26.45
N VAL A 405 -17.18 37.93 25.47
CA VAL A 405 -17.10 38.68 24.21
C VAL A 405 -18.16 39.78 24.23
N THR A 406 -17.84 40.96 23.71
CA THR A 406 -18.84 42.01 23.55
C THR A 406 -19.69 41.72 22.33
N TYR A 407 -21.01 41.73 22.51
CA TYR A 407 -21.94 41.58 21.40
C TYR A 407 -21.73 42.69 20.35
N ALA A 408 -21.61 42.31 19.09
CA ALA A 408 -21.53 43.21 17.95
C ALA A 408 -22.22 42.59 16.71
N PRO A 409 -22.80 43.42 15.81
CA PRO A 409 -23.30 42.94 14.52
C PRO A 409 -22.15 42.39 13.64
N PRO A 410 -22.44 41.53 12.64
CA PRO A 410 -21.40 40.99 11.78
C PRO A 410 -20.71 42.10 10.98
N THR A 411 -19.38 42.05 10.90
CA THR A 411 -18.57 42.95 10.09
C THR A 411 -18.87 42.79 8.60
N ALA A 412 -18.47 43.75 7.77
CA ALA A 412 -18.65 43.65 6.32
C ALA A 412 -17.98 42.40 5.72
N GLU A 413 -16.81 42.02 6.25
CA GLU A 413 -16.11 40.79 5.87
C GLU A 413 -16.93 39.54 6.24
N VAL A 414 -17.46 39.46 7.48
CA VAL A 414 -18.30 38.34 7.91
C VAL A 414 -19.58 38.26 7.07
N GLN A 415 -20.22 39.40 6.77
CA GLN A 415 -21.39 39.44 5.89
C GLN A 415 -21.09 38.91 4.49
N GLN A 416 -19.94 39.26 3.92
CA GLN A 416 -19.51 38.72 2.63
C GLN A 416 -19.28 37.21 2.73
N LEU A 417 -18.54 36.74 3.74
CA LEU A 417 -18.24 35.31 3.93
C LEU A 417 -19.50 34.48 4.14
N LEU A 418 -20.51 34.98 4.85
CA LEU A 418 -21.82 34.32 5.00
C LEU A 418 -22.51 34.04 3.66
N GLN A 419 -22.32 34.93 2.68
CA GLN A 419 -22.84 34.77 1.32
C GLN A 419 -21.97 33.84 0.46
N LEU A 420 -20.68 33.71 0.77
CA LEU A 420 -19.76 32.81 0.06
C LEU A 420 -19.89 31.35 0.49
N ILE A 421 -20.50 31.05 1.64
CA ILE A 421 -20.79 29.67 2.04
C ILE A 421 -21.90 29.13 1.13
N PRO A 422 -21.60 28.18 0.23
CA PRO A 422 -22.57 27.71 -0.75
C PRO A 422 -23.57 26.74 -0.10
N ASP A 423 -24.81 26.75 -0.58
CA ASP A 423 -25.84 25.77 -0.20
C ASP A 423 -25.69 24.41 -0.91
N LYS A 424 -24.61 24.25 -1.70
CA LYS A 424 -24.31 23.04 -2.47
C LYS A 424 -22.84 22.70 -2.36
N VAL A 425 -22.52 21.41 -2.46
CA VAL A 425 -21.13 20.94 -2.55
C VAL A 425 -20.59 21.26 -3.94
N GLY A 426 -19.41 21.85 -4.02
CA GLY A 426 -18.75 22.15 -5.30
C GLY A 426 -17.86 21.01 -5.80
N PHE A 427 -17.59 20.97 -7.10
CA PHE A 427 -16.63 20.03 -7.70
C PHE A 427 -15.23 20.65 -7.75
N PHE A 428 -14.22 19.95 -7.24
CA PHE A 428 -12.81 20.30 -7.42
C PHE A 428 -12.43 20.29 -8.90
N ALA A 429 -13.08 19.45 -9.68
CA ALA A 429 -12.53 18.99 -10.93
C ALA A 429 -13.36 19.55 -12.11
N ALA A 430 -12.71 20.29 -13.02
CA ALA A 430 -13.36 20.95 -14.16
C ALA A 430 -12.40 21.10 -15.36
N GLY A 431 -12.91 20.85 -16.57
CA GLY A 431 -12.20 21.14 -17.84
C GLY A 431 -12.36 22.60 -18.27
N ILE A 432 -11.66 23.02 -19.32
CA ILE A 432 -11.81 24.36 -19.93
C ILE A 432 -12.57 24.25 -21.26
N PRO A 433 -13.80 24.77 -21.38
CA PRO A 433 -14.65 24.49 -22.55
C PRO A 433 -14.17 25.17 -23.84
N HIS A 434 -13.42 26.28 -23.74
CA HIS A 434 -12.84 26.95 -24.90
C HIS A 434 -11.47 26.36 -25.32
N ASN A 435 -10.88 25.50 -24.50
CA ASN A 435 -9.60 24.86 -24.75
C ASN A 435 -9.63 23.40 -24.29
N THR A 436 -10.34 22.57 -25.06
CA THR A 436 -10.63 21.17 -24.74
C THR A 436 -9.40 20.24 -24.75
N GLN A 437 -8.25 20.76 -25.19
CA GLN A 437 -6.95 20.06 -25.15
C GLN A 437 -6.24 20.21 -23.80
N LEU A 438 -6.60 21.23 -23.00
CA LEU A 438 -6.08 21.33 -21.64
C LEU A 438 -6.75 20.27 -20.78
N GLY A 439 -5.92 19.42 -20.19
CA GLY A 439 -6.36 18.35 -19.29
C GLY A 439 -7.11 18.90 -18.07
N PHE A 440 -7.60 18.01 -17.24
CA PHE A 440 -8.54 18.33 -16.17
C PHE A 440 -7.80 18.61 -14.85
N ARG A 441 -7.60 19.89 -14.49
CA ARG A 441 -6.88 20.30 -13.26
C ARG A 441 -7.52 21.54 -12.63
N SER A 442 -7.53 21.64 -11.30
CA SER A 442 -7.98 22.87 -10.60
C SER A 442 -7.13 24.10 -10.96
N ALA A 443 -5.84 23.90 -11.21
CA ALA A 443 -4.89 24.94 -11.63
C ALA A 443 -5.22 25.59 -12.99
N ASN A 444 -6.20 25.04 -13.72
CA ASN A 444 -6.74 25.64 -14.94
C ASN A 444 -7.57 26.90 -14.69
N TYR A 445 -7.90 27.19 -13.44
CA TYR A 445 -8.71 28.34 -13.06
C TYR A 445 -8.04 29.15 -11.94
N THR A 446 -8.36 30.42 -11.90
CA THR A 446 -8.01 31.35 -10.82
C THR A 446 -9.29 31.94 -10.24
N TRP A 447 -9.29 32.23 -8.95
CA TRP A 447 -10.41 32.83 -8.22
C TRP A 447 -9.89 33.88 -7.23
N SER A 448 -10.67 34.93 -6.97
CA SER A 448 -10.29 35.99 -6.03
C SER A 448 -11.49 36.46 -5.22
N ALA A 449 -11.28 36.69 -3.92
CA ALA A 449 -12.29 37.24 -3.02
C ALA A 449 -12.78 38.65 -3.42
N ALA A 450 -11.98 39.38 -4.22
CA ALA A 450 -12.38 40.67 -4.78
C ALA A 450 -13.42 40.53 -5.90
N ASN A 451 -13.47 39.38 -6.58
CA ASN A 451 -14.43 39.05 -7.63
C ASN A 451 -15.01 37.65 -7.37
N PRO A 452 -15.76 37.46 -6.28
CA PRO A 452 -15.99 36.13 -5.73
C PRO A 452 -17.03 35.30 -6.49
N TRP A 453 -17.70 35.89 -7.48
CA TRP A 453 -18.81 35.29 -8.21
C TRP A 453 -18.41 34.75 -9.60
N LYS A 454 -17.11 34.66 -9.88
CA LYS A 454 -16.58 34.12 -11.13
C LYS A 454 -15.22 33.44 -10.92
N ILE A 455 -14.92 32.49 -11.79
CA ILE A 455 -13.58 31.89 -11.96
C ILE A 455 -13.01 32.34 -13.31
N THR A 456 -11.71 32.52 -13.41
CA THR A 456 -11.04 32.96 -14.65
C THR A 456 -10.08 31.88 -15.14
N SER A 457 -10.14 31.49 -16.42
CA SER A 457 -9.22 30.49 -16.98
C SER A 457 -7.76 30.93 -16.81
N ALA A 458 -6.88 29.97 -16.53
CA ALA A 458 -5.46 30.21 -16.28
C ALA A 458 -4.63 30.27 -17.58
N ASP A 459 -5.19 29.83 -18.70
CA ASP A 459 -4.58 29.95 -20.03
C ASP A 459 -4.43 31.41 -20.51
N THR A 460 -3.95 31.58 -21.74
CA THR A 460 -3.69 32.89 -22.34
C THR A 460 -4.96 33.67 -22.67
N GLN A 461 -6.13 33.04 -22.74
CA GLN A 461 -7.39 33.72 -23.08
C GLN A 461 -8.07 34.37 -21.87
N LYS A 462 -7.81 33.88 -20.66
CA LYS A 462 -8.30 34.48 -19.39
C LYS A 462 -9.81 34.74 -19.38
N LEU A 463 -10.61 33.77 -19.83
CA LEU A 463 -12.08 33.91 -19.85
C LEU A 463 -12.67 33.70 -18.47
N ASP A 464 -13.62 34.56 -18.10
CA ASP A 464 -14.40 34.45 -16.87
C ASP A 464 -15.58 33.49 -17.04
N TYR A 465 -15.87 32.67 -16.03
CA TYR A 465 -17.01 31.77 -15.97
C TYR A 465 -17.79 31.93 -14.66
N PRO A 466 -19.12 31.71 -14.67
CA PRO A 466 -19.96 31.41 -15.85
C PRO A 466 -20.06 32.61 -16.82
N ASN A 467 -20.31 32.34 -18.11
CA ASN A 467 -20.48 33.36 -19.16
C ASN A 467 -21.50 32.93 -20.22
N GLU A 468 -21.88 33.86 -21.10
CA GLU A 468 -22.88 33.60 -22.16
C GLU A 468 -22.34 32.76 -23.33
N GLN A 469 -21.02 32.65 -23.50
CA GLN A 469 -20.40 31.88 -24.59
C GLN A 469 -20.45 30.37 -24.32
N TYR A 470 -20.39 29.97 -23.06
CA TYR A 470 -20.46 28.58 -22.60
C TYR A 470 -21.54 28.43 -21.52
N PRO A 471 -22.82 28.59 -21.89
CA PRO A 471 -23.91 28.61 -20.92
C PRO A 471 -24.15 27.20 -20.36
N GLU A 472 -24.29 27.08 -19.04
CA GLU A 472 -24.62 25.83 -18.36
C GLU A 472 -26.13 25.55 -18.46
N THR A 473 -26.60 25.15 -19.65
CA THR A 473 -28.03 24.96 -19.95
C THR A 473 -28.60 23.63 -19.50
N ASP A 474 -27.74 22.62 -19.28
CA ASP A 474 -28.15 21.30 -18.79
C ASP A 474 -28.07 21.26 -17.25
N THR A 475 -28.74 20.31 -16.61
CA THR A 475 -28.76 20.20 -15.14
C THR A 475 -28.89 18.75 -14.66
N LEU A 476 -28.12 18.38 -13.63
CA LEU A 476 -28.37 17.17 -12.83
C LEU A 476 -29.14 17.54 -11.57
N THR A 477 -30.14 16.74 -11.21
CA THR A 477 -31.00 17.01 -10.06
C THR A 477 -31.09 15.80 -9.14
N VAL A 478 -30.92 16.03 -7.83
CA VAL A 478 -31.11 15.02 -6.77
C VAL A 478 -31.90 15.58 -5.60
N THR A 479 -32.52 14.72 -4.80
CA THR A 479 -33.20 15.11 -3.55
C THR A 479 -32.24 14.99 -2.37
N ASN A 480 -32.08 16.04 -1.55
CA ASN A 480 -31.23 16.00 -0.35
C ASN A 480 -31.95 15.38 0.88
N LYS A 481 -31.25 15.30 2.02
CA LYS A 481 -31.79 14.75 3.28
C LYS A 481 -32.97 15.55 3.86
N LEU A 482 -33.14 16.80 3.44
CA LEU A 482 -34.27 17.66 3.81
C LEU A 482 -35.48 17.49 2.89
N GLY A 483 -35.42 16.63 1.88
CA GLY A 483 -36.48 16.44 0.88
C GLY A 483 -36.52 17.53 -0.20
N GLN A 484 -35.47 18.35 -0.31
CA GLN A 484 -35.39 19.46 -1.27
C GLN A 484 -34.65 19.02 -2.54
N GLN A 485 -35.02 19.59 -3.69
CA GLN A 485 -34.30 19.39 -4.94
C GLN A 485 -33.00 20.21 -4.96
N VAL A 486 -31.90 19.56 -5.35
CA VAL A 486 -30.57 20.16 -5.50
C VAL A 486 -30.11 20.00 -6.93
N GLU A 487 -29.81 21.12 -7.58
CA GLU A 487 -29.47 21.20 -9.00
C GLU A 487 -27.99 21.54 -9.24
N TYR A 488 -27.37 20.83 -10.17
CA TYR A 488 -26.00 20.99 -10.62
C TYR A 488 -25.99 21.31 -12.12
N PRO A 489 -25.91 22.60 -12.50
CA PRO A 489 -25.91 22.99 -13.90
C PRO A 489 -24.58 22.65 -14.57
N TYR A 490 -24.59 22.37 -15.88
CA TYR A 490 -23.40 22.14 -16.67
C TYR A 490 -23.57 22.52 -18.14
N TYR A 491 -22.43 22.79 -18.79
CA TYR A 491 -22.31 22.93 -20.24
C TYR A 491 -21.87 21.59 -20.86
N THR A 492 -22.43 21.21 -22.00
CA THR A 492 -22.04 20.01 -22.76
C THR A 492 -21.39 20.41 -24.07
N ASP A 493 -20.18 19.91 -24.35
CA ASP A 493 -19.54 20.12 -25.64
C ASP A 493 -20.01 19.14 -26.73
N SER A 494 -19.55 19.35 -27.97
CA SER A 494 -19.91 18.50 -29.12
C SER A 494 -19.44 17.05 -29.01
N SER A 495 -18.52 16.74 -28.08
CA SER A 495 -18.07 15.36 -27.79
C SER A 495 -18.85 14.70 -26.64
N GLY A 496 -19.78 15.42 -26.02
CA GLY A 496 -20.56 14.93 -24.88
C GLY A 496 -19.87 15.11 -23.52
N LYS A 497 -18.74 15.83 -23.45
CA LYS A 497 -18.09 16.14 -22.16
C LYS A 497 -18.85 17.23 -21.42
N ARG A 498 -18.97 17.08 -20.11
CA ARG A 498 -19.70 17.99 -19.21
C ARG A 498 -18.74 18.90 -18.45
N TYR A 499 -19.11 20.17 -18.35
CA TYR A 499 -18.34 21.22 -17.68
C TYR A 499 -19.21 21.87 -16.61
N PHE A 500 -18.91 21.60 -15.34
CA PHE A 500 -19.64 22.13 -14.17
C PHE A 500 -18.91 23.35 -13.59
N LEU A 501 -18.96 24.46 -14.31
CA LEU A 501 -18.26 25.72 -14.02
C LEU A 501 -18.81 26.37 -12.74
N SER A 502 -20.13 26.41 -12.55
CA SER A 502 -20.73 26.93 -11.31
C SER A 502 -20.37 26.09 -10.10
N ALA A 503 -20.39 24.75 -10.23
CA ALA A 503 -19.99 23.88 -9.15
C ALA A 503 -18.50 24.02 -8.80
N HIS A 504 -17.65 24.29 -9.80
CA HIS A 504 -16.24 24.57 -9.57
C HIS A 504 -16.01 25.91 -8.85
N LEU A 505 -16.83 26.93 -9.16
CA LEU A 505 -16.84 28.19 -8.41
C LEU A 505 -17.22 27.96 -6.93
N TRP A 506 -18.25 27.15 -6.64
CA TRP A 506 -18.66 26.85 -5.26
C TRP A 506 -17.54 26.19 -4.45
N HIS A 507 -16.72 25.35 -5.09
CA HIS A 507 -15.54 24.75 -4.47
C HIS A 507 -14.55 25.81 -3.97
N TYR A 508 -14.18 26.79 -4.82
CA TYR A 508 -13.30 27.90 -4.42
C TYR A 508 -13.89 28.78 -3.32
N GLN A 509 -15.17 29.13 -3.44
CA GLN A 509 -15.87 29.94 -2.44
C GLN A 509 -15.88 29.26 -1.07
N ARG A 510 -16.19 27.95 -1.03
CA ARG A 510 -16.15 27.15 0.20
C ARG A 510 -14.74 27.10 0.78
N GLN A 511 -13.72 26.77 -0.01
CA GLN A 511 -12.34 26.70 0.48
C GLN A 511 -11.88 28.03 1.10
N HIS A 512 -12.25 29.15 0.47
CA HIS A 512 -11.98 30.48 1.00
C HIS A 512 -12.72 30.72 2.33
N ALA A 513 -14.02 30.43 2.39
CA ALA A 513 -14.83 30.63 3.59
C ALA A 513 -14.35 29.76 4.77
N VAL A 514 -13.99 28.50 4.52
CA VAL A 514 -13.43 27.58 5.53
C VAL A 514 -12.12 28.13 6.09
N LYS A 515 -11.18 28.50 5.20
CA LYS A 515 -9.90 29.08 5.59
C LYS A 515 -10.10 30.35 6.44
N ARG A 516 -10.98 31.24 5.99
CA ARG A 516 -11.16 32.54 6.65
C ARG A 516 -11.88 32.44 7.98
N THR A 517 -12.78 31.47 8.14
CA THR A 517 -13.43 31.17 9.43
C THR A 517 -12.40 30.84 10.51
N LYS A 518 -11.38 30.04 10.19
CA LYS A 518 -10.25 29.76 11.10
C LYS A 518 -9.47 31.01 11.46
N GLU A 519 -9.11 31.83 10.47
CA GLU A 519 -8.28 33.02 10.68
C GLU A 519 -8.99 34.09 11.52
N LEU A 520 -10.33 34.16 11.47
CA LEU A 520 -11.13 35.09 12.26
C LEU A 520 -11.36 34.62 13.70
N ALA A 521 -11.25 33.33 14.00
CA ALA A 521 -11.74 32.75 15.25
C ALA A 521 -11.22 33.41 16.53
N ALA A 522 -9.95 33.83 16.57
CA ALA A 522 -9.36 34.52 17.71
C ALA A 522 -9.63 36.04 17.71
N ALA A 523 -9.67 36.67 16.54
CA ALA A 523 -9.78 38.13 16.40
C ALA A 523 -11.22 38.65 16.40
N ASP A 524 -12.15 37.86 15.87
CA ASP A 524 -13.60 38.09 15.85
C ASP A 524 -14.33 36.76 16.18
N PRO A 525 -14.34 36.32 17.45
CA PRO A 525 -14.96 35.05 17.84
C PRO A 525 -16.45 34.98 17.54
N LEU A 526 -17.18 36.10 17.68
CA LEU A 526 -18.61 36.15 17.38
C LEU A 526 -18.88 36.10 15.87
N GLY A 527 -18.05 36.74 15.05
CA GLY A 527 -18.06 36.59 13.59
C GLY A 527 -17.79 35.16 13.14
N ALA A 528 -16.76 34.51 13.70
CA ALA A 528 -16.46 33.11 13.42
C ALA A 528 -17.59 32.17 13.90
N ALA A 529 -18.22 32.43 15.05
CA ALA A 529 -19.40 31.69 15.51
C ALA A 529 -20.55 31.74 14.51
N ARG A 530 -20.82 32.91 13.90
CA ARG A 530 -21.84 33.06 12.85
C ARG A 530 -21.50 32.26 11.60
N LEU A 531 -20.22 32.23 11.19
CA LEU A 531 -19.78 31.44 10.04
C LEU A 531 -19.89 29.93 10.30
N LEU A 532 -19.45 29.45 11.46
CA LEU A 532 -19.62 28.05 11.87
C LEU A 532 -21.10 27.65 11.89
N TYR A 533 -21.95 28.52 12.44
CA TYR A 533 -23.39 28.28 12.44
C TYR A 533 -23.96 28.23 11.01
N ARG A 534 -23.55 29.14 10.12
CA ARG A 534 -23.96 29.11 8.71
C ARG A 534 -23.55 27.83 7.99
N PHE A 535 -22.34 27.31 8.22
CA PHE A 535 -21.95 25.99 7.71
C PHE A 535 -22.86 24.88 8.26
N SER A 536 -23.19 24.91 9.55
CA SER A 536 -24.10 23.92 10.16
C SER A 536 -25.53 23.98 9.59
N GLN A 537 -25.95 25.14 9.07
CA GLN A 537 -27.24 25.29 8.39
C GLN A 537 -27.20 24.78 6.94
N ALA A 538 -26.06 24.96 6.23
CA ALA A 538 -25.89 24.48 4.86
C ALA A 538 -25.74 22.95 4.80
N TYR A 539 -24.99 22.38 5.75
CA TYR A 539 -24.57 20.98 5.75
C TYR A 539 -25.72 19.95 5.58
N PRO A 540 -26.88 20.07 6.27
CA PRO A 540 -27.99 19.12 6.07
C PRO A 540 -28.59 19.14 4.65
N GLY A 541 -28.43 20.26 3.94
CA GLY A 541 -28.89 20.42 2.56
C GLY A 541 -27.87 19.95 1.51
N TRP A 542 -26.62 19.72 1.91
CA TRP A 542 -25.56 19.23 1.04
C TRP A 542 -25.80 17.76 0.67
N VAL A 543 -25.35 17.41 -0.54
CA VAL A 543 -25.36 16.05 -1.07
C VAL A 543 -23.94 15.60 -1.35
N ARG A 544 -23.67 14.30 -1.20
CA ARG A 544 -22.37 13.75 -1.62
C ARG A 544 -22.23 13.86 -3.12
N ILE A 545 -20.98 13.86 -3.56
CA ILE A 545 -20.61 13.92 -4.96
C ILE A 545 -19.68 12.76 -5.29
N ASN A 546 -19.71 12.27 -6.52
CA ASN A 546 -18.52 11.65 -7.13
C ASN A 546 -17.81 12.72 -7.96
N ASP A 547 -16.50 12.88 -7.80
CA ASP A 547 -15.73 13.94 -8.48
C ASP A 547 -14.35 13.46 -8.95
N THR A 548 -14.38 12.72 -10.06
CA THR A 548 -13.18 12.30 -10.77
C THR A 548 -13.18 12.77 -12.22
N VAL A 549 -12.06 12.56 -12.91
CA VAL A 549 -11.79 13.12 -14.24
C VAL A 549 -12.87 12.70 -15.24
N TRP A 550 -13.65 13.68 -15.74
CA TRP A 550 -14.81 13.51 -16.64
C TRP A 550 -15.99 12.71 -16.07
N ILE A 551 -15.98 12.46 -14.77
CA ILE A 551 -16.96 11.66 -14.05
C ILE A 551 -17.36 12.43 -12.79
N GLN A 552 -18.22 13.43 -12.97
CA GLN A 552 -18.86 14.14 -11.86
C GLN A 552 -20.37 13.91 -11.83
N TYR A 553 -20.91 13.67 -10.64
CA TYR A 553 -22.34 13.64 -10.39
C TYR A 553 -22.66 13.73 -8.89
N PRO A 554 -23.78 14.35 -8.49
CA PRO A 554 -24.26 14.31 -7.12
C PRO A 554 -24.98 12.97 -6.83
N LEU A 555 -24.97 12.56 -5.56
CA LEU A 555 -25.72 11.40 -5.06
C LEU A 555 -26.98 11.87 -4.33
N ALA A 556 -28.05 11.08 -4.37
CA ALA A 556 -29.25 11.38 -3.57
C ALA A 556 -28.92 11.43 -2.08
N GLY A 557 -29.58 12.31 -1.32
CA GLY A 557 -29.40 12.43 0.12
C GLY A 557 -29.81 11.18 0.90
N SER A 558 -30.63 10.31 0.31
CA SER A 558 -30.97 8.99 0.82
C SER A 558 -29.89 7.93 0.60
N ALA A 559 -28.81 8.25 -0.13
CA ALA A 559 -27.72 7.30 -0.37
C ALA A 559 -27.05 6.89 0.96
N ALA A 560 -26.90 5.58 1.13
CA ALA A 560 -26.17 4.96 2.23
C ALA A 560 -24.86 4.35 1.69
N PRO A 561 -23.88 4.01 2.55
CA PRO A 561 -22.71 3.25 2.14
C PRO A 561 -23.11 1.97 1.36
N PRO A 562 -22.37 1.61 0.30
CA PRO A 562 -21.07 2.13 -0.12
C PRO A 562 -21.13 3.49 -0.83
N TYR A 563 -20.20 4.38 -0.47
CA TYR A 563 -20.03 5.68 -1.15
C TYR A 563 -18.87 5.63 -2.16
N PRO A 564 -18.87 6.51 -3.18
CA PRO A 564 -17.75 6.58 -4.14
C PRO A 564 -16.40 6.87 -3.46
N TYR A 565 -15.32 6.37 -4.04
CA TYR A 565 -13.97 6.67 -3.54
C TYR A 565 -13.57 8.14 -3.71
N PHE A 566 -14.00 8.74 -4.82
CA PHE A 566 -13.95 10.20 -5.02
C PHE A 566 -15.26 10.84 -4.54
N GLY A 567 -15.74 10.41 -3.37
CA GLY A 567 -17.12 10.51 -2.88
C GLY A 567 -17.44 11.52 -1.77
N GLY A 568 -16.65 12.58 -1.60
CA GLY A 568 -16.65 13.38 -0.36
C GLY A 568 -17.73 14.47 -0.24
N ILE A 569 -17.78 15.13 0.93
CA ILE A 569 -18.61 16.32 1.20
C ILE A 569 -17.70 17.54 1.32
N TRP A 570 -16.62 17.44 2.08
CA TRP A 570 -15.68 18.53 2.34
C TRP A 570 -14.55 18.62 1.32
N GLU A 571 -14.20 17.51 0.68
CA GLU A 571 -13.21 17.41 -0.38
C GLU A 571 -13.65 16.38 -1.44
N ARG A 572 -13.03 16.35 -2.62
CA ARG A 572 -13.37 15.32 -3.62
C ARG A 572 -12.91 13.92 -3.23
N TRP A 573 -11.87 13.80 -2.41
CA TRP A 573 -11.22 12.53 -2.11
C TRP A 573 -11.41 12.17 -0.64
N THR A 574 -11.97 11.00 -0.38
CA THR A 574 -12.36 10.54 0.97
C THR A 574 -11.19 10.49 1.95
N LEU A 575 -9.97 10.23 1.46
CA LEU A 575 -8.74 10.26 2.26
C LEU A 575 -8.38 11.67 2.80
N GLN A 576 -9.03 12.73 2.30
CA GLN A 576 -8.76 14.12 2.66
C GLN A 576 -9.96 14.85 3.30
N GLU A 577 -11.06 14.15 3.57
CA GLU A 577 -12.27 14.74 4.15
C GLU A 577 -11.98 15.49 5.47
N LEU A 578 -11.31 14.85 6.42
CA LEU A 578 -11.13 15.45 7.74
C LEU A 578 -10.06 16.53 7.77
N VAL A 579 -9.05 16.47 6.89
CA VAL A 579 -8.07 17.57 6.78
C VAL A 579 -8.69 18.81 6.15
N ALA A 580 -9.67 18.64 5.24
CA ALA A 580 -10.44 19.73 4.68
C ALA A 580 -11.41 20.35 5.70
N LEU A 581 -11.98 19.54 6.60
CA LEU A 581 -12.83 20.01 7.70
C LEU A 581 -12.04 20.66 8.86
N ARG A 582 -10.79 20.24 9.08
CA ARG A 582 -9.93 20.67 10.20
C ARG A 582 -9.95 22.19 10.49
N PRO A 583 -9.89 23.11 9.50
CA PRO A 583 -9.91 24.54 9.82
C PRO A 583 -11.17 24.99 10.57
N LEU A 584 -12.33 24.38 10.31
CA LEU A 584 -13.56 24.67 11.06
C LEU A 584 -13.51 24.08 12.47
N ALA A 585 -12.88 22.91 12.66
CA ALA A 585 -12.65 22.35 13.99
C ALA A 585 -11.69 23.22 14.82
N ASP A 586 -10.62 23.72 14.21
CA ASP A 586 -9.69 24.67 14.83
C ASP A 586 -10.43 25.97 15.22
N ALA A 587 -11.29 26.48 14.34
CA ALA A 587 -12.11 27.66 14.62
C ALA A 587 -13.09 27.40 15.79
N PHE A 588 -13.77 26.26 15.78
CA PHE A 588 -14.68 25.85 16.84
C PHE A 588 -13.94 25.78 18.19
N ALA A 589 -12.78 25.13 18.25
CA ALA A 589 -12.00 25.01 19.47
C ALA A 589 -11.53 26.37 20.04
N GLU A 590 -11.25 27.34 19.17
CA GLU A 590 -10.91 28.70 19.60
C GLU A 590 -12.13 29.46 20.12
N VAL A 591 -13.27 29.36 19.41
CA VAL A 591 -14.53 30.01 19.82
C VAL A 591 -15.12 29.39 21.09
N ASP A 592 -14.97 28.08 21.31
CA ASP A 592 -15.43 27.35 22.51
C ASP A 592 -14.73 27.81 23.80
N LYS A 593 -13.67 28.62 23.70
CA LYS A 593 -13.01 29.29 24.84
C LYS A 593 -13.72 30.57 25.26
N THR A 594 -14.76 30.99 24.54
CA THR A 594 -15.49 32.25 24.71
C THR A 594 -16.99 32.02 24.90
N ASP A 595 -17.73 33.04 25.34
CA ASP A 595 -19.21 32.99 25.42
C ASP A 595 -19.91 33.29 24.08
N ALA A 596 -19.18 33.38 22.96
CA ALA A 596 -19.74 33.76 21.66
C ALA A 596 -20.86 32.83 21.17
N PHE A 597 -20.77 31.52 21.42
CA PHE A 597 -21.86 30.59 21.08
C PHE A 597 -23.11 30.82 21.93
N GLU A 598 -22.96 31.20 23.20
CA GLU A 598 -24.09 31.52 24.07
C GLU A 598 -24.78 32.80 23.61
N LEU A 599 -24.00 33.85 23.32
CA LEU A 599 -24.51 35.10 22.78
C LEU A 599 -25.26 34.89 21.46
N LEU A 600 -24.71 34.09 20.56
CA LEU A 600 -25.37 33.78 19.28
C LEU A 600 -26.58 32.86 19.47
N SER A 601 -26.59 31.99 20.47
CA SER A 601 -27.75 31.17 20.83
C SER A 601 -28.91 32.04 21.31
N VAL A 602 -28.61 33.10 22.07
CA VAL A 602 -29.60 34.11 22.46
C VAL A 602 -30.11 34.88 21.24
N GLU A 603 -29.23 35.28 20.31
CA GLU A 603 -29.60 35.99 19.07
C GLU A 603 -30.52 35.14 18.17
N THR A 604 -30.22 33.85 18.03
CA THR A 604 -30.87 32.95 17.07
C THR A 604 -32.04 32.15 17.64
N GLY A 605 -32.14 32.03 18.97
CA GLY A 605 -33.17 31.25 19.65
C GLY A 605 -32.97 29.73 19.59
N VAL A 606 -31.77 29.25 19.20
CA VAL A 606 -31.41 27.83 19.17
C VAL A 606 -30.07 27.60 19.88
N ASP A 607 -29.81 26.38 20.35
CA ASP A 607 -28.47 26.00 20.82
C ASP A 607 -27.51 25.89 19.64
N VAL A 608 -26.79 26.98 19.37
CA VAL A 608 -25.87 27.10 18.23
C VAL A 608 -24.73 26.10 18.34
N ARG A 609 -24.22 25.89 19.56
CA ARG A 609 -23.11 24.97 19.79
C ARG A 609 -23.51 23.54 19.45
N SER A 610 -24.68 23.09 19.93
CA SER A 610 -25.23 21.77 19.58
C SER A 610 -25.48 21.65 18.08
N LYS A 611 -26.02 22.68 17.40
CA LYS A 611 -26.21 22.64 15.94
C LYS A 611 -24.89 22.45 15.18
N ILE A 612 -23.81 23.07 15.62
CA ILE A 612 -22.49 22.90 15.01
C ILE A 612 -21.93 21.50 15.29
N VAL A 613 -21.96 21.04 16.54
CA VAL A 613 -21.37 19.75 16.93
C VAL A 613 -22.19 18.58 16.38
N ASP A 614 -23.46 18.51 16.74
CA ASP A 614 -24.33 17.36 16.45
C ASP A 614 -24.88 17.39 15.02
N GLY A 615 -25.01 18.58 14.44
CA GLY A 615 -25.55 18.78 13.10
C GLY A 615 -24.52 18.79 11.98
N MET A 616 -23.22 18.90 12.28
CA MET A 616 -22.17 19.01 11.25
C MET A 616 -20.87 18.31 11.62
N LEU A 617 -20.18 18.70 12.71
CA LEU A 617 -18.83 18.19 13.00
C LEU A 617 -18.81 16.69 13.29
N LEU A 618 -19.68 16.21 14.17
CA LEU A 618 -19.72 14.80 14.55
C LEU A 618 -20.23 13.89 13.41
N PRO A 619 -21.29 14.25 12.66
CA PRO A 619 -21.67 13.51 11.45
C PRO A 619 -20.54 13.40 10.43
N SER A 620 -19.85 14.51 10.09
CA SER A 620 -18.74 14.48 9.13
C SER A 620 -17.58 13.60 9.59
N LEU A 621 -17.29 13.60 10.89
CA LEU A 621 -16.27 12.74 11.47
C LEU A 621 -16.66 11.26 11.33
N LYS A 622 -17.88 10.89 11.76
CA LYS A 622 -18.34 9.50 11.78
C LYS A 622 -18.36 8.85 10.39
N GLU A 623 -18.72 9.62 9.37
CA GLU A 623 -18.84 9.12 8.00
C GLU A 623 -17.52 8.61 7.41
N VAL A 624 -16.37 9.10 7.87
CA VAL A 624 -15.07 8.61 7.36
C VAL A 624 -14.80 7.16 7.75
N PHE A 625 -15.41 6.68 8.84
CA PHE A 625 -15.32 5.27 9.25
C PHE A 625 -16.12 4.30 8.38
N SER A 626 -16.95 4.79 7.45
CA SER A 626 -17.61 3.91 6.48
C SER A 626 -16.67 3.45 5.37
N TYR A 627 -15.50 4.09 5.21
CA TYR A 627 -14.51 3.74 4.21
C TYR A 627 -13.41 2.84 4.81
N PRO A 628 -12.83 1.94 4.01
CA PRO A 628 -11.70 1.13 4.44
C PRO A 628 -10.44 2.00 4.64
N THR A 629 -9.59 1.62 5.59
CA THR A 629 -8.24 2.18 5.73
C THR A 629 -7.37 1.61 4.62
N LEU A 630 -6.88 2.44 3.69
CA LEU A 630 -6.24 1.99 2.45
C LEU A 630 -4.74 1.76 2.55
N ASN A 631 -4.10 2.27 3.61
CA ASN A 631 -2.65 2.37 3.74
C ASN A 631 -2.00 3.02 2.50
N HIS A 632 -2.63 4.09 2.02
CA HIS A 632 -2.18 4.91 0.89
C HIS A 632 -1.14 5.96 1.34
N ASN A 633 -0.33 6.48 0.42
CA ASN A 633 0.69 7.51 0.72
C ASN A 633 0.15 8.84 1.31
N ILE A 634 -1.18 9.07 1.31
CA ILE A 634 -1.82 10.26 1.91
C ILE A 634 -2.76 9.94 3.09
N GLU A 635 -2.76 8.69 3.58
CA GLU A 635 -3.65 8.21 4.65
C GLU A 635 -3.59 9.09 5.91
N TYR A 636 -2.42 9.69 6.18
CA TYR A 636 -2.17 10.60 7.29
C TYR A 636 -3.10 11.83 7.35
N SER A 637 -3.69 12.22 6.22
CA SER A 637 -4.54 13.41 6.14
C SER A 637 -5.75 13.29 7.07
N ASN A 638 -6.42 12.15 7.07
CA ASN A 638 -7.57 11.91 7.95
C ASN A 638 -7.15 11.73 9.42
N TRP A 639 -5.97 11.19 9.72
CA TRP A 639 -5.47 11.07 11.10
C TRP A 639 -5.23 12.43 11.74
N ILE A 640 -4.62 13.37 11.00
CA ILE A 640 -4.47 14.76 11.46
C ILE A 640 -5.83 15.37 11.75
N GLY A 641 -6.82 15.12 10.89
CA GLY A 641 -8.20 15.53 11.12
C GLY A 641 -8.80 14.93 12.40
N LEU A 642 -8.70 13.61 12.58
CA LEU A 642 -9.17 12.92 13.80
C LEU A 642 -8.56 13.49 15.08
N ILE A 643 -7.25 13.76 15.10
CA ILE A 643 -6.58 14.35 16.26
C ILE A 643 -7.16 15.73 16.58
N GLN A 644 -7.26 16.60 15.57
CA GLN A 644 -7.71 17.97 15.77
C GLN A 644 -9.20 18.05 16.15
N LEU A 645 -10.05 17.25 15.50
CA LEU A 645 -11.46 17.17 15.89
C LEU A 645 -11.62 16.53 17.28
N GLY A 646 -10.85 15.48 17.60
CA GLY A 646 -10.84 14.88 18.94
C GLY A 646 -10.46 15.90 20.02
N LYS A 647 -9.45 16.72 19.78
CA LYS A 647 -9.06 17.84 20.66
C LYS A 647 -10.17 18.90 20.78
N ALA A 648 -10.75 19.31 19.65
CA ALA A 648 -11.80 20.33 19.60
C ALA A 648 -13.09 19.88 20.33
N LEU A 649 -13.47 18.62 20.17
CA LEU A 649 -14.66 18.02 20.75
C LEU A 649 -14.44 17.45 22.16
N LYS A 650 -13.18 17.37 22.62
CA LYS A 650 -12.75 16.75 23.89
C LYS A 650 -13.07 15.24 23.92
N GLU A 651 -12.87 14.59 22.78
CA GLU A 651 -13.15 13.17 22.52
C GLU A 651 -11.82 12.40 22.32
N PRO A 652 -11.23 11.84 23.39
CA PRO A 652 -9.90 11.19 23.33
C PRO A 652 -9.85 9.99 22.39
N GLN A 653 -10.96 9.25 22.22
CA GLN A 653 -11.06 8.10 21.31
C GLN A 653 -10.52 8.37 19.90
N TYR A 654 -10.78 9.55 19.32
CA TYR A 654 -10.33 9.85 17.96
C TYR A 654 -8.83 10.10 17.86
N ILE A 655 -8.20 10.51 18.96
CA ILE A 655 -6.75 10.68 19.06
C ILE A 655 -6.10 9.30 19.16
N HIS A 656 -6.67 8.40 19.98
CA HIS A 656 -6.24 7.01 20.07
C HIS A 656 -6.39 6.26 18.74
N GLU A 657 -7.49 6.47 18.03
CA GLU A 657 -7.70 5.88 16.70
C GLU A 657 -6.65 6.36 15.69
N ALA A 658 -6.36 7.66 15.66
CA ALA A 658 -5.33 8.21 14.79
C ALA A 658 -3.93 7.67 15.11
N VAL A 659 -3.58 7.57 16.40
CA VAL A 659 -2.29 7.03 16.85
C VAL A 659 -2.17 5.54 16.53
N LYS A 660 -3.23 4.75 16.72
CA LYS A 660 -3.26 3.33 16.33
C LYS A 660 -2.99 3.19 14.83
N ARG A 661 -3.80 3.84 13.98
CA ARG A 661 -3.66 3.73 12.52
C ARG A 661 -2.28 4.17 12.03
N MET A 662 -1.72 5.22 12.63
CA MET A 662 -0.37 5.70 12.32
C MET A 662 0.70 4.67 12.67
N ALA A 663 0.61 4.02 13.85
CA ALA A 663 1.54 3.00 14.28
C ALA A 663 1.46 1.76 13.37
N ASP A 664 0.24 1.25 13.13
CA ASP A 664 -0.03 0.11 12.25
C ASP A 664 0.51 0.37 10.83
N PHE A 665 0.35 1.59 10.32
CA PHE A 665 0.87 2.02 9.02
C PHE A 665 2.40 2.10 8.98
N ALA A 666 3.03 2.60 10.06
CA ALA A 666 4.49 2.70 10.13
C ALA A 666 5.16 1.31 10.21
N GLU A 667 4.48 0.32 10.76
CA GLU A 667 4.91 -1.09 10.80
C GLU A 667 4.71 -1.79 9.44
N SER A 668 3.56 -1.57 8.79
CA SER A 668 3.17 -2.30 7.58
C SER A 668 3.47 -1.60 6.25
N GLY A 669 3.89 -0.33 6.25
CA GLY A 669 4.01 0.50 5.04
C GLY A 669 5.43 0.63 4.45
N PHE A 670 6.46 0.20 5.17
CA PHE A 670 7.86 0.45 4.82
C PHE A 670 8.64 -0.86 4.70
N TYR A 671 9.63 -0.88 3.80
CA TYR A 671 10.62 -1.96 3.75
C TYR A 671 11.56 -1.89 4.96
N MET A 672 12.30 -2.97 5.20
CA MET A 672 13.29 -3.07 6.28
C MET A 672 14.42 -2.03 6.22
N ASP A 673 14.67 -1.43 5.05
CA ASP A 673 15.62 -0.34 4.86
C ASP A 673 14.99 1.06 5.04
N GLY A 674 13.72 1.09 5.46
CA GLY A 674 12.97 2.30 5.77
C GLY A 674 12.37 3.00 4.56
N PHE A 675 12.52 2.48 3.33
CA PHE A 675 11.87 3.08 2.17
C PHE A 675 10.37 2.77 2.17
N TRP A 676 9.52 3.79 1.98
CA TRP A 676 8.13 3.65 1.59
C TRP A 676 7.96 2.68 0.40
N LYS A 677 6.98 1.79 0.49
CA LYS A 677 6.79 0.64 -0.41
C LYS A 677 6.67 0.94 -1.92
N GLU A 678 6.27 2.16 -2.28
CA GLU A 678 6.16 2.61 -3.69
C GLU A 678 7.53 2.97 -4.31
N ILE A 679 8.61 3.07 -3.51
CA ILE A 679 9.99 3.30 -3.98
C ILE A 679 10.08 4.57 -4.87
N THR A 680 9.50 5.65 -4.37
CA THR A 680 9.52 6.99 -4.97
C THR A 680 9.94 7.95 -3.87
N LEU A 681 10.92 8.81 -4.13
CA LEU A 681 11.38 9.79 -3.15
C LEU A 681 10.34 10.89 -2.91
N SER A 682 9.54 11.22 -3.92
CA SER A 682 8.47 12.22 -3.79
C SER A 682 7.35 11.72 -2.88
N TYR A 683 6.86 10.51 -3.11
CA TYR A 683 5.79 9.95 -2.28
C TYR A 683 6.31 9.40 -0.95
N HIS A 684 7.56 8.91 -0.88
CA HIS A 684 8.22 8.67 0.41
C HIS A 684 8.20 9.93 1.28
N ASN A 685 8.63 11.07 0.73
CA ASN A 685 8.61 12.33 1.47
C ASN A 685 7.19 12.73 1.86
N GLN A 686 6.22 12.57 0.98
CA GLN A 686 4.82 12.85 1.31
C GLN A 686 4.38 12.03 2.53
N THR A 687 4.61 10.72 2.48
CA THR A 687 4.24 9.78 3.53
C THR A 687 4.99 10.02 4.84
N SER A 688 6.32 10.09 4.82
CA SER A 688 7.14 10.21 6.03
C SER A 688 7.02 11.60 6.69
N ASN A 689 6.85 12.66 5.90
CA ASN A 689 6.49 13.98 6.45
C ASN A 689 5.05 14.01 6.96
N GLY A 690 4.15 13.22 6.37
CA GLY A 690 2.80 12.97 6.87
C GLY A 690 2.83 12.36 8.28
N LEU A 691 3.63 11.30 8.49
CA LEU A 691 3.87 10.70 9.81
C LEU A 691 4.47 11.70 10.80
N ARG A 692 5.49 12.48 10.40
CA ARG A 692 6.03 13.58 11.21
C ARG A 692 4.95 14.62 11.56
N GLY A 693 4.05 14.91 10.63
CA GLY A 693 2.91 15.78 10.85
C GLY A 693 1.98 15.23 11.92
N THR A 694 1.47 14.01 11.73
CA THR A 694 0.54 13.33 12.65
C THR A 694 1.11 13.22 14.06
N THR A 695 2.35 12.74 14.19
CA THR A 695 3.06 12.68 15.48
C THR A 695 3.14 14.06 16.15
N GLY A 696 3.49 15.11 15.39
CA GLY A 696 3.51 16.48 15.89
C GLY A 696 2.15 17.00 16.37
N TYR A 697 1.05 16.63 15.71
CA TYR A 697 -0.29 17.00 16.15
C TYR A 697 -0.73 16.24 17.42
N ALA A 698 -0.29 15.01 17.63
CA ALA A 698 -0.63 14.22 18.82
C ALA A 698 0.25 14.56 20.05
N ALA A 699 1.46 15.07 19.82
CA ALA A 699 2.45 15.33 20.87
C ALA A 699 1.91 16.13 22.06
N GLY A 700 2.26 15.68 23.27
CA GLY A 700 1.89 16.32 24.53
C GLY A 700 0.42 16.16 24.94
N TRP A 701 -0.38 15.40 24.17
CA TRP A 701 -1.76 15.11 24.57
C TRP A 701 -1.82 14.38 25.90
N THR A 702 -2.80 14.73 26.73
CA THR A 702 -3.09 14.05 28.00
C THR A 702 -4.57 13.73 28.05
N ASP A 703 -4.88 12.47 28.24
CA ASP A 703 -6.25 12.01 28.39
C ASP A 703 -6.87 12.54 29.68
N PRO A 704 -8.20 12.76 29.67
CA PRO A 704 -8.90 13.14 30.87
C PRO A 704 -8.69 12.16 32.05
N PRO A 705 -8.75 12.64 33.31
CA PRO A 705 -8.62 11.79 34.49
C PRO A 705 -9.63 10.62 34.48
N GLY A 706 -9.14 9.39 34.70
CA GLY A 706 -9.95 8.18 34.73
C GLY A 706 -10.25 7.56 33.35
N TYR A 707 -9.82 8.19 32.25
CA TYR A 707 -9.96 7.61 30.92
C TYR A 707 -8.95 6.47 30.69
N LEU A 708 -9.45 5.39 30.08
CA LEU A 708 -8.67 4.28 29.54
C LEU A 708 -9.29 3.96 28.19
N SER A 709 -8.53 4.12 27.11
CA SER A 709 -9.09 3.99 25.76
C SER A 709 -9.53 2.55 25.47
N SER A 710 -10.72 2.40 24.92
CA SER A 710 -11.25 1.12 24.43
C SER A 710 -10.59 0.65 23.12
N ILE A 711 -9.83 1.53 22.46
CA ILE A 711 -9.14 1.28 21.19
C ILE A 711 -7.77 0.67 21.44
N THR A 712 -6.91 1.35 22.20
CA THR A 712 -5.53 0.92 22.46
C THR A 712 -5.34 0.20 23.81
N GLY A 713 -6.33 0.23 24.71
CA GLY A 713 -6.17 -0.26 26.07
C GLY A 713 -5.20 0.57 26.93
N GLN A 714 -4.86 1.78 26.47
CA GLN A 714 -3.87 2.65 27.10
C GLN A 714 -4.50 3.98 27.50
N ARG A 715 -3.80 4.68 28.39
CA ARG A 715 -4.01 6.08 28.69
C ARG A 715 -2.79 6.85 28.22
N PHE A 716 -2.99 7.98 27.57
CA PHE A 716 -1.95 8.91 27.20
C PHE A 716 -1.80 9.98 28.29
N ASP A 717 -0.60 10.07 28.87
CA ASP A 717 -0.21 11.15 29.78
C ASP A 717 1.01 11.84 29.19
N ASN A 718 0.82 13.06 28.68
CA ASN A 718 1.83 13.80 27.90
C ASN A 718 2.46 12.93 26.79
N PHE A 719 1.62 12.49 25.85
CA PHE A 719 1.97 11.57 24.76
C PHE A 719 3.30 11.94 24.08
N ASP A 720 4.24 11.00 24.09
CA ASP A 720 5.52 11.09 23.39
C ASP A 720 5.47 10.28 22.09
N PRO A 721 5.42 10.94 20.92
CA PRO A 721 5.32 10.24 19.64
C PRO A 721 6.56 9.41 19.30
N SER A 722 7.71 9.67 19.92
CA SER A 722 8.95 8.92 19.65
C SER A 722 8.86 7.46 20.10
N VAL A 723 7.95 7.15 21.03
CA VAL A 723 7.68 5.79 21.51
C VAL A 723 6.84 5.01 20.50
N SER A 724 5.90 5.67 19.81
CA SER A 724 4.97 4.99 18.89
C SER A 724 5.55 4.79 17.49
N VAL A 725 6.49 5.64 17.05
CA VAL A 725 7.16 5.51 15.75
C VAL A 725 8.67 5.73 15.92
N PRO A 726 9.38 4.82 16.62
CA PRO A 726 10.81 4.99 16.92
C PRO A 726 11.68 5.10 15.66
N GLN A 727 11.24 4.51 14.54
CA GLN A 727 11.92 4.53 13.25
C GLN A 727 11.80 5.86 12.48
N LEU A 728 10.99 6.82 12.93
CA LEU A 728 10.67 8.04 12.17
C LEU A 728 11.92 8.81 11.69
N GLY A 729 12.95 8.89 12.53
CA GLY A 729 14.21 9.56 12.17
C GLY A 729 14.94 8.87 11.01
N ALA A 730 14.94 7.54 10.99
CA ALA A 730 15.53 6.76 9.89
C ALA A 730 14.71 6.91 8.60
N LEU A 731 13.38 6.87 8.69
CA LEU A 731 12.49 7.10 7.54
C LEU A 731 12.77 8.47 6.90
N LEU A 732 12.78 9.54 7.70
CA LEU A 732 13.06 10.91 7.20
C LEU A 732 14.45 11.09 6.59
N ASN A 733 15.38 10.15 6.83
CA ASN A 733 16.74 10.21 6.29
C ASN A 733 16.87 9.57 4.90
N VAL A 734 15.94 8.72 4.47
CA VAL A 734 16.03 8.00 3.18
C VAL A 734 16.30 8.93 1.99
N PRO A 735 15.64 10.10 1.83
CA PRO A 735 15.92 11.01 0.71
C PRO A 735 17.36 11.55 0.69
N ASN A 736 18.01 11.64 1.84
CA ASN A 736 19.41 12.08 1.91
C ASN A 736 20.37 11.01 1.39
N LEU A 737 20.02 9.73 1.53
CA LEU A 737 20.82 8.61 1.05
C LEU A 737 20.79 8.48 -0.49
N LEU A 738 19.72 8.98 -1.12
CA LEU A 738 19.43 8.82 -2.54
C LEU A 738 19.39 10.15 -3.30
N ALA A 739 20.38 11.00 -3.02
CA ALA A 739 20.58 12.26 -3.73
C ALA A 739 21.95 12.30 -4.41
N TYR A 740 21.98 12.93 -5.58
CA TYR A 740 23.22 13.26 -6.26
C TYR A 740 24.05 14.28 -5.46
N PRO A 741 25.36 14.42 -5.76
CA PRO A 741 26.23 15.37 -5.07
C PRO A 741 25.78 16.84 -5.14
N ASN A 742 25.00 17.22 -6.17
CA ASN A 742 24.41 18.55 -6.30
C ASN A 742 23.10 18.73 -5.49
N GLY A 743 22.68 17.71 -4.77
CA GLY A 743 21.52 17.68 -3.89
C GLY A 743 20.19 17.31 -4.53
N TYR A 744 20.10 17.20 -5.86
CA TYR A 744 18.90 16.69 -6.51
C TYR A 744 18.71 15.20 -6.21
N TYR A 745 17.47 14.77 -6.12
CA TYR A 745 17.13 13.36 -5.97
C TYR A 745 17.60 12.54 -7.17
N TYR A 746 17.95 11.27 -6.94
CA TYR A 746 17.90 10.25 -7.99
C TYR A 746 16.43 10.01 -8.33
N PRO A 747 15.95 10.36 -9.54
CA PRO A 747 14.51 10.42 -9.82
C PRO A 747 13.92 9.05 -10.18
N ILE A 748 14.08 8.06 -9.29
CA ILE A 748 13.51 6.72 -9.42
C ILE A 748 11.98 6.73 -9.41
N ASN A 749 11.34 5.95 -10.29
CA ASN A 749 9.88 5.84 -10.39
C ASN A 749 9.21 7.24 -10.47
N ASP A 750 8.04 7.42 -9.86
CA ASP A 750 7.37 8.73 -9.77
C ASP A 750 8.06 9.68 -8.78
N THR A 751 9.32 10.01 -9.04
CA THR A 751 10.06 11.04 -8.32
C THR A 751 10.17 12.29 -9.19
N TRP A 752 9.79 13.42 -8.62
CA TRP A 752 10.00 14.75 -9.21
C TRP A 752 11.49 15.11 -9.22
N ALA A 753 12.12 15.05 -10.39
CA ALA A 753 13.57 15.26 -10.54
C ALA A 753 14.08 16.64 -10.07
N PHE A 754 13.22 17.66 -9.99
CA PHE A 754 13.58 18.99 -9.49
C PHE A 754 13.70 19.06 -7.96
N GLN A 755 13.22 18.05 -7.23
CA GLN A 755 13.27 18.03 -5.77
C GLN A 755 14.68 17.73 -5.26
N LYS A 756 14.97 18.23 -4.05
CA LYS A 756 16.30 18.15 -3.44
C LYS A 756 16.25 17.56 -2.04
N ALA A 757 17.30 16.81 -1.71
CA ALA A 757 17.59 16.42 -0.34
C ALA A 757 18.05 17.63 0.47
N THR A 758 17.69 17.63 1.75
CA THR A 758 18.07 18.70 2.68
C THR A 758 19.51 18.56 3.13
N ALA A 759 20.02 17.33 3.23
CA ALA A 759 21.40 17.03 3.62
C ALA A 759 21.92 15.75 2.93
N PRO A 760 22.30 15.80 1.64
CA PRO A 760 22.78 14.64 0.89
C PRO A 760 23.90 13.86 1.60
N GLN A 761 23.74 12.55 1.75
CA GLN A 761 24.66 11.63 2.42
C GLN A 761 25.35 10.73 1.39
N ASN A 762 26.49 11.22 0.92
CA ASN A 762 27.23 10.66 -0.21
C ASN A 762 28.64 10.22 0.21
N VAL A 763 28.71 9.49 1.33
CA VAL A 763 29.96 9.15 2.02
C VAL A 763 30.47 7.74 1.70
N SER A 764 29.59 6.83 1.28
CA SER A 764 29.95 5.46 0.88
C SER A 764 28.99 4.92 -0.18
N SER A 765 29.43 3.87 -0.89
CA SER A 765 28.54 3.02 -1.67
C SER A 765 27.47 2.44 -0.74
N LEU A 766 26.26 2.26 -1.27
CA LEU A 766 25.05 1.96 -0.51
C LEU A 766 24.29 0.84 -1.21
N LEU A 767 23.72 -0.05 -0.42
CA LEU A 767 22.73 -1.01 -0.86
C LEU A 767 21.48 -0.82 0.01
N MET A 768 20.33 -0.71 -0.64
CA MET A 768 19.01 -0.75 0.00
C MET A 768 18.34 -2.06 -0.45
N PRO A 769 18.50 -3.15 0.33
CA PRO A 769 18.14 -4.49 -0.12
C PRO A 769 16.64 -4.71 -0.25
N GLY A 770 15.79 -4.03 0.53
CA GLY A 770 14.34 -4.16 0.42
C GLY A 770 13.78 -3.35 -0.75
N ALA A 771 14.29 -2.13 -0.94
CA ALA A 771 13.93 -1.27 -2.07
C ALA A 771 14.57 -1.71 -3.41
N GLY A 772 15.53 -2.64 -3.39
CA GLY A 772 16.24 -3.10 -4.57
C GLY A 772 17.05 -2.00 -5.27
N ILE A 773 17.82 -1.20 -4.50
CA ILE A 773 18.63 -0.10 -5.04
C ILE A 773 20.09 -0.29 -4.64
N ALA A 774 20.99 -0.32 -5.62
CA ALA A 774 22.42 -0.34 -5.43
C ALA A 774 23.06 0.95 -5.95
N LYS A 775 23.90 1.59 -5.13
CA LYS A 775 24.65 2.81 -5.45
C LYS A 775 26.14 2.57 -5.23
N LEU A 776 26.95 2.68 -6.28
CA LEU A 776 28.40 2.73 -6.19
C LEU A 776 28.88 4.17 -6.32
N ILE A 777 29.80 4.60 -5.47
CA ILE A 777 30.35 5.97 -5.51
C ILE A 777 31.86 5.97 -5.75
N ARG A 778 32.36 7.02 -6.40
CA ARG A 778 33.79 7.33 -6.53
C ARG A 778 34.08 8.81 -6.36
N GLY A 779 35.14 9.14 -5.64
CA GLY A 779 35.47 10.52 -5.27
C GLY A 779 34.58 11.06 -4.14
N GLN A 780 34.71 12.36 -3.86
CA GLN A 780 34.03 13.04 -2.75
C GLN A 780 33.53 14.42 -3.17
N GLY A 781 32.57 14.96 -2.40
CA GLY A 781 32.03 16.30 -2.62
C GLY A 781 31.39 16.46 -4.00
N ALA A 782 31.45 17.67 -4.56
CA ALA A 782 30.80 18.00 -5.83
C ALA A 782 31.37 17.26 -7.06
N GLY A 783 32.64 16.83 -7.00
CA GLY A 783 33.32 16.07 -8.05
C GLY A 783 33.16 14.55 -7.92
N GLN A 784 32.25 14.09 -7.06
CA GLN A 784 31.93 12.67 -6.92
C GLN A 784 31.12 12.18 -8.13
N SER A 785 31.41 10.96 -8.54
CA SER A 785 30.63 10.20 -9.51
C SER A 785 29.85 9.08 -8.81
N GLN A 786 28.64 8.82 -9.28
CA GLN A 786 27.72 7.84 -8.70
C GLN A 786 27.10 6.99 -9.81
N LEU A 787 27.07 5.68 -9.59
CA LEU A 787 26.44 4.70 -10.46
C LEU A 787 25.33 4.00 -9.69
N TYR A 788 24.12 4.07 -10.22
CA TYR A 788 22.94 3.42 -9.66
C TYR A 788 22.51 2.25 -10.53
N MET A 789 22.06 1.17 -9.90
CA MET A 789 21.28 0.11 -10.54
C MET A 789 20.08 -0.25 -9.68
N THR A 790 18.92 -0.40 -10.30
CA THR A 790 17.66 -0.75 -9.63
C THR A 790 17.18 -2.13 -10.05
N PHE A 791 16.72 -2.92 -9.09
CA PHE A 791 16.08 -4.22 -9.25
C PHE A 791 14.82 -4.27 -8.37
N SER A 792 14.16 -3.12 -8.27
CA SER A 792 13.13 -2.82 -7.29
C SER A 792 11.84 -3.64 -7.50
N PRO A 793 11.18 -4.06 -6.41
CA PRO A 793 9.82 -4.58 -6.48
C PRO A 793 8.82 -3.48 -6.87
N LYS A 794 7.58 -3.87 -7.20
CA LYS A 794 6.58 -3.01 -7.84
C LYS A 794 5.27 -2.98 -7.04
N TYR A 795 5.05 -1.93 -6.24
CA TYR A 795 3.91 -1.83 -5.31
C TYR A 795 3.15 -0.49 -5.37
N GLY A 796 3.22 0.20 -6.51
CA GLY A 796 2.52 1.45 -6.78
C GLY A 796 3.46 2.53 -7.29
N HIS A 797 2.95 3.39 -8.19
CA HIS A 797 3.75 4.46 -8.82
C HIS A 797 4.98 3.95 -9.59
N ASP A 798 4.87 2.75 -10.12
CA ASP A 798 5.97 1.98 -10.70
C ASP A 798 6.32 2.37 -12.14
N HIS A 799 7.62 2.46 -12.42
CA HIS A 799 8.16 2.43 -13.78
C HIS A 799 8.49 0.99 -14.21
N LYS A 800 8.52 0.71 -15.52
CA LYS A 800 8.80 -0.62 -16.09
C LYS A 800 10.27 -0.75 -16.46
N ASP A 801 11.13 -0.62 -15.46
CA ASP A 801 12.56 -0.33 -15.59
C ASP A 801 13.47 -1.42 -14.98
N PRO A 802 13.28 -2.72 -15.31
CA PRO A 802 14.06 -3.79 -14.70
C PRO A 802 15.56 -3.55 -14.95
N LEU A 803 16.39 -3.68 -13.92
CA LEU A 803 17.85 -3.50 -14.01
C LEU A 803 18.31 -2.16 -14.60
N ASN A 804 17.51 -1.10 -14.46
CA ASN A 804 17.82 0.23 -14.97
C ASN A 804 19.11 0.79 -14.35
N LEU A 805 19.87 1.56 -15.16
CA LEU A 805 21.16 2.13 -14.78
C LEU A 805 21.10 3.66 -14.84
N ALA A 806 21.65 4.33 -13.85
CA ALA A 806 21.85 5.79 -13.90
C ALA A 806 23.29 6.17 -13.54
N LEU A 807 23.85 7.13 -14.26
CA LEU A 807 25.23 7.59 -14.08
C LEU A 807 25.25 9.11 -13.88
N TYR A 808 25.68 9.51 -12.68
CA TYR A 808 26.07 10.88 -12.37
C TYR A 808 27.59 10.97 -12.36
N ALA A 809 28.18 11.82 -13.20
CA ALA A 809 29.62 12.05 -13.23
C ALA A 809 29.90 13.47 -13.74
N GLU A 810 31.05 14.02 -13.37
CA GLU A 810 31.48 15.36 -13.83
C GLU A 810 30.43 16.46 -13.52
N GLY A 811 29.71 16.31 -12.40
CA GLY A 811 28.68 17.26 -11.98
C GLY A 811 27.34 17.17 -12.74
N GLN A 812 27.16 16.14 -13.58
CA GLN A 812 25.98 15.96 -14.42
C GLN A 812 25.42 14.54 -14.36
N GLU A 813 24.11 14.44 -14.57
CA GLU A 813 23.43 13.18 -14.84
C GLU A 813 23.56 12.89 -16.34
N LEU A 814 24.50 12.01 -16.69
CA LEU A 814 24.83 11.69 -18.09
C LEU A 814 23.96 10.55 -18.62
N LEU A 815 23.58 9.61 -17.76
CA LEU A 815 22.57 8.58 -18.03
C LEU A 815 21.43 8.77 -17.02
N PRO A 816 20.37 9.51 -17.39
CA PRO A 816 19.30 9.85 -16.47
C PRO A 816 18.24 8.75 -16.35
N ASP A 817 17.58 8.73 -15.20
CA ASP A 817 16.18 8.32 -15.13
C ASP A 817 15.31 9.56 -15.34
N ILE A 818 14.18 9.44 -16.04
CA ILE A 818 13.33 10.57 -16.45
C ILE A 818 12.44 11.06 -15.28
N GLY A 819 12.06 10.18 -14.36
CA GLY A 819 11.17 10.52 -13.25
C GLY A 819 9.75 10.90 -13.67
N TYR A 820 9.10 11.76 -12.87
CA TYR A 820 7.65 11.97 -12.94
C TYR A 820 7.19 13.17 -13.80
N THR A 821 5.99 13.05 -14.38
CA THR A 821 5.24 14.11 -15.08
C THR A 821 3.75 13.79 -15.08
N HIS A 822 2.89 14.81 -15.22
CA HIS A 822 1.48 14.65 -15.51
C HIS A 822 1.09 15.09 -16.94
N THR A 823 2.06 15.08 -17.86
CA THR A 823 1.86 15.45 -19.27
C THR A 823 1.44 14.24 -20.11
N PHE A 824 1.08 14.44 -21.38
CA PHE A 824 0.80 13.31 -22.28
C PHE A 824 2.01 12.38 -22.52
N TYR A 825 3.22 12.76 -22.09
CA TYR A 825 4.41 11.92 -22.14
C TYR A 825 4.56 11.00 -20.91
N ARG A 826 3.57 10.96 -20.04
CA ARG A 826 3.56 10.06 -18.89
C ARG A 826 3.79 8.59 -19.26
N GLN A 827 3.12 8.07 -20.29
CA GLN A 827 3.34 6.67 -20.69
C GLN A 827 4.76 6.42 -21.26
N TRP A 828 5.41 7.43 -21.83
CA TRP A 828 6.82 7.34 -22.22
C TRP A 828 7.74 7.19 -21.00
N THR A 829 7.54 8.00 -19.95
CA THR A 829 8.34 7.89 -18.72
C THR A 829 8.15 6.56 -18.00
N LEU A 830 7.02 5.88 -18.21
CA LEU A 830 6.75 4.57 -17.62
C LEU A 830 7.30 3.39 -18.44
N SER A 831 7.50 3.58 -19.75
CA SER A 831 7.86 2.51 -20.69
C SER A 831 9.26 1.95 -20.44
N THR A 832 9.50 0.67 -20.77
CA THR A 832 10.84 0.09 -20.63
C THR A 832 11.85 0.75 -21.55
N LEU A 833 11.45 1.09 -22.78
CA LEU A 833 12.30 1.85 -23.70
C LEU A 833 12.60 3.27 -23.20
N GLY A 834 11.82 3.83 -22.27
CA GLY A 834 12.12 5.11 -21.62
C GLY A 834 13.32 5.08 -20.68
N HIS A 835 13.85 3.90 -20.34
CA HIS A 835 14.89 3.70 -19.34
C HIS A 835 16.20 3.19 -19.96
N ASN A 836 17.25 3.06 -19.13
CA ASN A 836 18.57 2.57 -19.52
C ASN A 836 18.67 1.08 -19.22
N THR A 837 18.02 0.22 -20.01
CA THR A 837 17.99 -1.24 -19.79
C THR A 837 17.87 -2.01 -21.12
N VAL A 838 17.54 -3.30 -21.11
CA VAL A 838 17.24 -4.11 -22.30
C VAL A 838 15.74 -4.34 -22.45
N VAL A 839 15.19 -3.96 -23.61
CA VAL A 839 13.82 -4.29 -24.01
C VAL A 839 13.82 -5.65 -24.72
N VAL A 840 12.85 -6.50 -24.38
CA VAL A 840 12.66 -7.81 -25.02
C VAL A 840 11.40 -7.80 -25.88
N ASP A 841 11.51 -8.32 -27.11
CA ASP A 841 10.42 -8.49 -28.08
C ASP A 841 9.64 -7.22 -28.41
N GLY A 842 10.23 -6.04 -28.20
CA GLY A 842 9.52 -4.76 -28.33
C GLY A 842 8.33 -4.69 -27.38
N LYS A 843 8.51 -5.06 -26.12
CA LYS A 843 7.46 -5.02 -25.10
C LYS A 843 7.98 -4.40 -23.83
N ASP A 844 7.09 -3.73 -23.13
CA ASP A 844 7.36 -3.34 -21.75
C ASP A 844 7.51 -4.58 -20.85
N ALA A 845 8.40 -4.46 -19.86
CA ALA A 845 8.49 -5.40 -18.75
C ALA A 845 7.18 -5.48 -17.95
N SER A 846 6.90 -6.67 -17.42
CA SER A 846 5.77 -6.91 -16.53
C SER A 846 6.06 -6.35 -15.14
N ILE A 847 5.03 -5.72 -14.56
CA ILE A 847 4.99 -5.29 -13.16
C ILE A 847 3.86 -6.00 -12.38
N LYS A 848 3.34 -7.09 -12.96
CA LYS A 848 2.26 -7.92 -12.41
C LYS A 848 2.79 -9.29 -12.02
N GLU A 849 2.03 -10.01 -11.20
CA GLU A 849 2.32 -11.40 -10.81
C GLU A 849 3.77 -11.54 -10.32
N ASP A 850 4.57 -12.40 -10.97
CA ASP A 850 5.96 -12.63 -10.57
C ASP A 850 6.86 -11.41 -10.80
N GLY A 851 6.63 -10.63 -11.87
CA GLY A 851 7.38 -9.40 -12.17
C GLY A 851 7.21 -8.33 -11.09
N LYS A 852 6.13 -8.41 -10.29
CA LYS A 852 5.89 -7.54 -9.14
C LYS A 852 6.97 -7.64 -8.06
N ARG A 853 7.62 -8.79 -7.93
CA ARG A 853 8.62 -9.05 -6.87
C ARG A 853 9.95 -8.34 -7.10
N GLY A 854 10.17 -7.76 -8.29
CA GLY A 854 11.46 -7.17 -8.64
C GLY A 854 12.51 -8.21 -8.95
N GLY A 855 13.77 -7.81 -8.97
CA GLY A 855 14.91 -8.68 -9.19
C GLY A 855 15.63 -9.06 -7.89
N THR A 856 16.65 -9.89 -8.02
CA THR A 856 17.47 -10.37 -6.90
C THR A 856 18.93 -10.04 -7.10
N LEU A 857 19.59 -9.65 -6.01
CA LEU A 857 21.00 -9.31 -6.01
C LEU A 857 21.83 -10.60 -5.87
N SER A 858 22.81 -10.77 -6.77
CA SER A 858 23.78 -11.86 -6.68
C SER A 858 25.15 -11.43 -6.19
N ALA A 859 25.54 -10.17 -6.41
CA ALA A 859 26.83 -9.64 -5.97
C ALA A 859 26.77 -8.12 -5.72
N PHE A 860 27.42 -7.65 -4.65
CA PHE A 860 27.75 -6.24 -4.43
C PHE A 860 29.14 -6.19 -3.80
N VAL A 861 30.15 -5.95 -4.62
CA VAL A 861 31.55 -6.25 -4.29
C VAL A 861 32.40 -4.99 -4.35
N ARG A 862 33.08 -4.71 -3.24
CA ARG A 862 34.12 -3.68 -3.16
C ARG A 862 35.49 -4.35 -3.21
N LEU A 863 36.02 -4.52 -4.43
CA LEU A 863 37.29 -5.19 -4.68
C LEU A 863 38.49 -4.43 -4.07
N SER A 864 38.42 -3.10 -4.09
CA SER A 864 39.41 -2.22 -3.46
C SER A 864 38.85 -1.55 -2.20
N ALA A 865 39.69 -1.39 -1.17
CA ALA A 865 39.28 -0.73 0.08
C ALA A 865 38.94 0.76 -0.14
N SER A 866 39.66 1.44 -1.04
CA SER A 866 39.42 2.83 -1.45
C SER A 866 38.11 3.02 -2.24
N GLY A 867 37.58 1.95 -2.85
CA GLY A 867 36.42 2.03 -3.75
C GLY A 867 36.77 2.36 -5.20
N ASP A 868 38.04 2.24 -5.60
CA ASP A 868 38.47 2.45 -6.99
C ASP A 868 38.05 1.36 -7.95
N VAL A 869 37.85 0.13 -7.46
CA VAL A 869 37.29 -0.99 -8.23
C VAL A 869 36.13 -1.57 -7.43
N GLN A 870 34.94 -1.47 -8.00
CA GLN A 870 33.68 -1.93 -7.42
C GLN A 870 32.81 -2.57 -8.51
N ALA A 871 31.97 -3.52 -8.13
CA ALA A 871 31.04 -4.17 -9.04
C ALA A 871 29.73 -4.52 -8.32
N MET A 872 28.65 -4.62 -9.08
CA MET A 872 27.37 -5.14 -8.60
C MET A 872 26.77 -6.06 -9.67
N ARG A 873 25.91 -6.99 -9.26
CA ARG A 873 25.18 -7.88 -10.19
C ARG A 873 23.82 -8.23 -9.65
N ALA A 874 22.79 -8.05 -10.47
CA ALA A 874 21.42 -8.46 -10.19
C ALA A 874 20.79 -9.15 -11.41
N HIS A 875 19.74 -9.91 -11.18
CA HIS A 875 18.97 -10.64 -12.19
C HIS A 875 17.46 -10.45 -11.97
N GLN A 876 16.69 -10.46 -13.05
CA GLN A 876 15.25 -10.16 -13.04
C GLN A 876 14.54 -10.84 -14.23
N GLU A 877 14.70 -12.15 -14.37
CA GLU A 877 14.08 -12.97 -15.42
C GLU A 877 12.55 -12.85 -15.42
N ASN A 878 11.97 -12.71 -14.23
CA ASN A 878 10.53 -12.50 -14.03
C ASN A 878 9.97 -11.20 -14.64
N ALA A 879 10.82 -10.30 -15.15
CA ALA A 879 10.38 -9.11 -15.88
C ALA A 879 9.66 -9.45 -17.19
N TYR A 880 9.97 -10.61 -17.81
CA TYR A 880 9.37 -11.03 -19.08
C TYR A 880 9.02 -12.52 -19.04
N PRO A 881 7.84 -12.92 -19.53
CA PRO A 881 7.50 -14.34 -19.60
C PRO A 881 8.39 -15.07 -20.62
N GLY A 882 8.91 -16.24 -20.24
CA GLY A 882 9.65 -17.12 -21.14
C GLY A 882 11.13 -16.76 -21.32
N LEU A 883 11.71 -15.93 -20.45
CA LEU A 883 13.16 -15.75 -20.40
C LEU A 883 13.82 -16.80 -19.53
N ASP A 884 14.98 -17.28 -19.99
CA ASP A 884 15.88 -18.12 -19.20
C ASP A 884 16.84 -17.28 -18.35
N HIS A 885 17.21 -16.09 -18.85
CA HIS A 885 18.14 -15.20 -18.16
C HIS A 885 17.90 -13.73 -18.48
N TYR A 886 18.04 -12.87 -17.47
CA TYR A 886 17.99 -11.42 -17.60
C TYR A 886 18.81 -10.80 -16.47
N SER A 887 20.09 -10.53 -16.71
CA SER A 887 21.00 -10.02 -15.68
C SER A 887 21.87 -8.87 -16.15
N ARG A 888 22.31 -8.05 -15.19
CA ARG A 888 23.20 -6.92 -15.42
C ARG A 888 24.31 -6.90 -14.38
N GLU A 889 25.54 -6.71 -14.84
CA GLU A 889 26.75 -6.62 -14.02
C GLU A 889 27.57 -5.39 -14.42
N PRO A 890 27.34 -4.23 -13.79
CA PRO A 890 28.19 -3.06 -13.97
C PRO A 890 29.37 -3.03 -13.00
N TRP A 891 30.53 -2.70 -13.54
CA TRP A 891 31.78 -2.44 -12.85
C TRP A 891 32.08 -0.95 -12.87
N PHE A 892 32.40 -0.36 -11.72
CA PHE A 892 32.80 1.04 -11.61
C PHE A 892 34.29 1.13 -11.27
N VAL A 893 35.10 1.57 -12.24
CA VAL A 893 36.57 1.51 -12.19
C VAL A 893 37.17 2.90 -12.28
N GLY A 894 38.06 3.22 -11.34
CA GLY A 894 38.84 4.45 -11.33
C GLY A 894 40.09 4.38 -12.17
N PHE A 895 40.41 5.45 -12.88
CA PHE A 895 41.71 5.55 -13.54
C PHE A 895 42.85 5.51 -12.51
N ASP A 896 43.97 4.91 -12.90
CA ASP A 896 45.15 4.85 -12.05
C ASP A 896 45.63 6.25 -11.62
N GLY A 897 45.84 6.43 -10.32
CA GLY A 897 46.27 7.71 -9.73
C GLY A 897 45.21 8.82 -9.73
N ALA A 898 43.96 8.56 -10.11
CA ALA A 898 42.90 9.57 -10.08
C ALA A 898 42.58 10.02 -8.64
N ALA A 899 42.60 11.33 -8.40
CA ALA A 899 42.34 11.92 -7.07
C ALA A 899 40.84 12.24 -6.82
N GLY A 900 39.91 11.71 -7.63
CA GLY A 900 38.49 12.09 -7.61
C GLY A 900 37.55 11.07 -8.28
N GLY A 901 36.40 11.55 -8.78
CA GLY A 901 35.36 10.72 -9.42
C GLY A 901 35.69 10.22 -10.83
N GLU A 902 36.87 10.53 -11.37
CA GLU A 902 37.28 10.17 -12.74
C GLU A 902 37.47 8.66 -12.92
N GLY A 903 36.85 8.07 -13.93
CA GLY A 903 36.90 6.64 -14.19
C GLY A 903 35.97 6.24 -15.34
N TYR A 904 35.64 4.96 -15.40
CA TYR A 904 34.71 4.42 -16.38
C TYR A 904 33.82 3.33 -15.78
N VAL A 905 32.73 3.03 -16.47
CA VAL A 905 31.85 1.90 -16.19
C VAL A 905 32.05 0.83 -17.24
N LEU A 906 32.24 -0.43 -16.85
CA LEU A 906 32.02 -1.57 -17.75
C LEU A 906 30.66 -2.16 -17.41
N ASP A 907 29.73 -2.13 -18.35
CA ASP A 907 28.38 -2.67 -18.23
C ASP A 907 28.28 -3.98 -19.02
N LEU A 908 27.95 -5.07 -18.33
CA LEU A 908 27.72 -6.39 -18.91
C LEU A 908 26.24 -6.74 -18.74
N PHE A 909 25.48 -6.77 -19.83
CA PHE A 909 24.07 -7.15 -19.81
C PHE A 909 23.87 -8.47 -20.55
N ARG A 910 23.20 -9.43 -19.90
CA ARG A 910 23.01 -10.79 -20.42
C ARG A 910 21.54 -11.14 -20.47
N VAL A 911 21.07 -11.59 -21.63
CA VAL A 911 19.67 -12.00 -21.83
C VAL A 911 19.61 -13.24 -22.69
N SER A 912 18.81 -14.23 -22.29
CA SER A 912 18.52 -15.41 -23.10
C SER A 912 17.03 -15.74 -23.14
N GLY A 913 16.55 -16.11 -24.32
CA GLY A 913 15.13 -16.26 -24.67
C GLY A 913 14.69 -15.15 -25.65
N GLY A 914 13.42 -15.17 -26.06
CA GLY A 914 12.86 -14.16 -26.96
C GLY A 914 13.46 -14.14 -28.37
N ALA A 915 13.00 -13.20 -29.19
CA ALA A 915 13.39 -13.06 -30.61
C ALA A 915 14.04 -11.70 -30.93
N LYS A 916 13.91 -10.72 -30.03
CA LYS A 916 14.48 -9.38 -30.19
C LYS A 916 14.97 -8.85 -28.85
N HIS A 917 16.23 -8.43 -28.81
CA HIS A 917 16.85 -7.76 -27.66
C HIS A 917 17.32 -6.36 -28.05
N GLU A 918 16.94 -5.36 -27.26
CA GLU A 918 17.28 -3.97 -27.54
C GLU A 918 17.93 -3.33 -26.31
N TYR A 919 19.26 -3.24 -26.31
CA TYR A 919 20.01 -2.51 -25.29
C TYR A 919 19.89 -1.02 -25.54
N THR A 920 19.46 -0.25 -24.53
CA THR A 920 19.17 1.17 -24.71
C THR A 920 19.76 2.07 -23.63
N LEU A 921 20.16 3.29 -24.02
CA LEU A 921 20.60 4.37 -23.13
C LEU A 921 19.97 5.71 -23.54
N ASN A 922 19.61 6.50 -22.55
CA ASN A 922 19.24 7.91 -22.63
C ASN A 922 20.50 8.78 -22.55
N GLY A 923 20.53 9.88 -23.29
CA GLY A 923 21.48 10.98 -23.08
C GLY A 923 21.01 11.95 -21.99
N ASP A 924 21.82 12.98 -21.68
CA ASP A 924 21.49 14.00 -20.67
C ASP A 924 20.09 14.63 -20.94
N ALA A 925 19.19 14.50 -19.97
CA ALA A 925 17.81 15.00 -20.06
C ALA A 925 17.67 16.48 -19.67
N ASN A 926 18.67 17.04 -18.98
CA ASN A 926 18.63 18.37 -18.39
C ASN A 926 19.32 19.43 -19.26
N ARG A 927 20.06 19.03 -20.31
CA ARG A 927 20.89 19.90 -21.16
C ARG A 927 20.80 19.53 -22.62
N ASP A 928 21.24 20.45 -23.49
CA ASP A 928 21.38 20.14 -24.92
C ASP A 928 22.48 19.12 -25.08
N ALA A 929 22.15 18.01 -25.74
CA ALA A 929 23.04 16.88 -25.91
C ALA A 929 22.93 16.34 -27.32
N ALA A 930 24.04 15.85 -27.85
CA ALA A 930 24.10 15.20 -29.16
C ALA A 930 24.97 13.95 -29.08
N ILE A 931 24.60 12.90 -29.81
CA ILE A 931 25.37 11.66 -29.94
C ILE A 931 25.83 11.50 -31.37
N THR A 932 27.11 11.15 -31.54
CA THR A 932 27.70 10.73 -32.82
C THR A 932 28.24 9.31 -32.72
N ALA A 933 28.25 8.58 -33.82
CA ALA A 933 28.85 7.24 -33.91
C ALA A 933 30.12 7.24 -34.80
N ASP A 934 31.01 6.29 -34.57
CA ASP A 934 32.17 6.03 -35.45
C ASP A 934 31.83 5.17 -36.68
N VAL A 935 30.56 4.75 -36.80
CA VAL A 935 30.00 4.06 -37.96
C VAL A 935 29.13 5.02 -38.79
N PRO A 936 29.08 4.86 -40.13
CA PRO A 936 28.22 5.70 -40.97
C PRO A 936 26.74 5.45 -40.70
N LEU A 937 26.02 6.50 -40.29
CA LEU A 937 24.59 6.47 -40.03
C LEU A 937 23.81 6.85 -41.30
N THR A 938 22.67 6.20 -41.53
CA THR A 938 21.70 6.54 -42.59
C THR A 938 20.33 6.84 -41.99
N PRO A 939 19.49 7.67 -42.63
CA PRO A 939 18.12 7.88 -42.15
C PRO A 939 17.34 6.56 -42.13
N TYR A 940 16.74 6.23 -40.98
CA TYR A 940 15.80 5.12 -40.84
C TYR A 940 14.37 5.59 -41.10
N GLY A 941 13.98 6.68 -40.46
CA GLY A 941 12.64 7.24 -40.59
C GLY A 941 12.31 8.26 -39.49
N PRO A 942 11.10 8.83 -39.53
CA PRO A 942 10.67 9.81 -38.52
C PRO A 942 10.49 9.21 -37.12
N TYR A 943 10.34 7.89 -37.02
CA TYR A 943 10.15 7.15 -35.76
C TYR A 943 10.89 5.80 -35.79
N LEU A 944 11.06 5.14 -34.64
CA LEU A 944 11.64 3.79 -34.54
C LEU A 944 10.62 2.68 -34.93
N VAL A 945 9.73 2.97 -35.87
CA VAL A 945 8.69 2.03 -36.32
C VAL A 945 9.08 1.41 -37.66
N GLU A 946 8.71 0.16 -37.85
CA GLU A 946 8.94 -0.54 -39.11
C GLU A 946 7.86 -0.18 -40.13
N GLY A 947 8.24 0.02 -41.39
CA GLY A 947 7.32 0.39 -42.46
C GLY A 947 6.80 1.84 -42.34
N ASN A 948 5.54 2.06 -42.73
CA ASN A 948 4.90 3.40 -42.73
C ASN A 948 3.49 3.36 -42.12
N PRO A 949 3.32 2.86 -40.87
CA PRO A 949 2.01 2.89 -40.23
C PRO A 949 1.59 4.32 -39.90
N THR A 950 0.29 4.54 -39.71
CA THR A 950 -0.20 5.81 -39.16
C THR A 950 0.19 5.91 -37.69
N ILE A 951 0.77 7.04 -37.29
CA ILE A 951 1.16 7.32 -35.90
C ILE A 951 -0.02 7.91 -35.13
N ILE A 952 -0.29 7.36 -33.96
CA ILE A 952 -1.33 7.79 -33.03
C ILE A 952 -0.63 8.44 -31.83
N HIS A 953 -0.73 9.76 -31.70
CA HIS A 953 -0.12 10.49 -30.58
C HIS A 953 -0.99 10.44 -29.32
N PRO A 954 -0.39 10.42 -28.12
CA PRO A 954 -1.15 10.51 -26.88
C PRO A 954 -1.78 11.89 -26.73
N ALA A 955 -3.04 11.95 -26.26
CA ALA A 955 -3.72 13.22 -26.01
C ALA A 955 -3.69 13.64 -24.52
N GLN A 956 -3.52 12.69 -23.61
CA GLN A 956 -3.50 12.86 -22.16
C GLN A 956 -2.54 11.87 -21.49
N GLU A 957 -2.27 12.04 -20.19
CA GLU A 957 -1.28 11.24 -19.45
C GLU A 957 -1.57 9.73 -19.40
N THR A 958 -2.82 9.32 -19.59
CA THR A 958 -3.24 7.90 -19.58
C THR A 958 -3.15 7.22 -20.95
N ASP A 959 -2.90 7.98 -22.02
CA ASP A 959 -2.86 7.43 -23.37
C ASP A 959 -1.43 7.00 -23.72
N THR A 960 -1.26 5.77 -24.21
CA THR A 960 0.06 5.29 -24.68
C THR A 960 0.45 5.85 -26.03
N GLY A 961 -0.52 6.33 -26.83
CA GLY A 961 -0.35 6.43 -28.27
C GLY A 961 -0.18 5.05 -28.92
N GLY A 962 0.29 5.00 -30.16
CA GLY A 962 0.64 3.76 -30.85
C GLY A 962 0.73 3.91 -32.37
N THR A 963 0.57 2.78 -33.07
CA THR A 963 0.57 2.70 -34.53
C THR A 963 -0.66 1.96 -35.05
N SER A 964 -1.05 2.21 -36.30
CA SER A 964 -2.21 1.55 -36.94
C SER A 964 -2.11 0.03 -37.06
N ASP A 965 -0.91 -0.52 -36.93
CA ASP A 965 -0.58 -1.95 -37.02
C ASP A 965 -0.16 -2.55 -35.66
N ASN A 966 -0.38 -1.83 -34.56
CA ASN A 966 -0.11 -2.28 -33.18
C ASN A 966 1.34 -2.67 -32.90
N GLN A 967 2.31 -1.95 -33.47
CA GLN A 967 3.70 -2.04 -33.03
C GLN A 967 3.85 -1.52 -31.59
N TYR A 968 4.99 -1.79 -30.97
CA TYR A 968 5.31 -1.33 -29.63
C TYR A 968 5.19 0.20 -29.54
N TYR A 969 4.30 0.67 -28.67
CA TYR A 969 4.00 2.09 -28.55
C TYR A 969 5.22 2.94 -28.15
N GLY A 970 6.20 2.36 -27.44
CA GLY A 970 7.45 3.04 -27.08
C GLY A 970 8.22 3.59 -28.29
N TYR A 971 8.13 2.93 -29.45
CA TYR A 971 8.85 3.32 -30.66
C TYR A 971 8.41 4.68 -31.24
N ILE A 972 7.18 5.13 -30.98
CA ILE A 972 6.69 6.41 -31.50
C ILE A 972 7.29 7.63 -30.76
N TYR A 973 7.96 7.41 -29.63
CA TYR A 973 8.58 8.48 -28.85
C TYR A 973 10.03 8.73 -29.26
N VAL A 974 10.66 7.78 -29.97
CA VAL A 974 12.00 7.95 -30.53
C VAL A 974 11.85 8.51 -31.95
N ARG A 975 12.31 9.74 -32.15
CA ARG A 975 12.11 10.54 -33.36
C ARG A 975 13.41 10.74 -34.12
N ASP A 976 13.27 11.14 -35.39
CA ASP A 976 14.39 11.51 -36.26
C ASP A 976 15.49 10.44 -36.29
N VAL A 977 15.05 9.20 -36.50
CA VAL A 977 15.86 8.02 -36.27
C VAL A 977 16.84 7.81 -37.41
N GLN A 978 18.10 7.63 -37.04
CA GLN A 978 19.17 7.17 -37.89
C GLN A 978 19.57 5.74 -37.51
N THR A 979 20.08 4.98 -38.48
CA THR A 979 20.46 3.58 -38.31
C THR A 979 21.83 3.27 -38.91
N ALA A 980 22.50 2.25 -38.39
CA ALA A 980 23.66 1.61 -39.01
C ALA A 980 23.66 0.10 -38.71
N ASP A 981 23.94 -0.73 -39.72
CA ASP A 981 24.20 -2.15 -39.49
C ASP A 981 25.60 -2.32 -38.89
N VAL A 982 25.72 -3.09 -37.80
CA VAL A 982 26.97 -3.35 -37.07
C VAL A 982 27.18 -4.86 -36.92
N PRO A 983 27.38 -5.61 -38.03
CA PRO A 983 27.38 -7.08 -38.01
C PRO A 983 28.50 -7.70 -37.16
N GLY A 984 29.62 -6.99 -36.96
CA GLY A 984 30.69 -7.38 -36.03
C GLY A 984 30.45 -6.96 -34.57
N GLY A 985 29.30 -6.33 -34.29
CA GLY A 985 28.84 -5.91 -32.98
C GLY A 985 29.58 -4.72 -32.35
N SER A 986 30.68 -4.27 -32.95
CA SER A 986 31.57 -3.24 -32.40
C SER A 986 31.26 -1.85 -32.94
N TYR A 987 31.18 -0.85 -32.07
CA TYR A 987 30.99 0.56 -32.42
C TYR A 987 31.43 1.47 -31.27
N LYS A 988 31.58 2.76 -31.55
CA LYS A 988 31.84 3.81 -30.56
C LYS A 988 30.84 4.93 -30.68
N LEU A 989 30.36 5.42 -29.55
CA LEU A 989 29.50 6.59 -29.46
C LEU A 989 30.23 7.69 -28.69
N THR A 990 29.99 8.94 -29.07
CA THR A 990 30.41 10.12 -28.31
C THR A 990 29.18 10.98 -28.08
N MET A 991 28.83 11.17 -26.81
CA MET A 991 27.87 12.17 -26.36
C MET A 991 28.62 13.43 -25.95
N THR A 992 28.14 14.57 -26.42
CA THR A 992 28.55 15.90 -25.97
C THR A 992 27.36 16.60 -25.37
N THR A 993 27.57 17.43 -24.34
CA THR A 993 26.53 18.26 -23.75
C THR A 993 26.95 19.73 -23.74
N SER A 994 25.98 20.63 -23.80
CA SER A 994 26.21 22.07 -23.78
C SER A 994 25.10 22.82 -23.05
N SER A 995 25.43 24.03 -22.60
CA SER A 995 24.45 25.00 -22.13
C SER A 995 24.75 26.36 -22.76
N GLY A 996 23.91 26.79 -23.70
CA GLY A 996 24.20 27.93 -24.55
C GLY A 996 25.47 27.67 -25.38
N ASN A 997 26.50 28.50 -25.22
CA ASN A 997 27.78 28.36 -25.93
C ASN A 997 28.86 27.64 -25.12
N ALA A 998 28.55 27.13 -23.93
CA ALA A 998 29.53 26.46 -23.07
C ALA A 998 29.45 24.94 -23.26
N ASP A 999 30.56 24.33 -23.66
CA ASP A 999 30.75 22.88 -23.64
C ASP A 999 30.81 22.39 -22.20
N LEU A 1000 30.08 21.32 -21.93
CA LEU A 1000 29.93 20.70 -20.62
C LEU A 1000 30.39 19.23 -20.66
N ALA A 1001 30.10 18.45 -19.62
CA ALA A 1001 30.55 17.08 -19.53
C ALA A 1001 30.06 16.23 -20.73
N GLY A 1002 30.91 15.32 -21.18
CA GLY A 1002 30.59 14.38 -22.25
C GLY A 1002 30.75 12.94 -21.78
N MET A 1003 30.41 12.01 -22.68
CA MET A 1003 30.54 10.59 -22.44
C MET A 1003 30.96 9.87 -23.71
N LYS A 1004 31.94 8.96 -23.60
CA LYS A 1004 32.37 8.08 -24.69
C LYS A 1004 31.96 6.66 -24.36
N VAL A 1005 31.30 5.99 -25.31
CA VAL A 1005 30.84 4.60 -25.15
C VAL A 1005 31.52 3.73 -26.19
N PHE A 1006 32.10 2.62 -25.74
CA PHE A 1006 32.58 1.55 -26.61
C PHE A 1006 31.63 0.37 -26.44
N GLY A 1007 30.90 0.01 -27.50
CA GLY A 1007 29.92 -1.08 -27.48
C GLY A 1007 30.40 -2.32 -28.22
N PHE A 1008 30.06 -3.49 -27.71
CA PHE A 1008 30.25 -4.80 -28.34
C PHE A 1008 29.04 -5.70 -28.07
N ALA A 1009 28.50 -6.33 -29.12
CA ALA A 1009 27.31 -7.20 -29.05
C ALA A 1009 27.51 -8.61 -29.64
N GLY A 1010 28.78 -8.97 -29.92
CA GLY A 1010 29.12 -10.16 -30.68
C GLY A 1010 28.71 -10.08 -32.16
N ALA A 1011 29.02 -11.13 -32.91
CA ALA A 1011 28.51 -11.27 -34.27
C ALA A 1011 26.98 -11.52 -34.26
N GLY A 1012 26.30 -11.08 -35.31
CA GLY A 1012 24.87 -11.29 -35.48
C GLY A 1012 24.21 -10.23 -36.36
N ASP A 1013 22.89 -10.32 -36.47
CA ASP A 1013 22.07 -9.24 -37.04
C ASP A 1013 21.89 -8.14 -36.01
N ASN A 1014 22.90 -7.27 -35.93
CA ASN A 1014 22.93 -6.16 -35.00
C ASN A 1014 22.74 -4.85 -35.76
N ARG A 1015 21.81 -4.03 -35.27
CA ARG A 1015 21.52 -2.72 -35.84
C ARG A 1015 21.54 -1.66 -34.75
N LEU A 1016 22.34 -0.62 -34.99
CA LEU A 1016 22.46 0.57 -34.16
C LEU A 1016 21.40 1.59 -34.59
N PHE A 1017 20.69 2.16 -33.64
CA PHE A 1017 19.78 3.30 -33.86
C PHE A 1017 20.15 4.47 -32.93
N ILE A 1018 20.10 5.68 -33.49
CA ILE A 1018 20.25 6.94 -32.76
C ILE A 1018 19.09 7.85 -33.17
N GLY A 1019 18.40 8.42 -32.19
CA GLY A 1019 17.33 9.38 -32.41
C GLY A 1019 17.17 10.31 -31.23
N GLU A 1020 16.02 10.97 -31.15
CA GLU A 1020 15.67 11.90 -30.08
C GLU A 1020 14.40 11.47 -29.36
N ALA A 1021 14.37 11.59 -28.04
CA ALA A 1021 13.20 11.28 -27.23
C ALA A 1021 12.84 12.43 -26.29
N PRO A 1022 11.59 12.54 -25.80
CA PRO A 1022 11.21 13.57 -24.83
C PRO A 1022 12.06 13.50 -23.56
N SER A 1023 12.65 14.64 -23.17
CA SER A 1023 13.53 14.73 -21.99
C SER A 1023 12.84 15.25 -20.74
N LEU A 1024 11.68 15.91 -20.90
CA LEU A 1024 10.96 16.60 -19.83
C LEU A 1024 11.81 17.64 -19.06
N ARG A 1025 12.86 18.16 -19.71
CA ARG A 1025 13.81 19.13 -19.14
C ARG A 1025 13.13 20.27 -18.39
N ALA A 1026 12.07 20.83 -18.96
CA ALA A 1026 11.35 21.97 -18.38
C ALA A 1026 10.81 21.63 -16.97
N THR A 1027 10.12 20.49 -16.82
CA THR A 1027 9.64 19.98 -15.53
C THR A 1027 10.80 19.65 -14.60
N ARG A 1028 11.82 18.94 -15.09
CA ARG A 1028 12.98 18.49 -14.31
C ARG A 1028 13.81 19.64 -13.72
N VAL A 1029 13.87 20.78 -14.41
CA VAL A 1029 14.71 21.92 -14.00
C VAL A 1029 13.89 23.05 -13.35
N THR A 1030 12.66 23.30 -13.81
CA THR A 1030 11.84 24.47 -13.40
C THR A 1030 10.73 24.09 -12.41
N GLY A 1031 10.41 22.81 -12.28
CA GLY A 1031 9.38 22.31 -11.37
C GLY A 1031 7.96 22.31 -11.94
N LEU A 1032 6.98 22.07 -11.07
CA LEU A 1032 5.57 21.82 -11.44
C LEU A 1032 4.93 22.93 -12.29
N SER A 1033 5.39 24.18 -12.18
CA SER A 1033 4.90 25.29 -13.01
C SER A 1033 5.18 25.08 -14.51
N ALA A 1034 6.19 24.26 -14.84
CA ALA A 1034 6.54 23.90 -16.20
C ALA A 1034 6.03 22.51 -16.61
N ASP A 1035 5.32 21.78 -15.74
CA ASP A 1035 4.74 20.46 -16.04
C ASP A 1035 3.45 20.59 -16.87
N THR A 1036 3.62 21.01 -18.12
CA THR A 1036 2.55 21.29 -19.07
C THR A 1036 2.87 20.67 -20.42
N ASN A 1037 1.85 20.28 -21.18
CA ASN A 1037 2.02 19.67 -22.51
C ASN A 1037 2.84 20.56 -23.47
N ALA A 1038 2.68 21.89 -23.39
CA ALA A 1038 3.43 22.85 -24.21
C ALA A 1038 4.93 22.85 -23.89
N GLN A 1039 5.30 22.72 -22.63
CA GLN A 1039 6.70 22.64 -22.19
C GLN A 1039 7.29 21.25 -22.38
N ALA A 1040 6.48 20.20 -22.31
CA ALA A 1040 6.90 18.81 -22.46
C ALA A 1040 7.52 18.52 -23.84
N VAL A 1041 7.07 19.21 -24.88
CA VAL A 1041 7.56 19.07 -26.27
C VAL A 1041 8.70 20.02 -26.63
N ALA A 1042 9.09 20.91 -25.71
CA ALA A 1042 10.07 21.95 -26.01
C ALA A 1042 11.52 21.43 -26.05
N TYR A 1043 11.77 20.27 -25.46
CA TYR A 1043 13.12 19.71 -25.32
C TYR A 1043 13.12 18.21 -25.54
N THR A 1044 14.15 17.74 -26.24
CA THR A 1044 14.46 16.32 -26.44
C THR A 1044 15.79 15.98 -25.74
N MET A 1045 16.08 14.68 -25.67
CA MET A 1045 17.38 14.12 -25.32
C MET A 1045 17.74 13.07 -26.39
N PRO A 1046 19.04 12.84 -26.67
CA PRO A 1046 19.46 11.74 -27.51
C PRO A 1046 19.01 10.39 -26.93
N LYS A 1047 18.60 9.48 -27.80
CA LYS A 1047 18.25 8.11 -27.48
C LYS A 1047 19.07 7.16 -28.33
N PHE A 1048 19.70 6.20 -27.67
CA PHE A 1048 20.46 5.15 -28.32
C PHE A 1048 19.78 3.79 -28.10
N VAL A 1049 19.70 3.00 -29.17
CA VAL A 1049 19.18 1.63 -29.15
C VAL A 1049 20.07 0.74 -30.00
N LEU A 1050 20.61 -0.33 -29.43
CA LEU A 1050 21.25 -1.40 -30.16
C LEU A 1050 20.30 -2.59 -30.18
N ARG A 1051 19.79 -2.92 -31.36
CA ARG A 1051 18.88 -4.04 -31.58
C ARG A 1051 19.63 -5.25 -32.09
N LYS A 1052 19.32 -6.42 -31.53
CA LYS A 1052 19.68 -7.74 -32.04
C LYS A 1052 18.41 -8.54 -32.31
N GLU A 1053 18.30 -9.15 -33.48
CA GLU A 1053 17.13 -9.96 -33.88
C GLU A 1053 17.55 -11.39 -34.27
N GLY A 1054 16.68 -12.35 -33.99
CA GLY A 1054 16.91 -13.77 -34.29
C GLY A 1054 15.82 -14.65 -33.67
N ALA A 1055 16.01 -15.96 -33.70
CA ALA A 1055 15.17 -16.90 -32.96
C ALA A 1055 15.92 -17.39 -31.73
N ASP A 1056 15.26 -17.39 -30.57
CA ASP A 1056 15.80 -17.88 -29.30
C ASP A 1056 17.18 -17.27 -28.97
N LEU A 1057 17.20 -15.94 -28.86
CA LEU A 1057 18.44 -15.20 -28.75
C LEU A 1057 19.13 -15.49 -27.42
N SER A 1058 20.46 -15.68 -27.47
CA SER A 1058 21.34 -15.51 -26.33
C SER A 1058 22.28 -14.33 -26.60
N SER A 1059 22.21 -13.31 -25.77
CA SER A 1059 22.87 -12.01 -25.98
C SER A 1059 23.70 -11.62 -24.78
N GLN A 1060 24.93 -11.16 -25.05
CA GLN A 1060 25.80 -10.53 -24.09
C GLN A 1060 26.25 -9.17 -24.64
N PHE A 1061 25.69 -8.11 -24.08
CA PHE A 1061 26.04 -6.73 -24.40
C PHE A 1061 27.18 -6.27 -23.48
N VAL A 1062 28.24 -5.74 -24.09
CA VAL A 1062 29.44 -5.28 -23.39
C VAL A 1062 29.67 -3.81 -23.74
N HIS A 1063 29.58 -2.94 -22.74
CA HIS A 1063 29.71 -1.50 -22.93
C HIS A 1063 30.71 -0.89 -21.96
N VAL A 1064 31.72 -0.18 -22.47
CA VAL A 1064 32.64 0.63 -21.65
C VAL A 1064 32.26 2.09 -21.80
N ILE A 1065 31.91 2.74 -20.70
CA ILE A 1065 31.32 4.08 -20.63
C ILE A 1065 32.27 4.99 -19.85
N GLU A 1066 32.87 5.95 -20.55
CA GLU A 1066 33.81 6.93 -19.99
C GLU A 1066 33.19 8.32 -19.95
N PRO A 1067 32.77 8.82 -18.77
CA PRO A 1067 32.46 10.23 -18.59
C PRO A 1067 33.74 11.09 -18.61
N TYR A 1068 33.64 12.31 -19.12
CA TYR A 1068 34.75 13.26 -19.14
C TYR A 1068 34.26 14.72 -19.00
N ALA A 1069 35.07 15.55 -18.36
CA ALA A 1069 34.75 16.96 -18.14
C ALA A 1069 34.66 17.76 -19.45
N GLY A 1070 33.93 18.87 -19.44
CA GLY A 1070 33.84 19.78 -20.60
C GLY A 1070 35.22 20.29 -21.03
N GLY A 1071 35.50 20.20 -22.33
CA GLY A 1071 36.80 20.56 -22.91
C GLY A 1071 37.94 19.56 -22.64
N ALA A 1072 37.70 18.49 -21.86
CA ALA A 1072 38.67 17.42 -21.66
C ALA A 1072 38.64 16.40 -22.80
N VAL A 1073 39.76 15.69 -23.01
CA VAL A 1073 39.85 14.58 -23.95
C VAL A 1073 39.65 13.27 -23.17
N PRO A 1074 38.77 12.35 -23.63
CA PRO A 1074 38.64 11.01 -23.05
C PRO A 1074 40.00 10.29 -23.01
N LYS A 1075 40.31 9.66 -21.88
CA LYS A 1075 41.56 8.94 -21.59
C LYS A 1075 41.61 7.56 -22.22
N ILE A 1076 40.49 6.87 -22.41
CA ILE A 1076 40.48 5.51 -22.97
C ILE A 1076 40.86 5.56 -24.45
N GLY A 1077 42.02 4.97 -24.75
CA GLY A 1077 42.53 4.82 -26.11
C GLY A 1077 42.00 3.56 -26.80
N ASN A 1078 41.85 2.46 -26.06
CA ASN A 1078 41.45 1.18 -26.62
C ASN A 1078 40.62 0.33 -25.64
N VAL A 1079 39.64 -0.40 -26.18
CA VAL A 1079 38.87 -1.43 -25.49
C VAL A 1079 38.91 -2.69 -26.34
N GLN A 1080 39.29 -3.82 -25.73
CA GLN A 1080 39.36 -5.11 -26.39
C GLN A 1080 38.54 -6.13 -25.61
N VAL A 1081 37.54 -6.73 -26.27
CA VAL A 1081 36.80 -7.88 -25.74
C VAL A 1081 37.60 -9.13 -26.09
N LEU A 1082 38.31 -9.68 -25.10
CA LEU A 1082 39.14 -10.88 -25.25
C LEU A 1082 38.30 -12.15 -25.27
N ARG A 1083 37.18 -12.15 -24.53
CA ARG A 1083 36.18 -13.21 -24.53
C ARG A 1083 34.80 -12.61 -24.25
N SER A 1084 33.78 -13.08 -24.96
CA SER A 1084 32.38 -12.81 -24.67
C SER A 1084 31.59 -14.00 -25.17
N ASP A 1085 31.10 -14.80 -24.24
CA ASP A 1085 30.42 -16.04 -24.51
C ASP A 1085 29.03 -15.98 -23.88
N ALA A 1086 28.00 -15.90 -24.72
CA ALA A 1086 26.63 -15.72 -24.25
C ALA A 1086 26.03 -17.00 -23.65
N GLU A 1087 26.54 -18.18 -24.00
CA GLU A 1087 26.08 -19.46 -23.46
C GLU A 1087 26.60 -19.67 -22.03
N SER A 1088 27.93 -19.56 -21.85
CA SER A 1088 28.55 -19.66 -20.52
C SER A 1088 28.46 -18.36 -19.70
N ARG A 1089 27.98 -17.27 -20.32
CA ARG A 1089 27.87 -15.93 -19.72
C ARG A 1089 29.22 -15.31 -19.32
N GLU A 1090 30.33 -15.88 -19.77
CA GLU A 1090 31.67 -15.44 -19.41
C GLU A 1090 32.13 -14.24 -20.25
N ALA A 1091 32.85 -13.31 -19.63
CA ALA A 1091 33.41 -12.12 -20.28
C ALA A 1091 34.85 -11.86 -19.83
N ILE A 1092 35.70 -11.45 -20.76
CA ILE A 1092 37.03 -10.87 -20.48
C ILE A 1092 37.18 -9.61 -21.31
N VAL A 1093 37.39 -8.46 -20.66
CA VAL A 1093 37.48 -7.15 -21.30
C VAL A 1093 38.76 -6.45 -20.84
N ALA A 1094 39.57 -5.99 -21.79
CA ALA A 1094 40.77 -5.19 -21.54
C ALA A 1094 40.55 -3.73 -21.95
N VAL A 1095 40.81 -2.78 -21.04
CA VAL A 1095 40.65 -1.33 -21.23
C VAL A 1095 42.01 -0.66 -21.07
N SER A 1096 42.48 0.08 -22.08
CA SER A 1096 43.81 0.69 -22.07
C SER A 1096 43.78 2.21 -22.18
N TYR A 1097 44.57 2.88 -21.34
CA TYR A 1097 44.75 4.33 -21.29
C TYR A 1097 46.18 4.67 -20.82
N GLY A 1098 46.90 5.49 -21.60
CA GLY A 1098 48.31 5.78 -21.31
C GLY A 1098 49.16 4.49 -21.25
N SER A 1099 49.89 4.30 -20.15
CA SER A 1099 50.68 3.10 -19.85
C SER A 1099 49.89 1.98 -19.16
N ILE A 1100 48.61 2.20 -18.87
CA ILE A 1100 47.79 1.31 -18.06
C ILE A 1100 46.88 0.45 -18.93
N THR A 1101 46.74 -0.82 -18.56
CA THR A 1101 45.72 -1.73 -19.08
C THR A 1101 45.00 -2.42 -17.93
N ASP A 1102 43.70 -2.21 -17.83
CA ASP A 1102 42.81 -2.89 -16.89
C ASP A 1102 42.15 -4.07 -17.58
N ILE A 1103 42.30 -5.29 -17.04
CA ILE A 1103 41.68 -6.53 -17.54
C ILE A 1103 40.63 -6.97 -16.53
N ILE A 1104 39.38 -7.04 -16.95
CA ILE A 1104 38.23 -7.46 -16.16
C ILE A 1104 37.78 -8.83 -16.64
N LEU A 1105 37.58 -9.76 -15.70
CA LEU A 1105 37.13 -11.12 -15.94
C LEU A 1105 35.82 -11.33 -15.16
N SER A 1106 34.80 -11.84 -15.83
CA SER A 1106 33.47 -12.11 -15.27
C SER A 1106 33.05 -13.52 -15.63
N SER A 1107 32.85 -14.38 -14.63
CA SER A 1107 32.30 -15.73 -14.77
C SER A 1107 31.18 -15.90 -13.74
N PRO A 1108 29.95 -15.49 -14.06
CA PRO A 1108 28.91 -15.29 -13.06
C PRO A 1108 28.49 -16.55 -12.32
N ASP A 1109 28.45 -17.68 -13.02
CA ASP A 1109 28.01 -18.97 -12.47
C ASP A 1109 29.12 -19.66 -11.69
N ASN A 1110 30.39 -19.47 -12.09
CA ASN A 1110 31.57 -20.06 -11.46
C ASN A 1110 31.36 -21.53 -11.05
N ASP A 1111 31.19 -22.42 -12.03
CA ASP A 1111 31.03 -23.86 -11.84
C ASP A 1111 32.34 -24.60 -11.45
N GLY A 1112 33.37 -23.83 -11.08
CA GLY A 1112 34.71 -24.33 -10.78
C GLY A 1112 35.59 -24.56 -12.00
N GLN A 1113 35.08 -24.36 -13.23
CA GLN A 1113 35.90 -24.40 -14.43
C GLN A 1113 36.74 -23.12 -14.58
N PRO A 1114 37.96 -23.23 -15.14
CA PRO A 1114 38.81 -22.06 -15.33
C PRO A 1114 38.36 -21.22 -16.54
N LEU A 1115 38.05 -19.95 -16.29
CA LEU A 1115 37.94 -18.93 -17.33
C LEU A 1115 39.35 -18.55 -17.82
N THR A 1116 39.67 -18.88 -19.06
CA THR A 1116 41.01 -18.68 -19.64
C THR A 1116 41.00 -17.80 -20.89
N ALA A 1117 42.07 -17.02 -21.08
CA ALA A 1117 42.40 -16.34 -22.34
C ALA A 1117 43.91 -16.02 -22.42
N GLY A 1118 44.63 -16.71 -23.29
CA GLY A 1118 46.09 -16.55 -23.38
C GLY A 1118 46.79 -17.02 -22.10
N ASP A 1119 47.50 -16.13 -21.42
CA ASP A 1119 48.16 -16.40 -20.13
C ASP A 1119 47.34 -15.95 -18.91
N LEU A 1120 46.05 -15.64 -19.11
CA LEU A 1120 45.07 -15.37 -18.07
C LEU A 1120 44.33 -16.64 -17.67
N THR A 1121 44.19 -16.86 -16.36
CA THR A 1121 43.33 -17.90 -15.78
C THR A 1121 42.61 -17.34 -14.57
N MET A 1122 41.29 -17.56 -14.48
CA MET A 1122 40.50 -17.30 -13.28
C MET A 1122 39.64 -18.51 -12.94
N ILE A 1123 39.63 -18.91 -11.67
CA ILE A 1123 38.64 -19.81 -11.08
C ILE A 1123 37.95 -18.98 -9.99
N GLY A 1124 36.78 -18.43 -10.29
CA GLY A 1124 36.11 -17.44 -9.45
C GLY A 1124 35.01 -16.68 -10.19
N LYS A 1125 34.30 -15.81 -9.47
CA LYS A 1125 33.19 -15.03 -10.05
C LYS A 1125 33.64 -13.78 -10.78
N MET A 1126 34.57 -13.03 -10.18
CA MET A 1126 34.97 -11.70 -10.62
C MET A 1126 36.48 -11.52 -10.43
N GLY A 1127 37.17 -11.09 -11.50
CA GLY A 1127 38.61 -10.86 -11.50
C GLY A 1127 38.94 -9.51 -12.12
N PHE A 1128 39.94 -8.83 -11.56
CA PHE A 1128 40.47 -7.59 -12.09
C PHE A 1128 41.99 -7.62 -12.04
N ILE A 1129 42.64 -7.22 -13.12
CA ILE A 1129 44.10 -7.11 -13.21
C ILE A 1129 44.45 -5.76 -13.83
N ARG A 1130 45.18 -4.92 -13.09
CA ARG A 1130 45.76 -3.69 -13.62
C ARG A 1130 47.21 -3.93 -14.00
N LEU A 1131 47.56 -3.60 -15.23
CA LEU A 1131 48.91 -3.63 -15.75
C LEU A 1131 49.45 -2.20 -15.92
N GLU A 1132 50.73 -2.01 -15.66
CA GLU A 1132 51.48 -0.80 -16.03
C GLU A 1132 52.66 -1.20 -16.91
N ASN A 1133 52.71 -0.71 -18.14
CA ASN A 1133 53.71 -1.12 -19.15
C ASN A 1133 53.81 -2.65 -19.31
N GLY A 1134 52.68 -3.35 -19.18
CA GLY A 1134 52.57 -4.81 -19.29
C GLY A 1134 52.91 -5.61 -18.02
N ALA A 1135 53.45 -4.97 -16.97
CA ALA A 1135 53.70 -5.60 -15.68
C ALA A 1135 52.48 -5.52 -14.76
N VAL A 1136 52.21 -6.57 -13.98
CA VAL A 1136 51.09 -6.57 -13.02
C VAL A 1136 51.34 -5.55 -11.91
N LYS A 1137 50.43 -4.59 -11.79
CA LYS A 1137 50.42 -3.55 -10.75
C LYS A 1137 49.41 -3.86 -9.66
N ALA A 1138 48.23 -4.40 -10.01
CA ALA A 1138 47.25 -4.84 -9.04
C ALA A 1138 46.45 -6.03 -9.56
N MET A 1139 46.03 -6.92 -8.66
CA MET A 1139 45.07 -7.99 -8.93
C MET A 1139 44.01 -8.00 -7.83
N TYR A 1140 42.75 -8.20 -8.21
CA TYR A 1140 41.64 -8.45 -7.29
C TYR A 1140 40.85 -9.65 -7.76
N LEU A 1141 40.51 -10.54 -6.83
CA LEU A 1141 39.69 -11.72 -7.06
C LEU A 1141 38.54 -11.72 -6.06
N ALA A 1142 37.31 -11.90 -6.54
CA ALA A 1142 36.16 -12.10 -5.68
C ALA A 1142 35.44 -13.42 -5.97
N GLY A 1143 35.05 -14.11 -4.88
CA GLY A 1143 34.31 -15.37 -4.92
C GLY A 1143 35.07 -16.48 -5.67
N GLY A 1144 36.40 -16.52 -5.56
CA GLY A 1144 37.26 -17.41 -6.35
C GLY A 1144 38.48 -17.92 -5.59
N THR A 1145 39.15 -18.91 -6.17
CA THR A 1145 40.33 -19.57 -5.60
C THR A 1145 41.62 -19.26 -6.35
N LEU A 1146 41.53 -18.83 -7.62
CA LEU A 1146 42.70 -18.51 -8.45
C LEU A 1146 42.43 -17.33 -9.39
N LEU A 1147 43.36 -16.39 -9.43
CA LEU A 1147 43.51 -15.42 -10.52
C LEU A 1147 44.99 -15.36 -10.91
N GLN A 1148 45.29 -15.55 -12.19
CA GLN A 1148 46.65 -15.68 -12.68
C GLN A 1148 46.87 -14.89 -13.97
N LYS A 1149 48.05 -14.26 -14.07
CA LYS A 1149 48.60 -13.65 -15.30
C LYS A 1149 50.07 -14.06 -15.44
N GLY A 1150 50.37 -14.99 -16.35
CA GLY A 1150 51.73 -15.50 -16.50
C GLY A 1150 52.23 -16.16 -15.22
N SER A 1151 53.31 -15.64 -14.62
CA SER A 1151 53.86 -16.12 -13.34
C SER A 1151 53.23 -15.49 -12.10
N GLU A 1152 52.49 -14.40 -12.24
CA GLU A 1152 51.84 -13.71 -11.11
C GLU A 1152 50.52 -14.41 -10.78
N THR A 1153 50.36 -14.76 -9.51
CA THR A 1153 49.23 -15.55 -9.02
C THR A 1153 48.66 -14.93 -7.74
N LEU A 1154 47.34 -14.78 -7.72
CA LEU A 1154 46.55 -14.44 -6.54
C LEU A 1154 45.65 -15.61 -6.19
N ASN A 1155 45.85 -16.20 -5.00
CA ASN A 1155 45.00 -17.25 -4.48
C ASN A 1155 43.90 -16.64 -3.60
N GLY A 1156 42.71 -17.25 -3.65
CA GLY A 1156 41.56 -16.84 -2.85
C GLY A 1156 40.92 -17.99 -2.08
N GLU A 1157 39.99 -17.65 -1.19
CA GLU A 1157 39.31 -18.62 -0.33
C GLU A 1157 37.98 -19.11 -0.94
N GLY A 1158 37.58 -18.56 -2.10
CA GLY A 1158 36.33 -18.93 -2.76
C GLY A 1158 35.12 -18.22 -2.17
N VAL A 1159 34.01 -18.95 -2.02
CA VAL A 1159 32.74 -18.47 -1.47
C VAL A 1159 32.49 -19.18 -0.15
N PHE A 1160 32.19 -18.43 0.91
CA PHE A 1160 31.69 -19.01 2.16
C PHE A 1160 30.17 -19.10 2.09
N SER A 1161 29.60 -20.25 2.40
CA SER A 1161 28.15 -20.44 2.43
C SER A 1161 27.73 -21.37 3.57
N GLY A 1162 26.45 -21.34 3.90
CA GLY A 1162 25.86 -22.24 4.89
C GLY A 1162 24.43 -21.88 5.26
N ASP A 1163 23.88 -22.65 6.18
CA ASP A 1163 22.52 -22.48 6.68
C ASP A 1163 22.50 -21.45 7.80
N ILE A 1164 21.42 -20.66 7.86
CA ILE A 1164 21.14 -19.73 8.96
C ILE A 1164 20.27 -20.45 9.98
N HIS A 1165 20.83 -20.76 11.14
CA HIS A 1165 20.10 -21.42 12.24
C HIS A 1165 19.28 -20.42 13.07
N ARG A 1166 19.74 -19.17 13.18
CA ARG A 1166 19.07 -18.15 13.97
C ARG A 1166 19.37 -16.76 13.43
N VAL A 1167 18.38 -15.89 13.51
CA VAL A 1167 18.50 -14.47 13.19
C VAL A 1167 18.60 -13.68 14.48
N LEU A 1168 19.49 -12.71 14.54
CA LEU A 1168 19.62 -11.78 15.64
C LEU A 1168 19.08 -10.43 15.18
N ARG A 1169 18.04 -9.94 15.86
CA ARG A 1169 17.42 -8.64 15.60
C ARG A 1169 17.54 -7.80 16.87
N ALA A 1170 18.33 -6.73 16.81
CA ALA A 1170 18.52 -5.80 17.90
C ALA A 1170 17.24 -4.97 18.12
N GLN A 1171 16.62 -5.13 19.28
CA GLN A 1171 15.48 -4.35 19.74
C GLN A 1171 15.94 -3.21 20.67
N LEU A 1172 17.10 -3.36 21.31
CA LEU A 1172 17.67 -2.39 22.23
C LEU A 1172 19.08 -1.91 21.79
N PRO A 1173 19.47 -0.67 22.13
CA PRO A 1173 20.82 -0.18 21.89
C PRO A 1173 21.88 -1.10 22.53
N GLY A 1174 22.86 -1.54 21.74
CA GLY A 1174 23.93 -2.43 22.18
C GLY A 1174 23.70 -3.91 21.88
N GLU A 1175 22.50 -4.29 21.42
CA GLU A 1175 22.25 -5.61 20.85
C GLU A 1175 22.84 -5.72 19.42
N THR A 1176 23.13 -6.95 19.01
CA THR A 1176 23.74 -7.24 17.71
C THR A 1176 22.67 -7.67 16.71
N ASN A 1177 22.63 -6.99 15.56
CA ASN A 1177 21.98 -7.51 14.36
C ASN A 1177 22.89 -8.53 13.68
N GLY A 1178 22.37 -9.66 13.23
CA GLY A 1178 23.22 -10.69 12.62
C GLY A 1178 22.57 -12.02 12.36
N PHE A 1179 23.41 -12.97 11.95
CA PHE A 1179 23.04 -14.35 11.65
C PHE A 1179 23.92 -15.32 12.43
N VAL A 1180 23.34 -16.42 12.88
CA VAL A 1180 24.06 -17.52 13.54
C VAL A 1180 24.04 -18.75 12.65
N THR A 1181 25.22 -19.32 12.43
CA THR A 1181 25.43 -20.45 11.52
C THR A 1181 26.48 -21.43 12.08
N PRO A 1182 26.39 -22.74 11.80
CA PRO A 1182 27.48 -23.68 12.10
C PRO A 1182 28.70 -23.50 11.17
N ALA A 1183 28.52 -22.87 10.01
CA ALA A 1183 29.58 -22.68 9.02
C ALA A 1183 30.79 -21.93 9.59
N ILE A 1184 31.99 -22.32 9.17
CA ILE A 1184 33.23 -21.63 9.52
C ILE A 1184 33.36 -20.43 8.58
N VAL A 1185 33.20 -19.22 9.12
CA VAL A 1185 33.38 -17.96 8.38
C VAL A 1185 34.53 -17.17 9.02
N PRO A 1186 35.55 -16.77 8.25
CA PRO A 1186 36.71 -16.08 8.82
C PRO A 1186 36.40 -14.59 9.11
N PRO A 1187 37.05 -13.97 10.11
CA PRO A 1187 36.90 -12.54 10.38
C PRO A 1187 37.31 -11.61 9.24
N SER A 1188 38.08 -12.11 8.25
CA SER A 1188 38.53 -11.36 7.07
C SER A 1188 37.38 -10.84 6.21
N VAL A 1189 36.17 -11.41 6.32
CA VAL A 1189 35.01 -10.97 5.53
C VAL A 1189 34.32 -9.71 6.08
N ALA A 1190 34.75 -9.19 7.24
CA ALA A 1190 34.22 -7.96 7.79
C ALA A 1190 34.40 -6.78 6.79
N GLY A 1191 33.32 -6.04 6.55
CA GLY A 1191 33.25 -4.98 5.55
C GLY A 1191 32.79 -5.43 4.16
N HIS A 1192 32.71 -6.73 3.89
CA HIS A 1192 32.05 -7.31 2.71
C HIS A 1192 30.55 -7.49 2.96
N TYR A 1193 29.85 -8.12 2.02
CA TYR A 1193 28.42 -8.35 2.08
C TYR A 1193 28.10 -9.84 2.20
N ILE A 1194 27.19 -10.16 3.11
CA ILE A 1194 26.49 -11.44 3.14
C ILE A 1194 25.23 -11.31 2.30
N VAL A 1195 25.02 -12.22 1.35
CA VAL A 1195 23.77 -12.34 0.60
C VAL A 1195 23.01 -13.53 1.19
N VAL A 1196 21.82 -13.28 1.70
CA VAL A 1196 20.90 -14.28 2.21
C VAL A 1196 19.96 -14.69 1.08
N ASP A 1197 19.87 -15.99 0.83
CA ASP A 1197 18.91 -16.61 -0.08
C ASP A 1197 17.74 -17.18 0.74
N HIS A 1198 16.54 -16.67 0.47
CA HIS A 1198 15.31 -17.09 1.12
C HIS A 1198 14.72 -18.33 0.42
N PRO A 1199 13.84 -19.11 1.08
CA PRO A 1199 13.24 -20.32 0.50
C PRO A 1199 12.48 -20.10 -0.83
N ASP A 1200 12.01 -18.88 -1.09
CA ASP A 1200 11.34 -18.50 -2.34
C ASP A 1200 12.30 -17.97 -3.43
N GLN A 1201 13.60 -18.12 -3.22
CA GLN A 1201 14.70 -17.66 -4.08
C GLN A 1201 14.89 -16.14 -4.12
N THR A 1202 14.14 -15.37 -3.34
CA THR A 1202 14.44 -13.94 -3.15
C THR A 1202 15.72 -13.77 -2.34
N THR A 1203 16.37 -12.62 -2.50
CA THR A 1203 17.63 -12.34 -1.79
C THR A 1203 17.63 -11.00 -1.10
N HIS A 1204 18.25 -10.98 0.09
CA HIS A 1204 18.58 -9.75 0.80
C HIS A 1204 20.06 -9.78 1.18
N ALA A 1205 20.75 -8.66 1.02
CA ALA A 1205 22.17 -8.58 1.34
C ALA A 1205 22.47 -7.48 2.36
N TYR A 1206 23.43 -7.77 3.23
CA TYR A 1206 23.76 -6.97 4.41
C TYR A 1206 25.26 -6.78 4.50
N ARG A 1207 25.71 -5.61 4.96
CA ARG A 1207 27.14 -5.40 5.15
C ARG A 1207 27.56 -6.01 6.47
N ILE A 1208 28.61 -6.83 6.43
CA ILE A 1208 29.15 -7.52 7.60
C ILE A 1208 29.95 -6.52 8.43
N THR A 1209 29.61 -6.37 9.71
CA THR A 1209 30.32 -5.50 10.67
C THR A 1209 31.34 -6.25 11.51
N GLY A 1210 31.16 -7.57 11.67
CA GLY A 1210 32.11 -8.44 12.36
C GLY A 1210 31.72 -9.90 12.31
N VAL A 1211 32.67 -10.79 12.59
CA VAL A 1211 32.44 -12.24 12.67
C VAL A 1211 33.11 -12.78 13.93
N THR A 1212 32.37 -13.54 14.73
CA THR A 1212 32.89 -14.18 15.96
C THR A 1212 32.49 -15.64 15.99
N ARG A 1213 33.47 -16.54 16.13
CA ARG A 1213 33.23 -17.98 16.29
C ARG A 1213 33.29 -18.38 17.76
N ASN A 1214 32.27 -19.11 18.21
CA ASN A 1214 32.23 -19.78 19.50
C ASN A 1214 32.55 -21.27 19.30
N GLU A 1215 33.82 -21.64 19.50
CA GLU A 1215 34.26 -23.02 19.31
C GLU A 1215 33.59 -24.02 20.26
N ALA A 1216 33.15 -23.59 21.45
CA ALA A 1216 32.47 -24.47 22.39
C ALA A 1216 31.04 -24.81 21.94
N ALA A 1217 30.35 -23.88 21.27
CA ALA A 1217 29.03 -24.09 20.70
C ALA A 1217 29.07 -24.64 19.25
N GLY A 1218 30.22 -24.52 18.58
CA GLY A 1218 30.34 -24.86 17.15
C GLY A 1218 29.63 -23.86 16.23
N GLU A 1219 29.36 -22.65 16.71
CA GLU A 1219 28.58 -21.63 16.02
C GLU A 1219 29.43 -20.40 15.67
N THR A 1220 29.10 -19.77 14.55
CA THR A 1220 29.65 -18.49 14.10
C THR A 1220 28.53 -17.44 14.10
N VAL A 1221 28.78 -16.29 14.72
CA VAL A 1221 27.91 -15.11 14.65
C VAL A 1221 28.48 -14.15 13.61
N ILE A 1222 27.68 -13.81 12.61
CA ILE A 1222 27.98 -12.84 11.55
C ILE A 1222 27.15 -11.58 11.86
N ALA A 1223 27.79 -10.55 12.42
CA ALA A 1223 27.14 -9.29 12.74
C ALA A 1223 26.98 -8.43 11.47
N VAL A 1224 25.86 -7.72 11.34
CA VAL A 1224 25.53 -6.86 10.21
C VAL A 1224 25.14 -5.44 10.64
N ASP A 1225 25.08 -4.50 9.69
CA ASP A 1225 24.89 -3.07 9.96
C ASP A 1225 23.44 -2.59 10.02
N MET A 1226 22.47 -3.47 9.73
CA MET A 1226 21.04 -3.16 9.78
C MET A 1226 20.22 -4.34 10.31
N ASP A 1227 18.96 -4.10 10.68
CA ASP A 1227 18.03 -5.17 11.06
C ASP A 1227 17.83 -6.16 9.89
N PRO A 1228 18.07 -7.48 10.09
CA PRO A 1228 17.79 -8.50 9.08
C PRO A 1228 16.32 -8.56 8.64
N GLY A 1229 15.41 -8.06 9.47
CA GLY A 1229 14.00 -7.88 9.15
C GLY A 1229 13.12 -9.13 9.12
N PHE A 1230 13.67 -10.33 9.26
CA PHE A 1230 12.91 -11.58 9.38
C PHE A 1230 13.35 -12.39 10.58
N ASP A 1231 12.50 -13.31 11.03
CA ASP A 1231 12.87 -14.32 12.03
C ASP A 1231 12.15 -15.65 11.78
N TYR A 1232 12.70 -16.74 12.32
CA TYR A 1232 12.02 -18.02 12.41
C TYR A 1232 10.94 -17.95 13.49
N THR A 1233 9.76 -18.52 13.21
CA THR A 1233 8.63 -18.49 14.16
C THR A 1233 8.56 -19.74 15.05
N SER A 1234 9.53 -20.65 14.91
CA SER A 1234 9.71 -21.85 15.72
C SER A 1234 11.17 -21.98 16.12
N GLU A 1235 11.48 -22.48 17.31
CA GLU A 1235 12.86 -22.75 17.76
C GLU A 1235 13.44 -24.04 17.16
N ALA A 1236 12.60 -24.95 16.66
CA ALA A 1236 13.06 -26.23 16.11
C ALA A 1236 13.71 -26.04 14.73
N VAL A 1237 14.97 -26.45 14.58
CA VAL A 1237 15.69 -26.43 13.30
C VAL A 1237 15.25 -27.63 12.45
N THR A 1238 14.33 -27.40 11.52
CA THR A 1238 13.80 -28.41 10.57
C THR A 1238 13.86 -27.89 9.13
N ALA A 1239 13.78 -28.80 8.16
CA ALA A 1239 13.82 -28.44 6.73
C ALA A 1239 12.61 -27.62 6.25
N ASP A 1240 11.51 -27.61 7.02
CA ASP A 1240 10.26 -26.92 6.71
C ASP A 1240 9.94 -25.85 7.78
N ARG A 1241 10.99 -25.30 8.40
CA ARG A 1241 10.85 -24.36 9.52
C ARG A 1241 10.16 -23.07 9.05
N PRO A 1242 9.08 -22.64 9.72
CA PRO A 1242 8.38 -21.42 9.35
C PRO A 1242 9.18 -20.18 9.78
N SER A 1243 9.08 -19.13 8.97
CA SER A 1243 9.72 -17.83 9.18
C SER A 1243 8.89 -16.71 8.55
N ARG A 1244 9.11 -15.48 9.00
CA ARG A 1244 8.37 -14.30 8.50
C ARG A 1244 9.23 -13.06 8.44
N LEU A 1245 9.02 -12.26 7.40
CA LEU A 1245 9.46 -10.87 7.31
C LEU A 1245 8.53 -9.98 8.13
N HIS A 1246 9.11 -9.07 8.92
CA HIS A 1246 8.37 -8.14 9.79
C HIS A 1246 8.02 -6.80 9.13
N TYR A 1247 8.63 -6.52 7.98
CA TYR A 1247 8.43 -5.31 7.20
C TYR A 1247 7.63 -5.63 5.94
N PHE A 1248 7.12 -4.61 5.24
CA PHE A 1248 6.41 -4.82 3.97
C PHE A 1248 7.30 -5.62 2.97
N PRO A 1249 6.76 -6.61 2.22
CA PRO A 1249 5.37 -7.04 2.14
C PRO A 1249 5.00 -8.18 3.10
N GLY A 1250 5.71 -8.35 4.22
CA GLY A 1250 5.38 -9.34 5.24
C GLY A 1250 5.42 -10.78 4.75
N THR A 1251 6.36 -11.11 3.85
CA THR A 1251 6.51 -12.45 3.27
C THR A 1251 6.70 -13.50 4.36
N THR A 1252 6.05 -14.65 4.21
CA THR A 1252 6.25 -15.83 5.06
C THR A 1252 6.89 -16.93 4.24
N TRP A 1253 7.83 -17.65 4.84
CA TRP A 1253 8.51 -18.76 4.21
C TRP A 1253 8.47 -19.99 5.10
N ASN A 1254 8.41 -21.17 4.48
CA ASN A 1254 8.79 -22.41 5.12
C ASN A 1254 10.07 -22.91 4.47
N GLY A 1255 11.07 -23.21 5.28
CA GLY A 1255 12.36 -23.66 4.78
C GLY A 1255 13.55 -23.10 5.55
N THR A 1256 14.74 -23.54 5.12
CA THR A 1256 16.00 -23.02 5.64
C THR A 1256 16.46 -21.84 4.80
N HIS A 1257 16.79 -20.73 5.46
CA HIS A 1257 17.48 -19.62 4.82
C HIS A 1257 18.97 -19.95 4.71
N THR A 1258 19.56 -19.71 3.55
CA THR A 1258 20.99 -19.94 3.33
C THR A 1258 21.70 -18.62 3.07
N PHE A 1259 23.02 -18.60 3.15
CA PHE A 1259 23.79 -17.43 2.80
C PHE A 1259 24.99 -17.74 1.93
N ARG A 1260 25.48 -16.71 1.23
CA ARG A 1260 26.77 -16.68 0.54
C ARG A 1260 27.53 -15.40 0.86
N ILE A 1261 28.85 -15.52 1.01
CA ILE A 1261 29.80 -14.42 1.19
C ILE A 1261 30.95 -14.65 0.21
N ASP A 1262 31.10 -13.75 -0.75
CA ASP A 1262 32.23 -13.79 -1.67
C ASP A 1262 33.48 -13.28 -0.95
N SER A 1263 34.52 -14.13 -0.86
CA SER A 1263 35.83 -13.65 -0.39
C SER A 1263 36.36 -12.59 -1.37
N VAL A 1264 37.12 -11.62 -0.87
CA VAL A 1264 37.79 -10.62 -1.70
C VAL A 1264 39.29 -10.64 -1.39
N ASN A 1265 40.07 -11.10 -2.36
CA ASN A 1265 41.51 -11.21 -2.27
C ASN A 1265 42.16 -10.15 -3.15
N ARG A 1266 43.34 -9.66 -2.74
CA ARG A 1266 44.05 -8.60 -3.44
C ARG A 1266 45.56 -8.81 -3.43
N LEU A 1267 46.18 -8.49 -4.56
CA LEU A 1267 47.61 -8.25 -4.70
C LEU A 1267 47.76 -6.80 -5.11
N ALA A 1268 48.28 -5.95 -4.23
CA ALA A 1268 48.54 -4.54 -4.50
C ALA A 1268 49.89 -4.16 -3.85
N PRO A 1269 50.64 -3.19 -4.41
CA PRO A 1269 51.93 -2.75 -3.90
C PRO A 1269 51.87 -2.19 -2.47
#